data_AF-A0A6A5YHA4-F1
#
_entry.id   AF-A0A6A5YHA4-F1
#
_cell.length_a   1.000
_cell.length_b   1.000
_cell.length_c   1.000
_cell.angle_alpha   90.00
_cell.angle_beta   90.00
_cell.angle_gamma   90.00
#
_symmetry.space_group_name_H-M   'P 1'
#
loop_
_entity.id
_entity.type
_entity.pdbx_description
1 polymer ?
#
loop_
_entity_poly.entity_id
_entity_poly.type
_entity_poly.pdbx_seq_one_letter_code
_entity_poly.pdbx_strand_id
1 'polypeptide(L)'
;MSLEEKLSKIRDSPKLQSQQQTAVVLAAIEATLRDQKSEPTPTAFFAALLSLLKSQISTTGIANKETATAVIYLLDLVTPHVPAPLLRSKFPEILQSLAPALTHPEAEAPLLKSSIGCLESLLVVQDARAWEQPQTEISPRRAVAGLLNIAVDHRPKVRKRAQDALSKVLKNPPPSPSLDHPAADMCAETALMMLKNVAEAAAKQKKHKQRDGQANDPALIHTLQLIKTVATASGGWPSRKIDVLCELLLNISRSSNEYLTMAAFEIFEVIFAGMVEDEVSSAKLPRLLEVISELQPSKNDSSLLPPWIAVISRGYEVSAQIEPEDTFAKLPELFTMVSTFLESASHNIRVSASECLISFMANIIPDSVILEPSVYDEKTLEKVAKAATDLLSVRFQAAWMEVFSFLAAMFETLRWRSDPILRPIVKIVGELRSNESFAGKKEADAVISRAIGAMGPDVVLDILPLNLPRPPPGQSGRVWMLPLLRDSVHNTKLANFRSEMVPLSEALYQKVIDHGSREKTMEIKVFETVVQQIWSILPGYCDLPLDLVEAFDQSFAEMLANLLYGQADLRTDVCRALQNLIDSNKAVVELEGEDDLLLQSRVSKADAKKNLAHLAGFASNMLAVLFNVYSETLPNYRGTILRTINAFLSVIPEKELMETFERVATNLEASLPETGPQTQAEKQKQDKAHNKMPPMSHTLMDLVITTSLYLPRDSYPSLFRMAATMIDKDDDPQLQKKAYKLIPRLAESETGREALQSRNGELQQLLLQSAEKASAPARRDRLAAIAQIIDFLPPTDLHFVPAILSEVVISAKEVNEKAREAAYNLLVAMGEKMAEGGTVVQSKVPSMGTDAPTVEASLEEYFTMVSAGLAASTPHMISASITAITRILFEFHTRISKETVKNLLELMDIFLQNPNREIVRSVLGFVKVEVITLPESLVRPRLKPLLSNLMVWSHEHKAHFKAKVKHIVERMVRKFGVEAVEQATPPEDRKLITNIRKARDARKKKKLLGEEGDEEVEEKPKGKFESEYDQAVYGSESEDSEEGDSEDEFVRSRQQVNGRAKGGQKGGTYIIEDEDEPLDLLSNRAMGNISSTKPLRQRQVPKSLTKAKRDEESGKLILGASDDDEEPTTSKSKKGRRQVEDDGDVLMDVDDNDTTTLEAGINAYVDAIRGRDAAQRGQRGKLKFSNKKRGGEDDMDVDSDDEKKARKANSGSGMGRGGFKARSGGGGGFKTQRKGLGAVKQRNGASGGGGRVEKSPRGKGGGKKGGNFGRGAWHGA
;
A
#
# COMPACT_ATOMS: atom_id res chain seq x y z
N MET A 1 -12.15 -2.48 23.97
CA MET A 1 -12.49 -2.17 25.37
C MET A 1 -13.91 -2.57 25.71
N SER A 2 -14.04 -3.75 26.31
CA SER A 2 -15.20 -4.21 27.07
C SER A 2 -15.52 -3.28 28.26
N LEU A 3 -16.64 -3.51 28.95
CA LEU A 3 -16.95 -2.82 30.21
C LEU A 3 -15.93 -3.18 31.30
N GLU A 4 -15.56 -4.46 31.41
CA GLU A 4 -14.66 -4.94 32.47
C GLU A 4 -13.25 -4.33 32.35
N GLU A 5 -12.73 -4.13 31.14
CA GLU A 5 -11.48 -3.38 30.90
C GLU A 5 -11.53 -1.91 31.33
N LYS A 6 -12.72 -1.29 31.37
CA LYS A 6 -12.89 0.09 31.85
C LYS A 6 -12.99 0.11 33.37
N LEU A 7 -13.68 -0.87 33.96
CA LEU A 7 -13.83 -1.00 35.41
C LEU A 7 -12.50 -1.40 36.08
N SER A 8 -11.73 -2.34 35.53
CA SER A 8 -10.40 -2.70 36.05
C SER A 8 -9.43 -1.52 36.04
N LYS A 9 -9.40 -0.72 34.97
CA LYS A 9 -8.61 0.52 34.90
C LYS A 9 -8.99 1.56 35.97
N ILE A 10 -10.21 1.49 36.53
CA ILE A 10 -10.64 2.32 37.67
C ILE A 10 -10.22 1.68 39.01
N ARG A 11 -10.26 0.34 39.13
CA ARG A 11 -9.78 -0.39 40.31
C ARG A 11 -8.26 -0.22 40.54
N ASP A 12 -7.46 -0.31 39.48
CA ASP A 12 -6.03 -0.63 39.60
C ASP A 12 -5.07 0.57 39.79
N SER A 13 -5.46 1.83 39.50
CA SER A 13 -4.57 2.99 39.64
C SER A 13 -5.25 4.38 39.69
N PRO A 14 -5.88 4.78 40.81
CA PRO A 14 -6.50 6.10 40.96
C PRO A 14 -5.47 7.19 41.33
N LYS A 15 -4.83 7.78 40.30
CA LYS A 15 -3.78 8.81 40.44
C LYS A 15 -4.30 10.23 40.69
N LEU A 16 -5.60 10.49 40.51
CA LEU A 16 -6.25 11.76 40.84
C LEU A 16 -7.38 11.56 41.88
N GLN A 17 -7.62 12.57 42.71
CA GLN A 17 -8.60 12.55 43.81
C GLN A 17 -10.03 12.19 43.34
N SER A 18 -10.48 12.72 42.20
CA SER A 18 -11.77 12.37 41.59
C SER A 18 -11.83 10.91 41.09
N GLN A 19 -10.70 10.34 40.69
CA GLN A 19 -10.60 8.91 40.34
C GLN A 19 -10.60 8.03 41.60
N GLN A 20 -10.01 8.50 42.71
CA GLN A 20 -10.05 7.80 44.01
C GLN A 20 -11.48 7.67 44.51
N GLN A 21 -12.26 8.75 44.44
CA GLN A 21 -13.69 8.73 44.79
C GLN A 21 -14.51 7.83 43.85
N THR A 22 -14.21 7.84 42.55
CA THR A 22 -14.81 6.91 41.59
C THR A 22 -14.53 5.44 41.95
N ALA A 23 -13.29 5.12 42.33
CA ALA A 23 -12.91 3.77 42.77
C ALA A 23 -13.58 3.37 44.10
N VAL A 24 -13.72 4.30 45.06
CA VAL A 24 -14.44 4.08 46.32
C VAL A 24 -15.93 3.81 46.08
N VAL A 25 -16.59 4.58 45.22
CA VAL A 25 -18.00 4.36 44.85
C VAL A 25 -18.17 3.02 44.13
N LEU A 26 -17.27 2.67 43.20
CA LEU A 26 -17.29 1.37 42.53
C LEU A 26 -17.12 0.21 43.51
N ALA A 27 -16.17 0.30 44.44
CA ALA A 27 -15.94 -0.72 45.47
C ALA A 27 -17.13 -0.88 46.43
N ALA A 28 -17.79 0.22 46.81
CA ALA A 28 -19.01 0.19 47.63
C ALA A 28 -20.17 -0.49 46.90
N ILE A 29 -20.33 -0.22 45.59
CA ILE A 29 -21.34 -0.88 44.75
C ILE A 29 -21.03 -2.39 44.64
N GLU A 30 -19.78 -2.76 44.34
CA GLU A 30 -19.36 -4.17 44.31
C GLU A 30 -19.58 -4.89 45.65
N ALA A 31 -19.34 -4.23 46.79
CA ALA A 31 -19.65 -4.79 48.10
C ALA A 31 -21.15 -5.06 48.25
N THR A 32 -22.01 -4.07 47.98
CA THR A 32 -23.47 -4.26 48.06
C THR A 32 -24.02 -5.31 47.08
N LEU A 33 -23.43 -5.48 45.89
CA LEU A 33 -23.80 -6.53 44.94
C LEU A 33 -23.39 -7.94 45.43
N ARG A 34 -22.25 -8.05 46.14
CA ARG A 34 -21.82 -9.30 46.80
C ARG A 34 -22.72 -9.65 47.98
N ASP A 35 -23.06 -8.67 48.83
CA ASP A 35 -23.96 -8.86 49.98
C ASP A 35 -25.37 -9.28 49.55
N GLN A 36 -25.85 -8.74 48.43
CA GLN A 36 -27.13 -9.13 47.80
C GLN A 36 -27.06 -10.45 47.02
N LYS A 37 -25.89 -11.11 46.94
CA LYS A 37 -25.62 -12.33 46.16
C LYS A 37 -26.00 -12.23 44.67
N SER A 38 -25.99 -11.02 44.12
CA SER A 38 -26.30 -10.76 42.70
C SER A 38 -25.05 -10.89 41.82
N GLU A 39 -25.20 -11.46 40.63
CA GLU A 39 -24.12 -11.47 39.64
C GLU A 39 -23.78 -10.03 39.18
N PRO A 40 -22.49 -9.68 39.00
CA PRO A 40 -22.04 -8.33 38.64
C PRO A 40 -22.27 -8.02 37.14
N THR A 41 -23.53 -8.09 36.71
CA THR A 41 -23.96 -7.78 35.35
C THR A 41 -24.08 -6.25 35.14
N PRO A 42 -23.99 -5.74 33.89
CA PRO A 42 -24.22 -4.33 33.60
C PRO A 42 -25.56 -3.82 34.14
N THR A 43 -26.60 -4.67 34.08
CA THR A 43 -27.94 -4.41 34.63
C THR A 43 -27.92 -4.23 36.16
N ALA A 44 -27.16 -5.04 36.88
CA ALA A 44 -27.06 -4.96 38.34
C ALA A 44 -26.29 -3.69 38.78
N PHE A 45 -25.15 -3.38 38.13
CA PHE A 45 -24.45 -2.12 38.33
C PHE A 45 -25.35 -0.91 38.03
N PHE A 46 -26.10 -0.94 36.93
CA PHE A 46 -27.02 0.13 36.54
C PHE A 46 -28.14 0.36 37.58
N ALA A 47 -28.75 -0.71 38.10
CA ALA A 47 -29.78 -0.61 39.14
C ALA A 47 -29.24 -0.02 40.45
N ALA A 48 -28.05 -0.44 40.88
CA ALA A 48 -27.38 0.10 42.06
C ALA A 48 -27.02 1.59 41.87
N LEU A 49 -26.43 1.95 40.72
CA LEU A 49 -26.08 3.34 40.38
C LEU A 49 -27.32 4.24 40.31
N LEU A 50 -28.43 3.78 39.75
CA LEU A 50 -29.68 4.56 39.66
C LEU A 50 -30.32 4.79 41.04
N SER A 51 -30.25 3.78 41.93
CA SER A 51 -30.70 3.95 43.33
C SER A 51 -29.83 4.97 44.08
N LEU A 52 -28.50 4.91 43.88
CA LEU A 52 -27.56 5.82 44.53
C LEU A 52 -27.65 7.25 43.95
N LEU A 53 -27.91 7.41 42.65
CA LEU A 53 -28.14 8.71 42.00
C LEU A 53 -29.25 9.51 42.70
N LYS A 54 -30.38 8.86 43.02
CA LYS A 54 -31.52 9.49 43.72
C LYS A 54 -31.22 9.97 45.14
N SER A 55 -30.20 9.40 45.81
CA SER A 55 -29.81 9.86 47.14
C SER A 55 -28.80 11.02 47.11
N GLN A 56 -28.08 11.19 45.99
CA GLN A 56 -27.08 12.25 45.84
C GLN A 56 -27.62 13.49 45.12
N ILE A 57 -28.70 13.35 44.33
CA ILE A 57 -29.28 14.42 43.51
C ILE A 57 -30.76 14.56 43.82
N SER A 58 -31.13 15.70 44.37
CA SER A 58 -32.50 16.06 44.74
C SER A 58 -33.01 17.23 43.89
N THR A 59 -34.32 17.45 43.88
CA THR A 59 -34.92 18.63 43.21
C THR A 59 -34.55 19.96 43.86
N THR A 60 -33.98 19.96 45.07
CA THR A 60 -33.51 21.14 45.80
C THR A 60 -31.98 21.34 45.74
N GLY A 61 -31.23 20.39 45.16
CA GLY A 61 -29.77 20.51 44.99
C GLY A 61 -29.01 19.19 44.93
N ILE A 62 -27.70 19.31 44.65
CA ILE A 62 -26.74 18.20 44.66
C ILE A 62 -26.14 18.09 46.07
N ALA A 63 -26.38 16.96 46.76
CA ALA A 63 -25.98 16.79 48.17
C ALA A 63 -24.45 16.75 48.36
N ASN A 64 -23.73 16.13 47.42
CA ASN A 64 -22.27 16.15 47.36
C ASN A 64 -21.84 16.12 45.88
N LYS A 65 -21.16 17.19 45.43
CA LYS A 65 -20.77 17.40 44.03
C LYS A 65 -19.76 16.33 43.54
N GLU A 66 -18.87 15.86 44.42
CA GLU A 66 -17.83 14.89 44.09
C GLU A 66 -18.40 13.47 43.94
N THR A 67 -19.22 13.00 44.89
CA THR A 67 -19.86 11.67 44.81
C THR A 67 -20.88 11.60 43.68
N ALA A 68 -21.68 12.65 43.46
CA ALA A 68 -22.60 12.73 42.33
C ALA A 68 -21.86 12.64 40.97
N THR A 69 -20.70 13.29 40.85
CA THR A 69 -19.83 13.19 39.66
C THR A 69 -19.32 11.76 39.45
N ALA A 70 -18.85 11.09 40.51
CA ALA A 70 -18.41 9.70 40.45
C ALA A 70 -19.54 8.73 40.03
N VAL A 71 -20.74 8.88 40.60
CA VAL A 71 -21.92 8.06 40.27
C VAL A 71 -22.34 8.26 38.81
N ILE A 72 -22.46 9.50 38.33
CA ILE A 72 -22.85 9.76 36.94
C ILE A 72 -21.75 9.33 35.95
N TYR A 73 -20.47 9.42 36.32
CA TYR A 73 -19.38 8.91 35.49
C TYR A 73 -19.42 7.37 35.35
N LEU A 74 -19.69 6.65 36.44
CA LEU A 74 -19.91 5.20 36.37
C LEU A 74 -21.19 4.85 35.58
N LEU A 75 -22.24 5.69 35.66
CA LEU A 75 -23.46 5.52 34.87
C LEU A 75 -23.19 5.71 33.36
N ASP A 76 -22.43 6.74 32.96
CA ASP A 76 -21.99 6.97 31.56
C ASP A 76 -21.19 5.79 31.00
N LEU A 77 -20.37 5.14 31.84
CA LEU A 77 -19.63 3.94 31.46
C LEU A 77 -20.50 2.69 31.32
N VAL A 78 -21.53 2.53 32.17
CA VAL A 78 -22.38 1.33 32.24
C VAL A 78 -23.56 1.39 31.26
N THR A 79 -24.26 2.52 31.13
CA THR A 79 -25.50 2.66 30.34
C THR A 79 -25.38 2.14 28.89
N PRO A 80 -24.28 2.38 28.13
CA PRO A 80 -24.12 1.82 26.78
C PRO A 80 -24.07 0.28 26.70
N HIS A 81 -23.96 -0.42 27.83
CA HIS A 81 -23.91 -1.88 27.94
C HIS A 81 -25.17 -2.49 28.59
N VAL A 82 -26.22 -1.68 28.84
CA VAL A 82 -27.50 -2.12 29.44
C VAL A 82 -28.52 -2.46 28.35
N PRO A 83 -29.36 -3.50 28.51
CA PRO A 83 -30.38 -3.86 27.51
C PRO A 83 -31.37 -2.72 27.20
N ALA A 84 -31.55 -2.45 25.90
CA ALA A 84 -32.40 -1.36 25.39
C ALA A 84 -33.83 -1.28 26.00
N PRO A 85 -34.58 -2.39 26.21
CA PRO A 85 -35.92 -2.32 26.81
C PRO A 85 -35.94 -1.77 28.24
N LEU A 86 -34.87 -1.97 29.01
CA LEU A 86 -34.76 -1.43 30.38
C LEU A 86 -34.49 0.08 30.36
N LEU A 87 -33.65 0.55 29.44
CA LEU A 87 -33.36 1.97 29.28
C LEU A 87 -34.58 2.77 28.80
N ARG A 88 -35.43 2.16 27.95
CA ARG A 88 -36.73 2.73 27.56
C ARG A 88 -37.69 2.83 28.74
N SER A 89 -37.94 1.71 29.44
CA SER A 89 -38.92 1.67 30.54
C SER A 89 -38.54 2.54 31.75
N LYS A 90 -37.25 2.84 31.93
CA LYS A 90 -36.73 3.73 32.98
C LYS A 90 -36.40 5.15 32.53
N PHE A 91 -36.59 5.49 31.24
CA PHE A 91 -36.19 6.79 30.69
C PHE A 91 -36.70 8.01 31.49
N PRO A 92 -37.99 8.12 31.89
CA PRO A 92 -38.47 9.30 32.61
C PRO A 92 -37.87 9.44 34.02
N GLU A 93 -37.67 8.32 34.70
CA GLU A 93 -37.12 8.24 36.06
C GLU A 93 -35.63 8.65 36.09
N ILE A 94 -34.88 8.27 35.06
CA ILE A 94 -33.48 8.65 34.89
C ILE A 94 -33.37 10.12 34.45
N LEU A 95 -34.23 10.57 33.53
CA LEU A 95 -34.24 11.96 33.06
C LEU A 95 -34.63 12.94 34.19
N GLN A 96 -35.60 12.59 35.04
CA GLN A 96 -35.89 13.35 36.27
C GLN A 96 -34.69 13.47 37.20
N SER A 97 -33.88 12.40 37.31
CA SER A 97 -32.71 12.35 38.18
C SER A 97 -31.50 13.09 37.61
N LEU A 98 -31.34 13.14 36.28
CA LEU A 98 -30.24 13.83 35.58
C LEU A 98 -30.54 15.30 35.27
N ALA A 99 -31.79 15.69 35.09
CA ALA A 99 -32.15 17.07 34.72
C ALA A 99 -31.60 18.14 35.70
N PRO A 100 -31.67 17.98 37.04
CA PRO A 100 -31.07 18.93 37.97
C PRO A 100 -29.55 19.07 37.79
N ALA A 101 -28.84 17.99 37.47
CA ALA A 101 -27.39 18.02 37.22
C ALA A 101 -27.03 18.73 35.91
N LEU A 102 -27.93 18.70 34.92
CA LEU A 102 -27.77 19.34 33.61
C LEU A 102 -28.14 20.83 33.61
N THR A 103 -29.05 21.27 34.48
CA THR A 103 -29.53 22.68 34.51
C THR A 103 -28.95 23.52 35.65
N HIS A 104 -28.21 22.94 36.61
CA HIS A 104 -27.68 23.70 37.74
C HIS A 104 -26.57 24.68 37.29
N PRO A 105 -26.64 25.99 37.62
CA PRO A 105 -25.73 26.99 37.07
C PRO A 105 -24.25 26.78 37.49
N GLU A 106 -24.01 26.26 38.71
CA GLU A 106 -22.65 25.89 39.15
C GLU A 106 -22.24 24.43 38.81
N ALA A 107 -22.95 23.74 37.92
CA ALA A 107 -22.59 22.35 37.59
C ALA A 107 -21.18 22.29 36.95
N GLU A 108 -20.29 21.48 37.52
CA GLU A 108 -18.91 21.39 37.04
C GLU A 108 -18.79 20.68 35.69
N ALA A 109 -17.71 20.99 34.95
CA ALA A 109 -17.48 20.40 33.63
C ALA A 109 -17.37 18.85 33.62
N PRO A 110 -16.80 18.15 34.63
CA PRO A 110 -16.82 16.69 34.68
C PRO A 110 -18.24 16.14 34.84
N LEU A 111 -19.01 16.67 35.80
CA LEU A 111 -20.40 16.30 36.07
C LEU A 111 -21.27 16.44 34.82
N LEU A 112 -21.19 17.59 34.15
CA LEU A 112 -21.96 17.85 32.93
C LEU A 112 -21.55 16.92 31.79
N LYS A 113 -20.25 16.69 31.56
CA LYS A 113 -19.78 15.81 30.48
C LYS A 113 -20.27 14.37 30.64
N SER A 114 -20.30 13.84 31.87
CA SER A 114 -20.82 12.51 32.15
C SER A 114 -22.35 12.46 32.09
N SER A 115 -23.04 13.52 32.53
CA SER A 115 -24.50 13.64 32.41
C SER A 115 -24.94 13.67 30.94
N ILE A 116 -24.19 14.35 30.07
CA ILE A 116 -24.43 14.37 28.62
C ILE A 116 -24.23 12.98 28.00
N GLY A 117 -23.27 12.18 28.46
CA GLY A 117 -23.02 10.83 27.94
C GLY A 117 -24.06 9.79 28.38
N CYS A 118 -24.54 9.90 29.62
CA CYS A 118 -25.75 9.22 30.07
C CYS A 118 -26.94 9.59 29.17
N LEU A 119 -27.14 10.89 28.89
CA LEU A 119 -28.28 11.34 28.10
C LEU A 119 -28.18 10.93 26.62
N GLU A 120 -26.99 10.96 26.02
CA GLU A 120 -26.71 10.46 24.67
C GLU A 120 -27.09 8.97 24.53
N SER A 121 -26.61 8.13 25.45
CA SER A 121 -26.86 6.69 25.42
C SER A 121 -28.32 6.33 25.71
N LEU A 122 -29.03 7.14 26.51
CA LEU A 122 -30.47 7.03 26.68
C LEU A 122 -31.25 7.43 25.41
N LEU A 123 -30.88 8.52 24.75
CA LEU A 123 -31.61 9.07 23.59
C LEU A 123 -31.47 8.19 22.34
N VAL A 124 -30.26 7.71 22.02
CA VAL A 124 -29.99 6.80 20.88
C VAL A 124 -30.81 5.49 20.95
N VAL A 125 -31.28 5.12 22.14
CA VAL A 125 -31.98 3.86 22.39
C VAL A 125 -33.51 3.97 22.26
N GLN A 126 -34.10 5.17 22.22
CA GLN A 126 -35.56 5.36 22.23
C GLN A 126 -36.26 4.86 20.95
N ASP A 127 -37.55 4.57 21.03
CA ASP A 127 -38.40 4.18 19.89
C ASP A 127 -39.21 5.38 19.35
N ALA A 128 -39.79 5.22 18.16
CA ALA A 128 -40.51 6.30 17.48
C ALA A 128 -41.67 6.88 18.32
N ARG A 129 -42.37 6.06 19.11
CA ARG A 129 -43.52 6.49 19.92
C ARG A 129 -43.11 7.35 21.11
N ALA A 130 -41.91 7.12 21.67
CA ALA A 130 -41.32 8.03 22.65
C ALA A 130 -40.95 9.38 22.00
N TRP A 131 -40.50 9.38 20.74
CA TRP A 131 -40.22 10.61 19.98
C TRP A 131 -41.47 11.37 19.49
N GLU A 132 -42.66 10.78 19.56
CA GLU A 132 -43.94 11.47 19.26
C GLU A 132 -44.39 12.41 20.41
N GLN A 133 -43.93 12.17 21.64
CA GLN A 133 -44.33 12.92 22.82
C GLN A 133 -43.91 14.41 22.79
N PRO A 134 -44.74 15.33 23.30
CA PRO A 134 -44.45 16.77 23.28
C PRO A 134 -43.30 17.16 24.21
N GLN A 135 -42.71 18.34 23.98
CA GLN A 135 -41.61 18.91 24.80
C GLN A 135 -42.05 19.28 26.23
N THR A 136 -43.35 19.44 26.48
CA THR A 136 -43.92 19.77 27.79
C THR A 136 -43.79 18.61 28.79
N GLU A 137 -43.90 17.37 28.31
CA GLU A 137 -43.78 16.15 29.10
C GLU A 137 -42.31 15.73 29.29
N ILE A 138 -42.08 14.62 30.00
CA ILE A 138 -40.73 14.12 30.31
C ILE A 138 -40.24 13.24 29.14
N SER A 139 -40.13 13.87 27.97
CA SER A 139 -39.94 13.22 26.67
C SER A 139 -38.49 13.30 26.14
N PRO A 140 -38.11 12.44 25.18
CA PRO A 140 -36.86 12.56 24.43
C PRO A 140 -36.69 13.93 23.76
N ARG A 141 -37.78 14.57 23.29
CA ARG A 141 -37.76 15.94 22.74
C ARG A 141 -37.29 16.97 23.78
N ARG A 142 -37.80 16.88 25.02
CA ARG A 142 -37.40 17.76 26.13
C ARG A 142 -35.93 17.57 26.51
N ALA A 143 -35.44 16.34 26.51
CA ALA A 143 -34.03 16.02 26.73
C ALA A 143 -33.11 16.64 25.64
N VAL A 144 -33.50 16.54 24.36
CA VAL A 144 -32.77 17.19 23.27
C VAL A 144 -32.78 18.71 23.38
N ALA A 145 -33.91 19.33 23.77
CA ALA A 145 -33.97 20.77 24.07
C ALA A 145 -32.99 21.19 25.20
N GLY A 146 -32.78 20.33 26.19
CA GLY A 146 -31.73 20.50 27.20
C GLY A 146 -30.31 20.47 26.60
N LEU A 147 -30.02 19.49 25.75
CA LEU A 147 -28.72 19.37 25.07
C LEU A 147 -28.42 20.56 24.15
N LEU A 148 -29.41 21.09 23.44
CA LEU A 148 -29.28 22.23 22.53
C LEU A 148 -28.81 23.50 23.28
N ASN A 149 -29.37 23.79 24.46
CA ASN A 149 -28.91 24.89 25.30
C ASN A 149 -27.44 24.70 25.75
N ILE A 150 -27.07 23.47 26.14
CA ILE A 150 -25.70 23.14 26.56
C ILE A 150 -24.71 23.15 25.36
N ALA A 151 -25.19 22.97 24.14
CA ALA A 151 -24.39 23.04 22.92
C ALA A 151 -24.00 24.47 22.48
N VAL A 152 -24.38 25.50 23.26
CA VAL A 152 -23.90 26.89 23.13
C VAL A 152 -23.07 27.34 24.36
N ASP A 153 -22.93 26.47 25.38
CA ASP A 153 -22.23 26.74 26.65
C ASP A 153 -20.83 27.34 26.45
N HIS A 154 -20.45 28.30 27.30
CA HIS A 154 -19.18 29.02 27.18
C HIS A 154 -17.93 28.09 27.29
N ARG A 155 -18.04 26.95 27.99
CA ARG A 155 -16.96 26.02 28.28
C ARG A 155 -16.75 25.05 27.09
N PRO A 156 -15.62 25.12 26.35
CA PRO A 156 -15.45 24.36 25.10
C PRO A 156 -15.49 22.83 25.30
N LYS A 157 -15.04 22.32 26.46
CA LYS A 157 -15.07 20.89 26.80
C LYS A 157 -16.48 20.35 27.08
N VAL A 158 -17.43 21.21 27.46
CA VAL A 158 -18.85 20.86 27.69
C VAL A 158 -19.61 21.02 26.37
N ARG A 159 -19.47 22.19 25.73
CA ARG A 159 -20.06 22.50 24.42
C ARG A 159 -19.78 21.43 23.37
N LYS A 160 -18.50 21.05 23.19
CA LYS A 160 -18.13 20.00 22.24
C LYS A 160 -18.78 18.65 22.60
N ARG A 161 -18.80 18.26 23.88
CA ARG A 161 -19.43 17.00 24.32
C ARG A 161 -20.93 16.95 24.00
N ALA A 162 -21.63 18.08 24.09
CA ALA A 162 -23.05 18.21 23.73
C ALA A 162 -23.26 18.20 22.21
N GLN A 163 -22.41 18.88 21.43
CA GLN A 163 -22.45 18.83 19.96
C GLN A 163 -22.13 17.42 19.42
N ASP A 164 -21.12 16.74 19.98
CA ASP A 164 -20.79 15.34 19.67
C ASP A 164 -22.00 14.41 19.97
N ALA A 165 -22.69 14.62 21.11
CA ALA A 165 -23.89 13.86 21.50
C ALA A 165 -25.08 14.12 20.57
N LEU A 166 -25.38 15.38 20.26
CA LEU A 166 -26.44 15.76 19.31
C LEU A 166 -26.18 15.17 17.92
N SER A 167 -24.94 15.23 17.43
CA SER A 167 -24.56 14.64 16.15
C SER A 167 -24.76 13.12 16.14
N LYS A 168 -24.45 12.44 17.25
CA LYS A 168 -24.67 10.99 17.38
C LYS A 168 -26.16 10.62 17.49
N VAL A 169 -26.98 11.40 18.19
CA VAL A 169 -28.43 11.17 18.28
C VAL A 169 -29.07 11.33 16.89
N LEU A 170 -28.83 12.44 16.20
CA LEU A 170 -29.40 12.69 14.87
C LEU A 170 -28.97 11.64 13.82
N LYS A 171 -27.73 11.14 13.90
CA LYS A 171 -27.21 10.07 13.02
C LYS A 171 -27.73 8.66 13.33
N ASN A 172 -28.56 8.47 14.36
CA ASN A 172 -29.17 7.18 14.72
C ASN A 172 -30.69 7.34 14.84
N PRO A 173 -31.44 7.48 13.72
CA PRO A 173 -32.90 7.54 13.74
C PRO A 173 -33.50 6.26 14.33
N PRO A 174 -34.63 6.36 15.06
CA PRO A 174 -35.40 5.18 15.48
C PRO A 174 -35.96 4.46 14.24
N PRO A 175 -36.21 3.13 14.28
CA PRO A 175 -36.82 2.41 13.17
C PRO A 175 -38.18 3.02 12.80
N SER A 176 -38.25 3.66 11.64
CA SER A 176 -39.43 4.39 11.15
C SER A 176 -39.46 4.41 9.62
N PRO A 177 -40.58 4.78 8.97
CA PRO A 177 -40.65 4.99 7.52
C PRO A 177 -39.84 6.19 7.01
N SER A 178 -39.45 7.12 7.89
CA SER A 178 -38.57 8.25 7.54
C SER A 178 -37.10 7.89 7.73
N LEU A 179 -36.25 8.40 6.84
CA LEU A 179 -34.79 8.36 6.98
C LEU A 179 -34.31 9.37 8.04
N ASP A 180 -35.06 10.46 8.25
CA ASP A 180 -34.70 11.54 9.16
C ASP A 180 -35.03 11.24 10.62
N HIS A 181 -34.16 11.66 11.53
CA HIS A 181 -34.40 11.58 12.96
C HIS A 181 -35.55 12.55 13.36
N PRO A 182 -36.63 12.10 14.05
CA PRO A 182 -37.83 12.93 14.32
C PRO A 182 -37.61 14.25 15.09
N ALA A 183 -36.45 14.43 15.73
CA ALA A 183 -36.04 15.68 16.37
C ALA A 183 -35.27 16.66 15.47
N ALA A 184 -34.93 16.32 14.22
CA ALA A 184 -34.10 17.15 13.34
C ALA A 184 -34.70 18.54 13.07
N ASP A 185 -35.98 18.60 12.68
CA ASP A 185 -36.69 19.86 12.41
C ASP A 185 -36.82 20.77 13.66
N MET A 186 -36.89 20.14 14.85
CA MET A 186 -36.89 20.81 16.16
C MET A 186 -35.50 21.37 16.52
N CYS A 187 -34.43 20.62 16.24
CA CYS A 187 -33.05 21.08 16.39
C CYS A 187 -32.75 22.26 15.45
N ALA A 188 -33.23 22.18 14.20
CA ALA A 188 -33.09 23.26 13.24
C ALA A 188 -33.82 24.54 13.69
N GLU A 189 -35.08 24.42 14.13
CA GLU A 189 -35.88 25.56 14.59
C GLU A 189 -35.29 26.25 15.81
N THR A 190 -34.87 25.48 16.81
CA THR A 190 -34.29 26.02 18.04
C THR A 190 -32.91 26.64 17.80
N ALA A 191 -32.04 26.03 16.99
CA ALA A 191 -30.75 26.62 16.63
C ALA A 191 -30.91 27.90 15.79
N LEU A 192 -31.91 27.96 14.89
CA LEU A 192 -32.25 29.17 14.13
C LEU A 192 -32.81 30.27 15.04
N MET A 193 -33.71 29.94 15.97
CA MET A 193 -34.24 30.89 16.95
C MET A 193 -33.13 31.43 17.86
N MET A 194 -32.19 30.58 18.30
CA MET A 194 -30.99 31.02 19.01
C MET A 194 -30.16 31.98 18.15
N LEU A 195 -29.88 31.65 16.88
CA LEU A 195 -29.09 32.52 16.00
C LEU A 195 -29.76 33.87 15.81
N LYS A 196 -31.06 33.90 15.54
CA LYS A 196 -31.83 35.14 15.41
C LYS A 196 -31.78 35.99 16.67
N ASN A 197 -32.00 35.38 17.85
CA ASN A 197 -31.99 36.09 19.13
C ASN A 197 -30.61 36.70 19.44
N VAL A 198 -29.51 35.96 19.20
CA VAL A 198 -28.15 36.46 19.44
C VAL A 198 -27.75 37.51 18.39
N ALA A 199 -28.07 37.29 17.11
CA ALA A 199 -27.81 38.27 16.04
C ALA A 199 -28.57 39.60 16.27
N GLU A 200 -29.83 39.54 16.69
CA GLU A 200 -30.60 40.72 17.10
C GLU A 200 -29.99 41.41 18.32
N ALA A 201 -29.50 40.66 19.31
CA ALA A 201 -28.84 41.23 20.49
C ALA A 201 -27.54 41.95 20.11
N ALA A 202 -26.70 41.33 19.27
CA ALA A 202 -25.47 41.92 18.75
C ALA A 202 -25.76 43.20 17.92
N ALA A 203 -26.79 43.17 17.07
CA ALA A 203 -27.23 44.34 16.30
C ALA A 203 -27.74 45.49 17.20
N LYS A 204 -28.45 45.17 18.29
CA LYS A 204 -28.91 46.15 19.28
C LYS A 204 -27.73 46.75 20.07
N GLN A 205 -26.71 45.95 20.43
CA GLN A 205 -25.50 46.47 21.09
C GLN A 205 -24.68 47.39 20.19
N LYS A 206 -24.55 47.09 18.88
CA LYS A 206 -23.88 47.98 17.91
C LYS A 206 -24.50 49.37 17.80
N LYS A 207 -25.80 49.54 18.10
CA LYS A 207 -26.45 50.86 18.17
C LYS A 207 -26.15 51.64 19.46
N HIS A 208 -25.68 50.98 20.52
CA HIS A 208 -25.53 51.58 21.85
C HIS A 208 -24.07 51.86 22.27
N LYS A 209 -23.09 51.35 21.53
CA LYS A 209 -21.67 51.70 21.66
C LYS A 209 -21.04 52.00 20.30
N GLN A 210 -20.89 53.28 19.97
CA GLN A 210 -19.77 53.73 19.15
C GLN A 210 -18.52 53.79 20.05
N ARG A 211 -17.35 53.43 19.51
CA ARG A 211 -16.06 53.26 20.23
C ARG A 211 -16.07 52.11 21.25
N ASP A 212 -15.67 50.91 20.81
CA ASP A 212 -14.33 50.36 21.10
C ASP A 212 -14.22 48.87 20.72
N GLY A 213 -13.20 48.54 19.92
CA GLY A 213 -12.76 47.17 19.64
C GLY A 213 -13.61 46.33 18.66
N GLN A 214 -12.99 45.31 18.06
CA GLN A 214 -13.71 44.21 17.41
C GLN A 214 -14.38 43.37 18.49
N ALA A 215 -15.68 43.58 18.68
CA ALA A 215 -16.50 42.72 19.53
C ALA A 215 -16.69 41.34 18.88
N ASN A 216 -15.74 40.43 19.12
CA ASN A 216 -15.92 39.00 18.90
C ASN A 216 -17.03 38.51 19.83
N ASP A 217 -18.25 38.38 19.33
CA ASP A 217 -19.36 37.76 20.04
C ASP A 217 -19.20 36.22 19.99
N PRO A 218 -18.82 35.56 21.10
CA PRO A 218 -18.57 34.13 21.08
C PRO A 218 -19.88 33.34 21.00
N ALA A 219 -21.01 33.91 21.43
CA ALA A 219 -22.31 33.24 21.36
C ALA A 219 -22.78 33.10 19.90
N LEU A 220 -22.51 34.10 19.05
CA LEU A 220 -22.71 34.01 17.60
C LEU A 220 -21.90 32.85 17.01
N ILE A 221 -20.58 32.79 17.29
CA ILE A 221 -19.70 31.71 16.82
C ILE A 221 -20.16 30.34 17.33
N HIS A 222 -20.53 30.22 18.61
CA HIS A 222 -21.02 28.96 19.19
C HIS A 222 -22.34 28.50 18.55
N THR A 223 -23.22 29.44 18.18
CA THR A 223 -24.52 29.13 17.56
C THR A 223 -24.38 28.77 16.08
N LEU A 224 -23.48 29.43 15.34
CA LEU A 224 -23.10 29.02 13.99
C LEU A 224 -22.49 27.61 13.99
N GLN A 225 -21.58 27.31 14.93
CA GLN A 225 -21.06 25.96 15.12
C GLN A 225 -22.16 24.95 15.44
N LEU A 226 -23.16 25.31 16.27
CA LEU A 226 -24.31 24.45 16.52
C LEU A 226 -25.09 24.16 15.23
N ILE A 227 -25.41 25.18 14.44
CA ILE A 227 -26.10 25.03 13.15
C ILE A 227 -25.33 24.10 12.21
N LYS A 228 -24.00 24.27 12.08
CA LYS A 228 -23.15 23.36 11.30
C LYS A 228 -23.28 21.91 11.83
N THR A 229 -23.20 21.70 13.14
CA THR A 229 -23.30 20.35 13.73
C THR A 229 -24.69 19.71 13.62
N VAL A 230 -25.76 20.51 13.52
CA VAL A 230 -27.12 20.01 13.21
C VAL A 230 -27.18 19.62 11.73
N ALA A 231 -26.87 20.54 10.80
CA ALA A 231 -26.96 20.29 9.35
C ALA A 231 -26.12 19.07 8.90
N THR A 232 -24.86 18.95 9.35
CA THR A 232 -24.00 17.78 9.05
C THR A 232 -24.43 16.49 9.81
N ALA A 233 -25.52 16.52 10.58
CA ALA A 233 -26.03 15.37 11.31
C ALA A 233 -27.47 14.96 10.98
N SER A 234 -28.28 15.88 10.46
CA SER A 234 -29.61 15.59 9.89
C SER A 234 -29.58 15.26 8.40
N GLY A 235 -28.41 15.20 7.75
CA GLY A 235 -28.29 14.93 6.31
C GLY A 235 -28.52 16.16 5.42
N GLY A 236 -29.33 17.10 5.87
CA GLY A 236 -29.53 18.42 5.27
C GLY A 236 -30.12 19.41 6.26
N TRP A 237 -30.55 20.58 5.76
CA TRP A 237 -31.31 21.57 6.53
C TRP A 237 -32.75 21.65 6.02
N PRO A 238 -33.79 21.72 6.88
CA PRO A 238 -35.18 21.70 6.41
C PRO A 238 -35.50 22.84 5.44
N SER A 239 -35.98 22.52 4.23
CA SER A 239 -36.25 23.47 3.15
C SER A 239 -37.30 24.55 3.48
N ARG A 240 -38.22 24.28 4.42
CA ARG A 240 -39.15 25.29 4.98
C ARG A 240 -38.48 26.33 5.88
N LYS A 241 -37.25 26.06 6.33
CA LYS A 241 -36.45 26.87 7.27
C LYS A 241 -35.10 27.31 6.67
N ILE A 242 -34.87 27.03 5.38
CA ILE A 242 -33.63 27.41 4.68
C ILE A 242 -33.57 28.91 4.41
N ASP A 243 -34.66 29.53 3.96
CA ASP A 243 -34.72 30.94 3.57
C ASP A 243 -34.28 31.87 4.71
N VAL A 244 -34.85 31.67 5.90
CA VAL A 244 -34.56 32.47 7.09
C VAL A 244 -33.13 32.20 7.61
N LEU A 245 -32.58 31.00 7.41
CA LEU A 245 -31.17 30.74 7.72
C LEU A 245 -30.26 31.45 6.71
N CYS A 246 -30.54 31.36 5.41
CA CYS A 246 -29.77 32.06 4.38
C CYS A 246 -29.81 33.59 4.59
N GLU A 247 -30.97 34.19 4.88
CA GLU A 247 -31.07 35.61 5.25
C GLU A 247 -30.20 35.96 6.46
N LEU A 248 -30.21 35.15 7.52
CA LEU A 248 -29.36 35.38 8.70
C LEU A 248 -27.86 35.24 8.36
N LEU A 249 -27.46 34.22 7.60
CA LEU A 249 -26.07 34.01 7.18
C LEU A 249 -25.56 35.12 6.26
N LEU A 250 -26.38 35.59 5.31
CA LEU A 250 -26.06 36.72 4.42
C LEU A 250 -25.92 38.05 5.19
N ASN A 251 -26.71 38.25 6.26
CA ASN A 251 -26.55 39.41 7.14
C ASN A 251 -25.31 39.29 8.05
N ILE A 252 -24.83 38.07 8.34
CA ILE A 252 -23.63 37.80 9.14
C ILE A 252 -22.35 37.91 8.27
N SER A 253 -22.36 37.43 7.03
CA SER A 253 -21.22 37.54 6.10
C SER A 253 -20.97 38.99 5.64
N ARG A 254 -22.02 39.84 5.63
CA ARG A 254 -21.92 41.30 5.51
C ARG A 254 -21.31 42.01 6.73
N SER A 255 -20.83 41.28 7.75
CA SER A 255 -20.21 41.86 8.94
C SER A 255 -18.68 41.90 8.85
N SER A 256 -18.07 42.91 9.48
CA SER A 256 -16.62 43.16 9.48
C SER A 256 -15.83 42.26 10.44
N ASN A 257 -16.14 40.96 10.47
CA ASN A 257 -15.45 39.99 11.32
C ASN A 257 -15.16 38.71 10.52
N GLU A 258 -13.89 38.53 10.18
CA GLU A 258 -13.39 37.44 9.35
C GLU A 258 -13.89 36.06 9.82
N TYR A 259 -13.82 35.79 11.13
CA TYR A 259 -14.24 34.50 11.70
C TYR A 259 -15.74 34.23 11.58
N LEU A 260 -16.60 35.27 11.61
CA LEU A 260 -18.04 35.11 11.42
C LEU A 260 -18.37 34.85 9.94
N THR A 261 -17.67 35.53 9.04
CA THR A 261 -17.85 35.36 7.59
C THR A 261 -17.32 33.99 7.13
N MET A 262 -16.17 33.53 7.63
CA MET A 262 -15.69 32.15 7.46
C MET A 262 -16.72 31.12 7.95
N ALA A 263 -17.21 31.27 9.19
CA ALA A 263 -18.18 30.33 9.76
C ALA A 263 -19.52 30.32 9.00
N ALA A 264 -19.93 31.44 8.40
CA ALA A 264 -21.09 31.49 7.52
C ALA A 264 -20.84 30.76 6.19
N PHE A 265 -19.69 30.96 5.56
CA PHE A 265 -19.28 30.25 4.34
C PHE A 265 -19.18 28.73 4.56
N GLU A 266 -18.55 28.29 5.65
CA GLU A 266 -18.51 26.88 6.08
C GLU A 266 -19.90 26.25 6.29
N ILE A 267 -20.94 27.05 6.54
CA ILE A 267 -22.33 26.57 6.68
C ILE A 267 -23.02 26.54 5.31
N PHE A 268 -22.78 27.51 4.42
CA PHE A 268 -23.27 27.45 3.04
C PHE A 268 -22.75 26.21 2.29
N GLU A 269 -21.48 25.86 2.44
CA GLU A 269 -20.88 24.63 1.89
C GLU A 269 -21.65 23.36 2.31
N VAL A 270 -21.95 23.26 3.62
CA VAL A 270 -22.72 22.14 4.20
C VAL A 270 -24.19 22.15 3.78
N ILE A 271 -24.79 23.33 3.64
CA ILE A 271 -26.18 23.47 3.17
C ILE A 271 -26.28 23.01 1.71
N PHE A 272 -25.43 23.53 0.82
CA PHE A 272 -25.42 23.14 -0.60
C PHE A 272 -25.26 21.64 -0.77
N ALA A 273 -24.38 21.01 0.00
CA ALA A 273 -24.21 19.55 -0.03
C ALA A 273 -25.46 18.75 0.35
N GLY A 274 -26.41 19.33 1.09
CA GLY A 274 -27.70 18.71 1.43
C GLY A 274 -28.87 19.13 0.53
N MET A 275 -28.70 20.09 -0.39
CA MET A 275 -29.78 20.55 -1.28
C MET A 275 -30.07 19.59 -2.44
N VAL A 276 -29.09 18.76 -2.81
CA VAL A 276 -29.21 17.76 -3.90
C VAL A 276 -30.39 16.78 -3.71
N GLU A 277 -30.80 16.51 -2.46
CA GLU A 277 -31.88 15.54 -2.16
C GLU A 277 -33.28 16.20 -1.95
N ASP A 278 -33.43 17.53 -2.08
CA ASP A 278 -34.73 18.23 -1.92
C ASP A 278 -34.99 19.25 -3.06
N GLU A 279 -35.85 18.87 -4.00
CA GLU A 279 -36.30 19.67 -5.16
C GLU A 279 -36.77 21.09 -4.80
N VAL A 280 -37.41 21.28 -3.64
CA VAL A 280 -37.95 22.57 -3.18
C VAL A 280 -36.83 23.49 -2.66
N SER A 281 -35.70 22.90 -2.27
CA SER A 281 -34.48 23.65 -1.98
C SER A 281 -33.70 24.00 -3.25
N SER A 282 -33.59 23.05 -4.19
CA SER A 282 -32.85 23.18 -5.45
C SER A 282 -33.25 24.42 -6.25
N ALA A 283 -34.55 24.66 -6.43
CA ALA A 283 -35.08 25.82 -7.16
C ALA A 283 -34.71 27.20 -6.58
N LYS A 284 -34.03 27.26 -5.42
CA LYS A 284 -33.54 28.49 -4.79
C LYS A 284 -32.04 28.69 -4.93
N LEU A 285 -31.30 27.66 -5.35
CA LEU A 285 -29.84 27.68 -5.42
C LEU A 285 -29.29 28.77 -6.35
N PRO A 286 -29.80 28.98 -7.59
CA PRO A 286 -29.23 30.00 -8.49
C PRO A 286 -29.18 31.40 -7.86
N ARG A 287 -30.27 31.81 -7.19
CA ARG A 287 -30.37 33.09 -6.50
C ARG A 287 -29.45 33.20 -5.28
N LEU A 288 -29.15 32.09 -4.60
CA LEU A 288 -28.17 32.08 -3.50
C LEU A 288 -26.74 32.22 -4.04
N LEU A 289 -26.42 31.59 -5.17
CA LEU A 289 -25.11 31.71 -5.82
C LEU A 289 -24.89 33.14 -6.35
N GLU A 290 -25.90 33.75 -6.96
CA GLU A 290 -25.88 35.17 -7.35
C GLU A 290 -25.53 36.07 -6.16
N VAL A 291 -26.29 36.01 -5.06
CA VAL A 291 -26.06 36.88 -3.90
C VAL A 291 -24.75 36.58 -3.15
N ILE A 292 -24.23 35.35 -3.21
CA ILE A 292 -22.90 35.03 -2.68
C ILE A 292 -21.79 35.56 -3.61
N SER A 293 -22.01 35.56 -4.92
CA SER A 293 -21.07 36.17 -5.89
C SER A 293 -21.00 37.69 -5.76
N GLU A 294 -22.12 38.36 -5.44
CA GLU A 294 -22.13 39.80 -5.07
C GLU A 294 -21.32 40.09 -3.79
N LEU A 295 -21.17 39.11 -2.89
CA LEU A 295 -20.44 39.23 -1.62
C LEU A 295 -18.94 38.92 -1.74
N GLN A 296 -18.36 39.17 -2.91
CA GLN A 296 -16.93 38.97 -3.21
C GLN A 296 -16.02 39.70 -2.20
N PRO A 297 -15.14 38.98 -1.47
CA PRO A 297 -14.11 39.58 -0.62
C PRO A 297 -13.10 40.41 -1.42
N SER A 298 -12.34 41.29 -0.75
CA SER A 298 -11.31 42.08 -1.43
C SER A 298 -10.23 41.18 -2.03
N LYS A 299 -9.74 41.51 -3.24
CA LYS A 299 -8.79 40.65 -4.00
C LYS A 299 -7.47 40.32 -3.30
N ASN A 300 -7.13 41.04 -2.23
CA ASN A 300 -5.90 40.89 -1.46
C ASN A 300 -6.12 40.18 -0.10
N ASP A 301 -7.36 39.83 0.25
CA ASP A 301 -7.68 39.16 1.52
C ASP A 301 -7.34 37.66 1.45
N SER A 302 -6.20 37.30 2.02
CA SER A 302 -5.73 35.91 2.09
C SER A 302 -6.49 35.03 3.09
N SER A 303 -7.42 35.59 3.87
CA SER A 303 -8.21 34.87 4.88
C SER A 303 -9.63 34.55 4.41
N LEU A 304 -10.33 35.52 3.81
CA LEU A 304 -11.72 35.38 3.37
C LEU A 304 -11.88 34.90 1.94
N LEU A 305 -10.93 35.20 1.06
CA LEU A 305 -11.06 34.85 -0.36
C LEU A 305 -11.02 33.32 -0.61
N PRO A 306 -10.10 32.52 0.00
CA PRO A 306 -10.10 31.07 -0.23
C PRO A 306 -11.39 30.36 0.24
N PRO A 307 -11.96 30.63 1.44
CA PRO A 307 -13.26 30.09 1.84
C PRO A 307 -14.42 30.52 0.92
N TRP A 308 -14.43 31.76 0.42
CA TRP A 308 -15.44 32.21 -0.54
C TRP A 308 -15.31 31.47 -1.88
N ILE A 309 -14.09 31.29 -2.40
CA ILE A 309 -13.81 30.49 -3.61
C ILE A 309 -14.28 29.03 -3.40
N ALA A 310 -14.08 28.45 -2.22
CA ALA A 310 -14.54 27.09 -1.91
C ALA A 310 -16.09 26.97 -1.91
N VAL A 311 -16.81 27.95 -1.35
CA VAL A 311 -18.29 27.98 -1.39
C VAL A 311 -18.80 28.16 -2.82
N ILE A 312 -18.16 29.00 -3.63
CA ILE A 312 -18.49 29.17 -5.04
C ILE A 312 -18.26 27.85 -5.81
N SER A 313 -17.12 27.19 -5.61
CA SER A 313 -16.79 25.88 -6.19
C SER A 313 -17.87 24.82 -5.86
N ARG A 314 -18.14 24.62 -4.56
CA ARG A 314 -19.14 23.64 -4.09
C ARG A 314 -20.56 24.00 -4.52
N GLY A 315 -20.88 25.29 -4.58
CA GLY A 315 -22.17 25.80 -5.01
C GLY A 315 -22.48 25.51 -6.48
N TYR A 316 -21.54 25.76 -7.39
CA TYR A 316 -21.72 25.43 -8.80
C TYR A 316 -21.56 23.94 -9.13
N GLU A 317 -20.79 23.18 -8.34
CA GLU A 317 -20.81 21.70 -8.41
C GLU A 317 -22.23 21.15 -8.13
N VAL A 318 -22.89 21.64 -7.08
CA VAL A 318 -24.28 21.26 -6.76
C VAL A 318 -25.26 21.80 -7.83
N SER A 319 -25.03 23.00 -8.35
CA SER A 319 -25.82 23.55 -9.47
C SER A 319 -25.79 22.65 -10.70
N ALA A 320 -24.61 22.13 -11.07
CA ALA A 320 -24.45 21.25 -12.22
C ALA A 320 -25.13 19.88 -12.06
N GLN A 321 -25.34 19.41 -10.82
CA GLN A 321 -26.09 18.18 -10.53
C GLN A 321 -27.62 18.35 -10.63
N ILE A 322 -28.11 19.59 -10.66
CA ILE A 322 -29.54 19.95 -10.70
C ILE A 322 -29.93 20.50 -12.07
N GLU A 323 -29.20 21.51 -12.55
CA GLU A 323 -29.41 22.24 -13.80
C GLU A 323 -28.10 22.21 -14.63
N PRO A 324 -27.72 21.05 -15.21
CA PRO A 324 -26.44 20.88 -15.89
C PRO A 324 -26.24 21.83 -17.08
N GLU A 325 -27.25 21.97 -17.95
CA GLU A 325 -27.16 22.79 -19.17
C GLU A 325 -27.03 24.29 -18.86
N ASP A 326 -27.87 24.83 -17.97
CA ASP A 326 -27.81 26.24 -17.56
C ASP A 326 -26.56 26.57 -16.74
N THR A 327 -26.03 25.61 -15.96
CA THR A 327 -24.76 25.79 -15.24
C THR A 327 -23.58 25.77 -16.21
N PHE A 328 -23.60 24.88 -17.21
CA PHE A 328 -22.60 24.81 -18.26
C PHE A 328 -22.59 26.06 -19.16
N ALA A 329 -23.76 26.62 -19.50
CA ALA A 329 -23.86 27.87 -20.25
C ALA A 329 -23.17 29.07 -19.56
N LYS A 330 -23.16 29.08 -18.21
CA LYS A 330 -22.52 30.12 -17.37
C LYS A 330 -21.00 29.90 -17.20
N LEU A 331 -20.47 28.73 -17.52
CA LEU A 331 -19.06 28.34 -17.30
C LEU A 331 -18.03 29.37 -17.80
N PRO A 332 -18.15 30.00 -19.00
CA PRO A 332 -17.15 30.97 -19.47
C PRO A 332 -17.05 32.24 -18.62
N GLU A 333 -18.16 32.68 -18.02
CA GLU A 333 -18.22 33.88 -17.17
C GLU A 333 -17.61 33.58 -15.79
N LEU A 334 -17.98 32.43 -15.21
CA LEU A 334 -17.40 31.91 -13.96
C LEU A 334 -15.89 31.68 -14.08
N PHE A 335 -15.45 31.09 -15.20
CA PHE A 335 -14.04 30.90 -15.52
C PHE A 335 -13.28 32.22 -15.56
N THR A 336 -13.84 33.22 -16.25
CA THR A 336 -13.24 34.55 -16.38
C THR A 336 -13.13 35.26 -15.02
N MET A 337 -14.18 35.15 -14.19
CA MET A 337 -14.23 35.72 -12.84
C MET A 337 -13.13 35.14 -11.94
N VAL A 338 -13.05 33.79 -11.84
CA VAL A 338 -12.06 33.11 -10.99
C VAL A 338 -10.63 33.30 -11.51
N SER A 339 -10.44 33.36 -12.83
CA SER A 339 -9.13 33.63 -13.44
C SER A 339 -8.49 34.93 -12.95
N THR A 340 -9.27 35.96 -12.59
CA THR A 340 -8.71 37.23 -12.08
C THR A 340 -8.05 37.13 -10.70
N PHE A 341 -8.18 36.01 -9.99
CA PHE A 341 -7.47 35.77 -8.72
C PHE A 341 -6.09 35.14 -8.93
N LEU A 342 -5.80 34.56 -10.10
CA LEU A 342 -4.48 34.02 -10.43
C LEU A 342 -3.42 35.14 -10.58
N GLU A 343 -3.84 36.39 -10.80
CA GLU A 343 -2.97 37.58 -10.74
C GLU A 343 -2.48 37.91 -9.31
N SER A 344 -3.01 37.25 -8.26
CA SER A 344 -2.67 37.57 -6.87
C SER A 344 -1.25 37.14 -6.48
N ALA A 345 -0.55 38.02 -5.77
CA ALA A 345 0.78 37.72 -5.22
C ALA A 345 0.75 36.58 -4.19
N SER A 346 -0.38 36.36 -3.50
CA SER A 346 -0.54 35.30 -2.50
C SER A 346 -0.69 33.93 -3.16
N HIS A 347 0.26 33.02 -2.89
CA HIS A 347 0.21 31.64 -3.39
C HIS A 347 -1.06 30.90 -2.96
N ASN A 348 -1.54 31.08 -1.72
CA ASN A 348 -2.78 30.45 -1.24
C ASN A 348 -4.00 30.84 -2.09
N ILE A 349 -4.07 32.10 -2.53
CA ILE A 349 -5.17 32.59 -3.39
C ILE A 349 -5.09 31.93 -4.77
N ARG A 350 -3.88 31.82 -5.34
CA ARG A 350 -3.68 31.18 -6.65
C ARG A 350 -3.97 29.68 -6.63
N VAL A 351 -3.55 28.98 -5.57
CA VAL A 351 -3.85 27.55 -5.38
C VAL A 351 -5.36 27.34 -5.35
N SER A 352 -6.09 27.99 -4.44
CA SER A 352 -7.54 27.79 -4.35
C SER A 352 -8.31 28.28 -5.59
N ALA A 353 -7.82 29.31 -6.30
CA ALA A 353 -8.37 29.68 -7.60
C ALA A 353 -8.16 28.55 -8.64
N SER A 354 -6.97 27.95 -8.73
CA SER A 354 -6.71 26.82 -9.63
C SER A 354 -7.51 25.56 -9.27
N GLU A 355 -7.67 25.25 -7.97
CA GLU A 355 -8.51 24.15 -7.48
C GLU A 355 -9.99 24.36 -7.84
N CYS A 356 -10.47 25.60 -7.78
CA CYS A 356 -11.82 25.96 -8.23
C CYS A 356 -12.00 25.82 -9.74
N LEU A 357 -11.03 26.24 -10.56
CA LEU A 357 -11.07 26.02 -12.00
C LEU A 357 -11.00 24.52 -12.37
N ILE A 358 -10.24 23.71 -11.63
CA ILE A 358 -10.21 22.25 -11.78
C ILE A 358 -11.59 21.65 -11.44
N SER A 359 -12.19 22.06 -10.32
CA SER A 359 -13.54 21.64 -9.91
C SER A 359 -14.59 21.99 -10.97
N PHE A 360 -14.56 23.21 -11.52
CA PHE A 360 -15.46 23.63 -12.59
C PHE A 360 -15.32 22.72 -13.83
N MET A 361 -14.09 22.45 -14.29
CA MET A 361 -13.89 21.58 -15.46
C MET A 361 -14.25 20.11 -15.22
N ALA A 362 -14.18 19.64 -13.97
CA ALA A 362 -14.51 18.26 -13.61
C ALA A 362 -16.01 18.03 -13.34
N ASN A 363 -16.74 19.05 -12.89
CA ASN A 363 -18.11 18.90 -12.39
C ASN A 363 -19.18 19.68 -13.18
N ILE A 364 -18.83 20.73 -13.92
CA ILE A 364 -19.81 21.56 -14.66
C ILE A 364 -20.01 21.10 -16.11
N ILE A 365 -19.06 20.34 -16.68
CA ILE A 365 -19.16 19.82 -18.04
C ILE A 365 -19.96 18.51 -18.03
N PRO A 366 -21.15 18.44 -18.66
CA PRO A 366 -21.95 17.22 -18.67
C PRO A 366 -21.35 16.15 -19.59
N ASP A 367 -21.50 14.88 -19.22
CA ASP A 367 -21.04 13.73 -20.03
C ASP A 367 -21.62 13.73 -21.45
N SER A 368 -22.86 14.23 -21.62
CA SER A 368 -23.51 14.43 -22.93
C SER A 368 -22.73 15.38 -23.84
N VAL A 369 -22.09 16.43 -23.32
CA VAL A 369 -21.27 17.37 -24.10
C VAL A 369 -19.96 16.73 -24.57
N ILE A 370 -19.44 15.73 -23.85
CA ILE A 370 -18.22 15.00 -24.26
C ILE A 370 -18.56 13.96 -25.35
N LEU A 371 -19.73 13.32 -25.24
CA LEU A 371 -20.21 12.29 -26.17
C LEU A 371 -20.83 12.90 -27.44
N GLU A 372 -21.85 13.74 -27.32
CA GLU A 372 -22.66 14.31 -28.41
C GLU A 372 -22.89 15.84 -28.23
N PRO A 373 -21.84 16.68 -28.36
CA PRO A 373 -21.97 18.13 -28.22
C PRO A 373 -22.82 18.76 -29.31
N SER A 374 -23.61 19.78 -28.95
CA SER A 374 -24.25 20.66 -29.91
C SER A 374 -23.31 21.78 -30.40
N VAL A 375 -23.70 22.43 -31.49
CA VAL A 375 -23.02 23.60 -32.07
C VAL A 375 -23.02 24.83 -31.13
N TYR A 376 -23.80 24.81 -30.04
CA TYR A 376 -23.71 25.81 -28.97
C TYR A 376 -22.69 25.42 -27.89
N ASP A 377 -22.55 24.12 -27.60
CA ASP A 377 -21.63 23.62 -26.58
C ASP A 377 -20.18 23.73 -27.04
N GLU A 378 -19.89 23.39 -28.29
CA GLU A 378 -18.57 23.59 -28.91
C GLU A 378 -18.13 25.06 -28.80
N LYS A 379 -19.04 26.01 -29.01
CA LYS A 379 -18.78 27.46 -28.88
C LYS A 379 -18.57 27.89 -27.42
N THR A 380 -19.20 27.20 -26.46
CA THR A 380 -18.98 27.43 -25.03
C THR A 380 -17.62 26.91 -24.61
N LEU A 381 -17.24 25.69 -25.02
CA LEU A 381 -15.89 25.14 -24.82
C LEU A 381 -14.81 25.99 -25.48
N GLU A 382 -15.02 26.48 -26.70
CA GLU A 382 -14.11 27.42 -27.38
C GLU A 382 -13.85 28.70 -26.57
N LYS A 383 -14.86 29.27 -25.90
CA LYS A 383 -14.68 30.47 -25.05
C LYS A 383 -13.79 30.15 -23.85
N VAL A 384 -14.06 29.04 -23.16
CA VAL A 384 -13.26 28.59 -21.99
C VAL A 384 -11.82 28.31 -22.43
N ALA A 385 -11.62 27.64 -23.57
CA ALA A 385 -10.28 27.34 -24.10
C ALA A 385 -9.48 28.59 -24.52
N LYS A 386 -10.13 29.62 -25.06
CA LYS A 386 -9.50 30.91 -25.35
C LYS A 386 -9.04 31.59 -24.06
N ALA A 387 -9.91 31.67 -23.05
CA ALA A 387 -9.56 32.21 -21.73
C ALA A 387 -8.45 31.38 -21.03
N ALA A 388 -8.48 30.04 -21.14
CA ALA A 388 -7.43 29.16 -20.64
C ALA A 388 -6.09 29.33 -21.39
N THR A 389 -6.12 29.71 -22.67
CA THR A 389 -4.92 30.06 -23.43
C THR A 389 -4.33 31.39 -22.96
N ASP A 390 -5.16 32.38 -22.61
CA ASP A 390 -4.72 33.66 -22.05
C ASP A 390 -4.02 33.52 -20.68
N LEU A 391 -4.30 32.44 -19.92
CA LEU A 391 -3.59 32.10 -18.68
C LEU A 391 -2.11 31.73 -18.89
N LEU A 392 -1.69 31.42 -20.12
CA LEU A 392 -0.27 31.23 -20.46
C LEU A 392 0.47 32.53 -20.78
N SER A 393 -0.22 33.69 -20.76
CA SER A 393 0.42 34.99 -20.94
C SER A 393 1.33 35.37 -19.75
N VAL A 394 2.28 36.28 -19.99
CA VAL A 394 3.27 36.75 -19.00
C VAL A 394 2.61 37.34 -17.74
N ARG A 395 1.36 37.81 -17.85
CA ARG A 395 0.52 38.31 -16.75
C ARG A 395 0.44 37.32 -15.58
N PHE A 396 0.33 36.05 -15.91
CA PHE A 396 0.13 34.94 -14.97
C PHE A 396 1.42 34.16 -14.70
N GLN A 397 2.60 34.71 -15.02
CA GLN A 397 3.87 33.99 -14.87
C GLN A 397 4.15 33.50 -13.42
N ALA A 398 3.69 34.26 -12.42
CA ALA A 398 3.75 33.86 -11.01
C ALA A 398 2.78 32.73 -10.61
N ALA A 399 1.83 32.40 -11.50
CA ALA A 399 0.78 31.39 -11.34
C ALA A 399 0.98 30.17 -12.27
N TRP A 400 2.02 30.15 -13.11
CA TRP A 400 2.14 29.16 -14.19
C TRP A 400 2.14 27.70 -13.70
N MET A 401 2.63 27.41 -12.49
CA MET A 401 2.62 26.04 -11.94
C MET A 401 1.20 25.60 -11.57
N GLU A 402 0.46 26.50 -10.91
CA GLU A 402 -0.97 26.36 -10.61
C GLU A 402 -1.80 26.24 -11.90
N VAL A 403 -1.48 27.05 -12.94
CA VAL A 403 -2.10 26.99 -14.26
C VAL A 403 -1.79 25.69 -15.01
N PHE A 404 -0.56 25.16 -14.96
CA PHE A 404 -0.27 23.86 -15.58
C PHE A 404 -1.02 22.70 -14.91
N SER A 405 -1.20 22.74 -13.58
CA SER A 405 -2.05 21.77 -12.88
C SER A 405 -3.51 21.83 -13.36
N PHE A 406 -4.03 23.05 -13.56
CA PHE A 406 -5.35 23.26 -14.16
C PHE A 406 -5.43 22.76 -15.61
N LEU A 407 -4.45 23.10 -16.47
CA LEU A 407 -4.44 22.70 -17.88
C LEU A 407 -4.33 21.18 -18.05
N ALA A 408 -3.57 20.49 -17.20
CA ALA A 408 -3.53 19.03 -17.18
C ALA A 408 -4.93 18.43 -16.93
N ALA A 409 -5.65 18.95 -15.93
CA ALA A 409 -7.03 18.54 -15.65
C ALA A 409 -7.99 18.88 -16.82
N MET A 410 -7.81 20.02 -17.50
CA MET A 410 -8.60 20.41 -18.67
C MET A 410 -8.44 19.44 -19.86
N PHE A 411 -7.26 18.85 -20.05
CA PHE A 411 -7.09 17.74 -21.01
C PHE A 411 -7.77 16.46 -20.51
N GLU A 412 -7.65 16.13 -19.23
CA GLU A 412 -8.26 14.93 -18.64
C GLU A 412 -9.80 14.94 -18.68
N THR A 413 -10.44 16.10 -18.52
CA THR A 413 -11.91 16.21 -18.55
C THR A 413 -12.46 16.26 -19.97
N LEU A 414 -11.84 17.04 -20.87
CA LEU A 414 -12.30 17.15 -22.27
C LEU A 414 -11.94 15.93 -23.13
N ARG A 415 -10.95 15.12 -22.75
CA ARG A 415 -10.56 13.87 -23.44
C ARG A 415 -10.41 14.12 -24.95
N TRP A 416 -11.01 13.30 -25.80
CA TRP A 416 -10.98 13.45 -27.26
C TRP A 416 -11.62 14.75 -27.80
N ARG A 417 -12.47 15.44 -27.03
CA ARG A 417 -13.00 16.77 -27.39
C ARG A 417 -12.01 17.91 -27.16
N SER A 418 -10.83 17.63 -26.61
CA SER A 418 -9.73 18.59 -26.58
C SER A 418 -9.17 18.89 -27.98
N ASP A 419 -9.40 18.05 -29.00
CA ASP A 419 -9.12 18.37 -30.40
C ASP A 419 -10.39 18.90 -31.12
N PRO A 420 -10.34 20.00 -31.90
CA PRO A 420 -9.21 20.92 -32.14
C PRO A 420 -9.02 22.00 -31.06
N ILE A 421 -9.90 22.03 -30.06
CA ILE A 421 -10.14 23.17 -29.17
C ILE A 421 -8.88 23.62 -28.40
N LEU A 422 -8.01 22.68 -27.97
CA LEU A 422 -6.81 22.95 -27.15
C LEU A 422 -5.49 22.91 -27.94
N ARG A 423 -5.51 22.78 -29.28
CA ARG A 423 -4.28 22.81 -30.10
C ARG A 423 -3.33 24.00 -29.80
N PRO A 424 -3.82 25.25 -29.54
CA PRO A 424 -2.95 26.37 -29.18
C PRO A 424 -2.17 26.16 -27.88
N ILE A 425 -2.79 25.52 -26.88
CA ILE A 425 -2.22 25.27 -25.56
C ILE A 425 -1.06 24.28 -25.67
N VAL A 426 -1.26 23.17 -26.40
CA VAL A 426 -0.18 22.19 -26.68
C VAL A 426 1.02 22.85 -27.35
N LYS A 427 0.77 23.74 -28.32
CA LYS A 427 1.84 24.47 -29.01
C LYS A 427 2.64 25.36 -28.05
N ILE A 428 1.97 26.24 -27.29
CA ILE A 428 2.64 27.18 -26.38
C ILE A 428 3.42 26.44 -25.28
N VAL A 429 2.81 25.42 -24.67
CA VAL A 429 3.48 24.61 -23.63
C VAL A 429 4.65 23.81 -24.20
N GLY A 430 4.54 23.27 -25.41
CA GLY A 430 5.63 22.59 -26.12
C GLY A 430 6.79 23.52 -26.52
N GLU A 431 6.51 24.76 -26.91
CA GLU A 431 7.53 25.78 -27.19
C GLU A 431 8.23 26.24 -25.90
N LEU A 432 7.49 26.51 -24.82
CA LEU A 432 8.05 26.78 -23.49
C LEU A 432 8.92 25.62 -22.98
N ARG A 433 8.46 24.37 -23.17
CA ARG A 433 9.17 23.15 -22.76
C ARG A 433 10.40 22.84 -23.61
N SER A 434 10.47 23.37 -24.83
CA SER A 434 11.64 23.26 -25.71
C SER A 434 12.75 24.26 -25.35
N ASN A 435 12.45 25.29 -24.56
CA ASN A 435 13.45 26.26 -24.08
C ASN A 435 14.31 25.65 -22.96
N GLU A 436 15.64 25.67 -23.14
CA GLU A 436 16.57 25.10 -22.16
C GLU A 436 16.59 25.87 -20.83
N SER A 437 16.33 27.17 -20.83
CA SER A 437 16.32 28.01 -19.61
C SER A 437 15.03 27.92 -18.79
N PHE A 438 14.01 27.21 -19.29
CA PHE A 438 12.72 27.09 -18.59
C PHE A 438 12.83 26.19 -17.35
N ALA A 439 12.27 26.63 -16.22
CA ALA A 439 12.33 25.90 -14.94
C ALA A 439 11.20 24.87 -14.78
N GLY A 440 9.97 25.19 -15.21
CA GLY A 440 8.75 24.38 -15.03
C GLY A 440 8.63 23.17 -15.95
N LYS A 441 9.75 22.50 -16.26
CA LYS A 441 9.79 21.45 -17.28
C LYS A 441 8.98 20.21 -16.90
N LYS A 442 8.88 19.89 -15.60
CA LYS A 442 8.13 18.72 -15.12
C LYS A 442 6.63 18.93 -15.22
N GLU A 443 6.20 20.16 -14.96
CA GLU A 443 4.82 20.62 -14.96
C GLU A 443 4.32 20.73 -16.42
N ALA A 444 5.15 21.27 -17.32
CA ALA A 444 4.89 21.24 -18.75
C ALA A 444 4.93 19.82 -19.36
N ASP A 445 5.85 18.95 -18.92
CA ASP A 445 5.86 17.53 -19.32
C ASP A 445 4.56 16.83 -18.89
N ALA A 446 4.02 17.14 -17.70
CA ALA A 446 2.75 16.59 -17.24
C ALA A 446 1.55 17.05 -18.10
N VAL A 447 1.49 18.34 -18.47
CA VAL A 447 0.46 18.86 -19.38
C VAL A 447 0.55 18.19 -20.75
N ILE A 448 1.75 18.05 -21.32
CA ILE A 448 1.95 17.39 -22.62
C ILE A 448 1.59 15.90 -22.54
N SER A 449 1.91 15.22 -21.43
CA SER A 449 1.45 13.86 -21.16
C SER A 449 -0.08 13.74 -21.18
N ARG A 450 -0.81 14.63 -20.48
CA ARG A 450 -2.29 14.60 -20.52
C ARG A 450 -2.84 14.94 -21.90
N ALA A 451 -2.24 15.87 -22.63
CA ALA A 451 -2.62 16.18 -24.01
C ALA A 451 -2.45 14.97 -24.96
N ILE A 452 -1.34 14.22 -24.84
CA ILE A 452 -1.11 12.98 -25.61
C ILE A 452 -2.20 11.95 -25.33
N GLY A 453 -2.59 11.78 -24.06
CA GLY A 453 -3.63 10.83 -23.66
C GLY A 453 -5.06 11.28 -23.99
N ALA A 454 -5.29 12.59 -24.14
CA ALA A 454 -6.60 13.17 -24.42
C ALA A 454 -6.87 13.32 -25.93
N MET A 455 -5.95 13.95 -26.67
CA MET A 455 -6.08 14.23 -28.10
C MET A 455 -5.62 13.07 -28.99
N GLY A 456 -4.74 12.22 -28.47
CA GLY A 456 -4.01 11.21 -29.22
C GLY A 456 -2.61 11.70 -29.67
N PRO A 457 -1.64 10.77 -29.83
CA PRO A 457 -0.30 11.09 -30.31
C PRO A 457 -0.24 11.60 -31.74
N ASP A 458 -1.18 11.25 -32.62
CA ASP A 458 -1.27 11.81 -33.99
C ASP A 458 -1.41 13.34 -33.93
N VAL A 459 -2.42 13.81 -33.20
CA VAL A 459 -2.70 15.24 -33.04
C VAL A 459 -1.55 15.99 -32.36
N VAL A 460 -0.92 15.40 -31.33
CA VAL A 460 0.20 16.06 -30.65
C VAL A 460 1.47 16.09 -31.51
N LEU A 461 1.70 15.10 -32.37
CA LEU A 461 2.85 15.06 -33.28
C LEU A 461 2.70 16.00 -34.47
N ASP A 462 1.48 16.26 -34.97
CA ASP A 462 1.20 17.33 -35.94
C ASP A 462 1.65 18.70 -35.41
N ILE A 463 1.41 18.97 -34.12
CA ILE A 463 1.69 20.26 -33.46
C ILE A 463 3.17 20.36 -33.05
N LEU A 464 3.72 19.25 -32.54
CA LEU A 464 5.05 19.15 -31.95
C LEU A 464 5.85 18.01 -32.62
N PRO A 465 6.23 18.15 -33.92
CA PRO A 465 6.89 17.09 -34.65
C PRO A 465 8.26 16.75 -34.04
N LEU A 466 8.59 15.46 -34.09
CA LEU A 466 9.82 14.93 -33.50
C LEU A 466 11.08 15.41 -34.23
N ASN A 467 11.08 15.60 -35.56
CA ASN A 467 12.27 16.04 -36.30
C ASN A 467 13.49 15.07 -36.18
N LEU A 468 13.29 13.75 -36.32
CA LEU A 468 14.29 12.74 -35.95
C LEU A 468 15.39 12.39 -36.97
N PRO A 469 15.09 12.01 -38.23
CA PRO A 469 16.13 11.47 -39.13
C PRO A 469 17.09 12.57 -39.62
N ARG A 470 16.53 13.79 -39.78
CA ARG A 470 17.18 15.09 -40.03
C ARG A 470 16.27 16.17 -39.41
N PRO A 471 16.77 17.05 -38.51
CA PRO A 471 15.97 18.19 -38.05
C PRO A 471 15.99 19.34 -39.07
N PRO A 472 14.91 20.13 -39.20
CA PRO A 472 14.95 21.33 -40.03
C PRO A 472 15.81 22.44 -39.38
N PRO A 473 16.47 23.31 -40.17
CA PRO A 473 17.40 24.30 -39.64
C PRO A 473 16.72 25.22 -38.62
N GLY A 474 17.37 25.40 -37.47
CA GLY A 474 16.86 26.21 -36.36
C GLY A 474 15.89 25.51 -35.41
N GLN A 475 15.47 24.27 -35.68
CA GLN A 475 14.72 23.47 -34.70
C GLN A 475 15.59 22.38 -34.06
N SER A 476 15.77 22.47 -32.75
CA SER A 476 15.97 21.29 -31.94
C SER A 476 14.81 20.32 -32.18
N GLY A 477 15.11 19.03 -32.28
CA GLY A 477 14.08 18.02 -32.09
C GLY A 477 13.61 18.10 -30.64
N ARG A 478 12.29 18.22 -30.44
CA ARG A 478 11.50 18.26 -29.20
C ARG A 478 11.56 16.98 -28.37
N VAL A 479 12.71 16.36 -28.36
CA VAL A 479 12.74 14.93 -28.60
C VAL A 479 12.74 14.22 -27.23
N TRP A 480 12.78 14.95 -26.12
CA TRP A 480 12.29 14.53 -24.80
C TRP A 480 10.80 14.07 -24.73
N MET A 481 10.08 13.97 -25.84
CA MET A 481 8.66 13.58 -25.96
C MET A 481 8.32 12.07 -25.94
N LEU A 482 9.17 11.11 -26.40
CA LEU A 482 8.77 9.68 -26.30
C LEU A 482 8.53 9.16 -24.86
N PRO A 483 9.05 9.70 -23.73
CA PRO A 483 8.72 9.12 -22.42
C PRO A 483 7.27 9.45 -22.09
N LEU A 484 6.83 10.65 -22.49
CA LEU A 484 5.47 11.13 -22.40
C LEU A 484 4.57 10.30 -23.33
N LEU A 485 5.01 10.03 -24.57
CA LEU A 485 4.30 9.11 -25.47
C LEU A 485 4.17 7.71 -24.85
N ARG A 486 5.25 7.12 -24.31
CA ARG A 486 5.22 5.81 -23.64
C ARG A 486 4.28 5.76 -22.44
N ASP A 487 4.28 6.79 -21.60
CA ASP A 487 3.47 6.83 -20.38
C ASP A 487 2.00 7.18 -20.62
N SER A 488 1.68 7.84 -21.75
CA SER A 488 0.39 8.53 -21.92
C SER A 488 -0.36 8.14 -23.18
N VAL A 489 0.26 7.48 -24.17
CA VAL A 489 -0.47 6.93 -25.32
C VAL A 489 -1.32 5.75 -24.86
N HIS A 490 -2.61 5.89 -25.07
CA HIS A 490 -3.66 4.87 -24.96
C HIS A 490 -4.80 5.31 -25.89
N ASN A 491 -5.74 4.40 -26.22
CA ASN A 491 -6.97 4.70 -26.97
C ASN A 491 -6.80 5.53 -28.26
N THR A 492 -5.84 5.13 -29.11
CA THR A 492 -5.49 5.86 -30.34
C THR A 492 -5.60 4.97 -31.59
N LYS A 493 -5.14 5.47 -32.73
CA LYS A 493 -5.03 4.74 -34.00
C LYS A 493 -3.71 3.99 -34.04
N LEU A 494 -3.74 2.67 -34.07
CA LEU A 494 -2.58 1.81 -34.28
C LEU A 494 -1.92 2.05 -35.65
N ALA A 495 -2.70 2.47 -36.66
CA ALA A 495 -2.18 2.84 -37.98
C ALA A 495 -1.14 3.98 -37.94
N ASN A 496 -1.26 4.93 -37.00
CA ASN A 496 -0.28 6.01 -36.80
C ASN A 496 1.10 5.46 -36.41
N PHE A 497 1.16 4.44 -35.53
CA PHE A 497 2.44 3.79 -35.22
C PHE A 497 3.07 3.16 -36.47
N ARG A 498 2.25 2.59 -37.37
CA ARG A 498 2.71 1.99 -38.63
C ARG A 498 3.14 3.02 -39.68
N SER A 499 2.52 4.20 -39.75
CA SER A 499 2.90 5.26 -40.71
C SER A 499 4.10 6.09 -40.25
N GLU A 500 4.14 6.48 -38.97
CA GLU A 500 5.17 7.40 -38.45
C GLU A 500 6.29 6.65 -37.72
N MET A 501 5.95 5.80 -36.73
CA MET A 501 6.93 5.23 -35.81
C MET A 501 7.74 4.09 -36.43
N VAL A 502 7.13 3.25 -37.27
CA VAL A 502 7.83 2.13 -37.94
C VAL A 502 8.90 2.65 -38.93
N PRO A 503 8.59 3.48 -39.95
CA PRO A 503 9.61 3.97 -40.89
C PRO A 503 10.68 4.82 -40.20
N LEU A 504 10.30 5.53 -39.13
CA LEU A 504 11.25 6.23 -38.27
C LEU A 504 12.21 5.28 -37.56
N SER A 505 11.71 4.18 -37.01
CA SER A 505 12.55 3.16 -36.37
C SER A 505 13.48 2.50 -37.40
N GLU A 506 13.01 2.23 -38.61
CA GLU A 506 13.80 1.68 -39.72
C GLU A 506 14.91 2.64 -40.15
N ALA A 507 14.59 3.92 -40.40
CA ALA A 507 15.56 4.93 -40.82
C ALA A 507 16.65 5.22 -39.76
N LEU A 508 16.40 4.88 -38.49
CA LEU A 508 17.40 4.94 -37.42
C LEU A 508 18.13 3.61 -37.21
N TYR A 509 17.47 2.47 -37.46
CA TYR A 509 18.08 1.14 -37.39
C TYR A 509 19.03 0.88 -38.57
N GLN A 510 18.74 1.38 -39.78
CA GLN A 510 19.67 1.34 -40.92
C GLN A 510 20.99 2.04 -40.58
N LYS A 511 20.95 3.22 -39.94
CA LYS A 511 22.17 3.92 -39.45
C LYS A 511 22.97 3.11 -38.41
N VAL A 512 22.36 2.14 -37.73
CA VAL A 512 23.06 1.19 -36.85
C VAL A 512 23.67 0.05 -37.67
N ILE A 513 22.95 -0.48 -38.67
CA ILE A 513 23.43 -1.52 -39.59
C ILE A 513 24.63 -1.02 -40.41
N ASP A 514 24.56 0.19 -40.97
CA ASP A 514 25.57 0.81 -41.85
C ASP A 514 26.96 0.90 -41.22
N HIS A 515 27.02 1.02 -39.88
CA HIS A 515 28.27 1.05 -39.13
C HIS A 515 28.90 -0.35 -38.93
N GLY A 516 28.06 -1.39 -38.98
CA GLY A 516 28.47 -2.78 -38.81
C GLY A 516 29.19 -3.07 -37.50
N SER A 517 30.16 -3.99 -37.56
CA SER A 517 30.91 -4.52 -36.43
C SER A 517 32.02 -3.61 -35.87
N ARG A 518 32.09 -2.35 -36.31
CA ARG A 518 33.05 -1.36 -35.79
C ARG A 518 32.72 -1.00 -34.33
N GLU A 519 33.69 -0.46 -33.58
CA GLU A 519 33.48 -0.10 -32.18
C GLU A 519 32.39 0.99 -32.06
N LYS A 520 31.24 0.63 -31.47
CA LYS A 520 30.04 1.48 -31.43
C LYS A 520 30.33 2.86 -30.83
N THR A 521 30.19 3.92 -31.63
CA THR A 521 30.28 5.32 -31.19
C THR A 521 29.19 5.66 -30.16
N MET A 522 29.29 6.83 -29.52
CA MET A 522 28.24 7.28 -28.60
C MET A 522 26.91 7.47 -29.35
N GLU A 523 26.93 8.11 -30.53
CA GLU A 523 25.75 8.32 -31.38
C GLU A 523 25.02 7.00 -31.69
N ILE A 524 25.74 5.93 -32.02
CA ILE A 524 25.14 4.67 -32.43
C ILE A 524 24.54 3.92 -31.25
N LYS A 525 25.21 3.89 -30.09
CA LYS A 525 24.60 3.42 -28.83
C LYS A 525 23.33 4.20 -28.51
N VAL A 526 23.32 5.49 -28.84
CA VAL A 526 22.15 6.35 -28.69
C VAL A 526 21.08 5.99 -29.73
N PHE A 527 21.38 5.77 -31.01
CA PHE A 527 20.43 5.31 -32.06
C PHE A 527 19.82 3.93 -31.77
N GLU A 528 20.59 2.95 -31.31
CA GLU A 528 20.09 1.65 -30.84
C GLU A 528 19.05 1.84 -29.72
N THR A 529 19.37 2.72 -28.79
CA THR A 529 18.46 3.08 -27.72
C THR A 529 17.26 3.93 -28.25
N VAL A 530 17.32 4.52 -29.46
CA VAL A 530 16.13 5.13 -30.11
C VAL A 530 15.17 4.05 -30.53
N VAL A 531 15.66 3.09 -31.32
CA VAL A 531 14.85 1.98 -31.86
C VAL A 531 14.14 1.27 -30.71
N GLN A 532 14.89 0.86 -29.66
CA GLN A 532 14.31 0.26 -28.45
C GLN A 532 13.17 1.08 -27.83
N GLN A 533 13.28 2.40 -27.78
CA GLN A 533 12.34 3.24 -27.05
C GLN A 533 11.18 3.76 -27.92
N ILE A 534 11.31 3.77 -29.25
CA ILE A 534 10.16 3.85 -30.18
C ILE A 534 9.29 2.59 -30.00
N TRP A 535 9.89 1.41 -30.09
CA TRP A 535 9.17 0.14 -29.89
C TRP A 535 8.54 0.01 -28.50
N SER A 536 9.09 0.69 -27.49
CA SER A 536 8.49 0.75 -26.15
C SER A 536 7.21 1.61 -26.02
N ILE A 537 6.86 2.41 -27.04
CA ILE A 537 5.55 3.09 -27.10
C ILE A 537 4.46 2.15 -27.63
N LEU A 538 4.80 1.14 -28.44
CA LEU A 538 3.84 0.22 -29.06
C LEU A 538 2.81 -0.37 -28.06
N PRO A 539 3.17 -0.77 -26.82
CA PRO A 539 2.18 -1.21 -25.83
C PRO A 539 1.05 -0.21 -25.55
N GLY A 540 1.31 1.10 -25.63
CA GLY A 540 0.29 2.15 -25.48
C GLY A 540 -0.62 2.26 -26.70
N TYR A 541 -0.07 2.18 -27.92
CA TYR A 541 -0.85 2.08 -29.16
C TYR A 541 -1.71 0.81 -29.21
N CYS A 542 -1.36 -0.22 -28.45
CA CYS A 542 -2.10 -1.47 -28.32
C CYS A 542 -3.11 -1.50 -27.17
N ASP A 543 -3.31 -0.41 -26.43
CA ASP A 543 -4.31 -0.32 -25.35
C ASP A 543 -5.60 0.35 -25.87
N LEU A 544 -6.66 -0.44 -26.04
CA LEU A 544 -7.93 -0.05 -26.68
C LEU A 544 -7.82 0.75 -28.00
N PRO A 545 -7.06 0.30 -29.02
CA PRO A 545 -6.97 1.02 -30.29
C PRO A 545 -8.29 1.07 -31.06
N LEU A 546 -8.54 2.23 -31.69
CA LEU A 546 -9.81 2.57 -32.36
C LEU A 546 -9.98 1.95 -33.76
N ASP A 547 -8.89 1.47 -34.35
CA ASP A 547 -8.75 1.06 -35.76
C ASP A 547 -8.20 -0.38 -35.91
N LEU A 548 -8.28 -1.19 -34.84
CA LEU A 548 -7.58 -2.48 -34.71
C LEU A 548 -7.77 -3.41 -35.92
N VAL A 549 -8.98 -3.50 -36.45
CA VAL A 549 -9.33 -4.39 -37.57
C VAL A 549 -8.67 -3.96 -38.89
N GLU A 550 -8.44 -2.66 -39.08
CA GLU A 550 -7.80 -2.11 -40.29
C GLU A 550 -6.27 -2.05 -40.13
N ALA A 551 -5.78 -1.75 -38.92
CA ALA A 551 -4.36 -1.55 -38.66
C ALA A 551 -3.57 -2.85 -38.45
N PHE A 552 -4.17 -3.87 -37.80
CA PHE A 552 -3.54 -5.15 -37.49
C PHE A 552 -3.68 -6.16 -38.65
N ASP A 553 -3.13 -5.83 -39.81
CA ASP A 553 -3.14 -6.73 -40.97
C ASP A 553 -2.06 -7.83 -40.91
N GLN A 554 -2.15 -8.78 -41.84
CA GLN A 554 -1.19 -9.89 -41.99
C GLN A 554 0.27 -9.42 -42.10
N SER A 555 0.55 -8.32 -42.80
CA SER A 555 1.91 -7.80 -42.96
C SER A 555 2.46 -7.19 -41.67
N PHE A 556 1.60 -6.58 -40.85
CA PHE A 556 1.96 -6.10 -39.52
C PHE A 556 2.20 -7.27 -38.56
N ALA A 557 1.36 -8.31 -38.60
CA ALA A 557 1.57 -9.54 -37.84
C ALA A 557 2.88 -10.25 -38.21
N GLU A 558 3.21 -10.34 -39.50
CA GLU A 558 4.48 -10.89 -40.02
C GLU A 558 5.69 -10.04 -39.59
N MET A 559 5.58 -8.70 -39.64
CA MET A 559 6.63 -7.80 -39.15
C MET A 559 6.90 -8.02 -37.65
N LEU A 560 5.85 -8.07 -36.83
CA LEU A 560 6.00 -8.33 -35.39
C LEU A 560 6.58 -9.74 -35.12
N ALA A 561 6.21 -10.76 -35.90
CA ALA A 561 6.79 -12.08 -35.81
C ALA A 561 8.30 -12.08 -36.16
N ASN A 562 8.69 -11.39 -37.23
CA ASN A 562 10.10 -11.24 -37.62
C ASN A 562 10.92 -10.48 -36.56
N LEU A 563 10.34 -9.47 -35.91
CA LEU A 563 10.97 -8.77 -34.78
C LEU A 563 11.09 -9.66 -33.53
N LEU A 564 10.07 -10.47 -33.23
CA LEU A 564 10.11 -11.45 -32.14
C LEU A 564 11.22 -12.49 -32.33
N TYR A 565 11.45 -12.99 -33.56
CA TYR A 565 12.62 -13.83 -33.84
C TYR A 565 13.92 -13.02 -33.77
N GLY A 566 14.07 -11.98 -34.59
CA GLY A 566 15.35 -11.32 -34.85
C GLY A 566 15.90 -10.42 -33.74
N GLN A 567 15.05 -9.82 -32.89
CA GLN A 567 15.48 -8.82 -31.91
C GLN A 567 15.09 -9.19 -30.47
N ALA A 568 15.97 -9.92 -29.79
CA ALA A 568 15.77 -10.41 -28.43
C ALA A 568 15.41 -9.33 -27.40
N ASP A 569 15.96 -8.11 -27.53
CA ASP A 569 15.65 -6.98 -26.64
C ASP A 569 14.20 -6.50 -26.77
N LEU A 570 13.66 -6.45 -28.00
CA LEU A 570 12.31 -5.99 -28.28
C LEU A 570 11.23 -7.01 -27.89
N ARG A 571 11.59 -8.29 -27.69
CA ARG A 571 10.65 -9.37 -27.33
C ARG A 571 9.75 -8.99 -26.15
N THR A 572 10.25 -8.24 -25.17
CA THR A 572 9.45 -7.82 -23.99
C THR A 572 8.33 -6.85 -24.35
N ASP A 573 8.63 -5.81 -25.14
CA ASP A 573 7.67 -4.75 -25.45
C ASP A 573 6.68 -5.21 -26.53
N VAL A 574 7.13 -5.97 -27.54
CA VAL A 574 6.23 -6.58 -28.54
C VAL A 574 5.27 -7.60 -27.89
N CYS A 575 5.77 -8.47 -27.00
CA CYS A 575 4.91 -9.40 -26.26
C CYS A 575 3.86 -8.68 -25.40
N ARG A 576 4.23 -7.54 -24.79
CA ARG A 576 3.31 -6.73 -23.98
C ARG A 576 2.29 -5.97 -24.85
N ALA A 577 2.68 -5.48 -26.01
CA ALA A 577 1.77 -4.89 -26.98
C ALA A 577 0.69 -5.90 -27.42
N LEU A 578 1.11 -7.09 -27.84
CA LEU A 578 0.20 -8.18 -28.19
C LEU A 578 -0.68 -8.63 -27.01
N GLN A 579 -0.17 -8.58 -25.77
CA GLN A 579 -0.99 -8.81 -24.57
C GLN A 579 -2.04 -7.71 -24.39
N ASN A 580 -1.66 -6.43 -24.48
CA ASN A 580 -2.57 -5.29 -24.31
C ASN A 580 -3.74 -5.33 -25.32
N LEU A 581 -3.50 -5.72 -26.58
CA LEU A 581 -4.56 -5.86 -27.61
C LEU A 581 -5.70 -6.79 -27.15
N ILE A 582 -5.36 -7.87 -26.44
CA ILE A 582 -6.31 -8.90 -26.01
C ILE A 582 -6.90 -8.56 -24.64
N ASP A 583 -6.05 -8.27 -23.65
CA ASP A 583 -6.45 -8.06 -22.26
C ASP A 583 -7.35 -6.81 -22.10
N SER A 584 -7.09 -5.75 -22.87
CA SER A 584 -7.90 -4.51 -22.80
C SER A 584 -9.31 -4.70 -23.38
N ASN A 585 -9.41 -5.27 -24.59
CA ASN A 585 -10.71 -5.59 -25.21
C ASN A 585 -11.50 -6.63 -24.38
N LYS A 586 -10.83 -7.59 -23.73
CA LYS A 586 -11.49 -8.50 -22.78
C LYS A 586 -12.05 -7.78 -21.57
N ALA A 587 -11.28 -6.89 -20.96
CA ALA A 587 -11.72 -6.14 -19.79
C ALA A 587 -13.02 -5.35 -20.08
N VAL A 588 -13.17 -4.79 -21.28
CA VAL A 588 -14.42 -4.12 -21.74
C VAL A 588 -15.58 -5.13 -21.86
N VAL A 589 -15.35 -6.30 -22.47
CA VAL A 589 -16.38 -7.34 -22.64
C VAL A 589 -16.83 -7.96 -21.30
N GLU A 590 -15.94 -8.00 -20.30
CA GLU A 590 -16.22 -8.50 -18.95
C GLU A 590 -16.92 -7.47 -18.03
N LEU A 591 -17.21 -6.24 -18.50
CA LEU A 591 -17.95 -5.24 -17.72
C LEU A 591 -19.43 -5.61 -17.57
N GLU A 592 -19.87 -5.81 -16.33
CA GLU A 592 -21.29 -5.88 -15.96
C GLU A 592 -21.98 -4.51 -16.14
N GLY A 593 -23.17 -4.50 -16.76
CA GLY A 593 -23.96 -3.28 -17.01
C GLY A 593 -24.05 -2.88 -18.50
N GLU A 594 -24.58 -1.69 -18.74
CA GLU A 594 -24.68 -1.07 -20.07
C GLU A 594 -23.31 -0.48 -20.53
N ASP A 595 -23.26 0.19 -21.69
CA ASP A 595 -22.01 0.69 -22.29
C ASP A 595 -21.75 2.17 -21.97
N ASP A 596 -21.02 2.39 -20.87
CA ASP A 596 -20.42 3.67 -20.54
C ASP A 596 -19.19 3.94 -21.44
N LEU A 597 -19.38 4.72 -22.51
CA LEU A 597 -18.33 5.04 -23.47
C LEU A 597 -17.24 5.99 -22.93
N LEU A 598 -17.43 6.61 -21.75
CA LEU A 598 -16.43 7.43 -21.08
C LEU A 598 -15.48 6.58 -20.21
N LEU A 599 -15.99 5.53 -19.57
CA LEU A 599 -15.18 4.53 -18.86
C LEU A 599 -14.59 3.47 -19.81
N GLN A 600 -15.29 3.12 -20.90
CA GLN A 600 -14.80 2.20 -21.94
C GLN A 600 -13.87 2.87 -22.97
N SER A 601 -13.60 4.18 -22.84
CA SER A 601 -12.78 4.95 -23.78
C SER A 601 -13.20 4.73 -25.23
N ARG A 602 -14.45 5.07 -25.57
CA ARG A 602 -15.03 5.00 -26.93
C ARG A 602 -15.19 3.62 -27.55
N VAL A 603 -14.64 2.55 -26.99
CA VAL A 603 -14.72 1.18 -27.55
C VAL A 603 -15.89 0.43 -26.92
N SER A 604 -17.00 0.28 -27.66
CA SER A 604 -18.18 -0.44 -27.17
C SER A 604 -17.92 -1.93 -26.94
N LYS A 605 -18.78 -2.63 -26.18
CA LYS A 605 -18.73 -4.09 -26.06
C LYS A 605 -18.97 -4.81 -27.39
N ALA A 606 -19.64 -4.17 -28.36
CA ALA A 606 -19.80 -4.72 -29.70
C ALA A 606 -18.49 -4.66 -30.49
N ASP A 607 -17.75 -3.55 -30.41
CA ASP A 607 -16.49 -3.36 -31.11
C ASP A 607 -15.35 -4.15 -30.47
N ALA A 608 -15.30 -4.22 -29.13
CA ALA A 608 -14.38 -5.10 -28.42
C ALA A 608 -14.56 -6.58 -28.81
N LYS A 609 -15.81 -7.04 -29.07
CA LYS A 609 -16.08 -8.39 -29.59
C LYS A 609 -15.61 -8.58 -31.03
N LYS A 610 -15.77 -7.58 -31.92
CA LYS A 610 -15.21 -7.61 -33.29
C LYS A 610 -13.68 -7.68 -33.26
N ASN A 611 -13.05 -6.88 -32.40
CA ASN A 611 -11.60 -6.83 -32.20
C ASN A 611 -11.06 -8.19 -31.75
N LEU A 612 -11.67 -8.82 -30.74
CA LEU A 612 -11.26 -10.14 -30.26
C LEU A 612 -11.48 -11.24 -31.33
N ALA A 613 -12.57 -11.17 -32.11
CA ALA A 613 -12.81 -12.09 -33.21
C ALA A 613 -11.80 -11.92 -34.37
N HIS A 614 -11.33 -10.70 -34.63
CA HIS A 614 -10.25 -10.44 -35.59
C HIS A 614 -8.92 -11.03 -35.10
N LEU A 615 -8.53 -10.76 -33.86
CA LEU A 615 -7.31 -11.30 -33.24
C LEU A 615 -7.31 -12.83 -33.15
N ALA A 616 -8.48 -13.46 -32.96
CA ALA A 616 -8.64 -14.91 -32.96
C ALA A 616 -8.16 -15.55 -34.28
N GLY A 617 -8.41 -14.92 -35.43
CA GLY A 617 -7.97 -15.41 -36.75
C GLY A 617 -6.45 -15.41 -36.96
N PHE A 618 -5.69 -14.67 -36.13
CA PHE A 618 -4.23 -14.70 -36.13
C PHE A 618 -3.65 -15.59 -35.01
N ALA A 619 -4.48 -16.14 -34.12
CA ALA A 619 -4.04 -16.74 -32.87
C ALA A 619 -3.17 -18.00 -33.09
N SER A 620 -3.57 -18.93 -33.95
CA SER A 620 -2.78 -20.15 -34.23
C SER A 620 -1.38 -19.83 -34.79
N ASN A 621 -1.29 -18.90 -35.74
CA ASN A 621 -0.02 -18.44 -36.31
C ASN A 621 0.85 -17.73 -35.28
N MET A 622 0.28 -16.79 -34.50
CA MET A 622 1.02 -16.05 -33.48
C MET A 622 1.47 -16.95 -32.32
N LEU A 623 0.65 -17.94 -31.93
CA LEU A 623 1.05 -18.96 -30.94
C LEU A 623 2.18 -19.85 -31.46
N ALA A 624 2.21 -20.23 -32.74
CA ALA A 624 3.34 -20.95 -33.32
C ALA A 624 4.65 -20.15 -33.21
N VAL A 625 4.61 -18.85 -33.52
CA VAL A 625 5.75 -17.92 -33.34
C VAL A 625 6.15 -17.83 -31.87
N LEU A 626 5.20 -17.58 -30.97
CA LEU A 626 5.45 -17.42 -29.55
C LEU A 626 5.99 -18.71 -28.90
N PHE A 627 5.57 -19.90 -29.33
CA PHE A 627 6.10 -21.18 -28.85
C PHE A 627 7.57 -21.38 -29.26
N ASN A 628 7.91 -21.06 -30.52
CA ASN A 628 9.29 -21.14 -31.01
C ASN A 628 10.18 -20.15 -30.23
N VAL A 629 9.76 -18.88 -30.18
CA VAL A 629 10.44 -17.79 -29.45
C VAL A 629 10.53 -18.07 -27.95
N TYR A 630 9.55 -18.77 -27.35
CA TYR A 630 9.62 -19.25 -25.97
C TYR A 630 10.73 -20.27 -25.77
N SER A 631 10.89 -21.22 -26.70
CA SER A 631 11.98 -22.21 -26.63
C SER A 631 13.36 -21.54 -26.75
N GLU A 632 13.52 -20.60 -27.69
CA GLU A 632 14.74 -19.81 -27.91
C GLU A 632 15.07 -18.81 -26.77
N THR A 633 14.10 -18.43 -25.93
CA THR A 633 14.33 -17.39 -24.92
C THR A 633 14.88 -17.98 -23.62
N LEU A 634 15.81 -17.28 -22.97
CA LEU A 634 16.35 -17.69 -21.66
C LEU A 634 15.26 -17.64 -20.56
N PRO A 635 15.25 -18.57 -19.57
CA PRO A 635 14.17 -18.69 -18.58
C PRO A 635 13.78 -17.41 -17.84
N ASN A 636 14.72 -16.49 -17.61
CA ASN A 636 14.48 -15.22 -16.93
C ASN A 636 13.52 -14.27 -17.68
N TYR A 637 13.44 -14.38 -19.02
CA TYR A 637 12.63 -13.50 -19.88
C TYR A 637 11.35 -14.17 -20.40
N ARG A 638 11.23 -15.50 -20.26
CA ARG A 638 10.05 -16.30 -20.67
C ARG A 638 8.74 -15.88 -19.99
N GLY A 639 8.81 -15.19 -18.84
CA GLY A 639 7.64 -14.80 -18.06
C GLY A 639 6.69 -13.81 -18.77
N THR A 640 7.18 -12.97 -19.69
CA THR A 640 6.32 -12.09 -20.50
C THR A 640 5.69 -12.88 -21.65
N ILE A 641 6.49 -13.66 -22.37
CA ILE A 641 6.04 -14.49 -23.50
C ILE A 641 4.92 -15.45 -23.07
N LEU A 642 5.03 -16.08 -21.90
CA LEU A 642 4.01 -16.99 -21.37
C LEU A 642 2.68 -16.29 -21.02
N ARG A 643 2.69 -14.97 -20.77
CA ARG A 643 1.45 -14.19 -20.59
C ARG A 643 0.78 -13.88 -21.92
N THR A 644 1.56 -13.46 -22.91
CA THR A 644 1.06 -13.27 -24.29
C THR A 644 0.50 -14.57 -24.86
N ILE A 645 1.12 -15.72 -24.54
CA ILE A 645 0.60 -17.06 -24.84
C ILE A 645 -0.76 -17.31 -24.15
N ASN A 646 -0.90 -17.05 -22.83
CA ASN A 646 -2.22 -17.15 -22.17
C ASN A 646 -3.28 -16.25 -22.84
N ALA A 647 -2.90 -15.01 -23.20
CA ALA A 647 -3.80 -14.07 -23.85
C ALA A 647 -4.34 -14.65 -25.18
N PHE A 648 -3.47 -15.10 -26.10
CA PHE A 648 -3.89 -15.74 -27.35
C PHE A 648 -4.66 -17.06 -27.14
N LEU A 649 -4.26 -17.89 -26.17
CA LEU A 649 -4.98 -19.12 -25.82
C LEU A 649 -6.39 -18.88 -25.25
N SER A 650 -6.67 -17.64 -24.81
CA SER A 650 -8.00 -17.23 -24.35
C SER A 650 -8.86 -16.57 -25.42
N VAL A 651 -8.41 -16.50 -26.68
CA VAL A 651 -9.20 -16.03 -27.85
C VAL A 651 -9.19 -16.99 -29.05
N ILE A 652 -8.27 -17.94 -29.11
CA ILE A 652 -8.17 -18.95 -30.18
C ILE A 652 -9.47 -19.78 -30.33
N PRO A 653 -9.92 -20.09 -31.56
CA PRO A 653 -11.05 -20.99 -31.78
C PRO A 653 -10.78 -22.42 -31.27
N GLU A 654 -11.80 -23.08 -30.71
CA GLU A 654 -11.69 -24.41 -30.09
C GLU A 654 -11.04 -25.49 -30.97
N LYS A 655 -11.31 -25.47 -32.28
CA LYS A 655 -10.70 -26.40 -33.25
C LYS A 655 -9.19 -26.19 -33.38
N GLU A 656 -8.77 -24.93 -33.54
CA GLU A 656 -7.34 -24.56 -33.62
C GLU A 656 -6.63 -24.78 -32.28
N LEU A 657 -7.34 -24.65 -31.15
CA LEU A 657 -6.81 -25.01 -29.83
C LEU A 657 -6.52 -26.51 -29.73
N MET A 658 -7.39 -27.36 -30.27
CA MET A 658 -7.16 -28.81 -30.34
C MET A 658 -5.98 -29.15 -31.26
N GLU A 659 -5.93 -28.61 -32.48
CA GLU A 659 -4.81 -28.83 -33.41
C GLU A 659 -3.47 -28.33 -32.84
N THR A 660 -3.45 -27.18 -32.17
CA THR A 660 -2.23 -26.66 -31.54
C THR A 660 -1.83 -27.46 -30.30
N PHE A 661 -2.78 -28.00 -29.53
CA PHE A 661 -2.50 -28.93 -28.44
C PHE A 661 -1.94 -30.26 -28.95
N GLU A 662 -2.55 -30.87 -29.96
CA GLU A 662 -2.06 -32.12 -30.58
C GLU A 662 -0.65 -31.95 -31.14
N ARG A 663 -0.35 -30.82 -31.80
CA ARG A 663 1.01 -30.50 -32.27
C ARG A 663 2.02 -30.32 -31.12
N VAL A 664 1.60 -29.75 -29.99
CA VAL A 664 2.47 -29.63 -28.81
C VAL A 664 2.67 -30.98 -28.10
N ALA A 665 1.62 -31.81 -28.01
CA ALA A 665 1.68 -33.14 -27.41
C ALA A 665 2.55 -34.11 -28.22
N THR A 666 2.35 -34.17 -29.54
CA THR A 666 3.19 -35.00 -30.44
C THR A 666 4.65 -34.56 -30.44
N ASN A 667 4.93 -33.25 -30.45
CA ASN A 667 6.30 -32.74 -30.29
C ASN A 667 6.88 -33.07 -28.90
N LEU A 668 6.07 -33.04 -27.83
CA LEU A 668 6.51 -33.41 -26.49
C LEU A 668 6.86 -34.90 -26.45
N GLU A 669 5.96 -35.78 -26.89
CA GLU A 669 6.20 -37.23 -27.03
C GLU A 669 7.44 -37.55 -27.86
N ALA A 670 7.63 -36.86 -28.99
CA ALA A 670 8.84 -37.01 -29.83
C ALA A 670 10.14 -36.55 -29.14
N SER A 671 10.07 -35.59 -28.21
CA SER A 671 11.24 -35.13 -27.42
C SER A 671 11.55 -35.99 -26.19
N LEU A 672 10.64 -36.89 -25.79
CA LEU A 672 10.81 -37.78 -24.63
C LEU A 672 11.93 -38.83 -24.72
N PRO A 673 12.33 -39.35 -25.90
CA PRO A 673 13.47 -40.27 -26.03
C PRO A 673 14.82 -39.55 -26.07
N GLU A 674 14.87 -38.27 -26.45
CA GLU A 674 16.11 -37.51 -26.57
C GLU A 674 16.78 -37.23 -25.22
N THR A 675 16.02 -37.23 -24.12
CA THR A 675 16.52 -37.09 -22.74
C THR A 675 17.10 -38.41 -22.21
N GLY A 676 18.02 -39.01 -22.95
CA GLY A 676 18.78 -40.18 -22.52
C GLY A 676 19.75 -39.89 -21.36
N PRO A 677 20.24 -40.92 -20.64
CA PRO A 677 20.99 -40.75 -19.41
C PRO A 677 22.38 -40.12 -19.62
N GLN A 678 22.50 -38.84 -19.30
CA GLN A 678 23.75 -38.09 -19.35
C GLN A 678 24.82 -38.70 -18.43
N THR A 679 25.98 -39.00 -19.01
CA THR A 679 27.09 -39.65 -18.29
C THR A 679 27.66 -38.75 -17.19
N GLN A 680 28.28 -39.35 -16.17
CA GLN A 680 28.81 -38.61 -15.02
C GLN A 680 29.87 -37.54 -15.41
N ALA A 681 30.57 -37.74 -16.54
CA ALA A 681 31.52 -36.77 -17.10
C ALA A 681 30.87 -35.47 -17.60
N GLU A 682 29.58 -35.49 -17.96
CA GLU A 682 28.83 -34.29 -18.33
C GLU A 682 28.31 -33.54 -17.10
N LYS A 683 27.84 -34.26 -16.08
CA LYS A 683 27.33 -33.67 -14.84
C LYS A 683 28.38 -32.78 -14.16
N GLN A 684 29.65 -33.20 -14.10
CA GLN A 684 30.75 -32.38 -13.59
C GLN A 684 31.13 -31.15 -14.47
N LYS A 685 30.62 -31.05 -15.70
CA LYS A 685 30.78 -29.85 -16.54
C LYS A 685 29.60 -28.87 -16.42
N GLN A 686 28.44 -29.30 -15.90
CA GLN A 686 27.22 -28.48 -15.89
C GLN A 686 27.21 -27.38 -14.81
N ASP A 687 27.82 -27.61 -13.65
CA ASP A 687 27.84 -26.69 -12.50
C ASP A 687 28.45 -25.29 -12.77
N LYS A 688 29.03 -25.06 -13.95
CA LYS A 688 29.62 -23.77 -14.35
C LYS A 688 28.87 -23.04 -15.48
N ALA A 689 27.76 -23.60 -16.00
CA ALA A 689 27.07 -23.09 -17.18
C ALA A 689 25.68 -22.49 -16.86
N HIS A 690 25.64 -21.36 -16.15
CA HIS A 690 24.43 -20.65 -15.70
C HIS A 690 23.56 -20.04 -16.86
N ASN A 691 23.75 -20.48 -18.11
CA ASN A 691 23.16 -19.84 -19.29
C ASN A 691 22.79 -20.80 -20.44
N LYS A 692 22.71 -22.13 -20.20
CA LYS A 692 22.21 -23.09 -21.20
C LYS A 692 20.67 -23.11 -21.23
N MET A 693 20.09 -23.32 -22.40
CA MET A 693 18.64 -23.54 -22.55
C MET A 693 18.18 -24.82 -21.84
N PRO A 694 16.97 -24.85 -21.24
CA PRO A 694 16.32 -26.08 -20.77
C PRO A 694 16.04 -27.07 -21.93
N PRO A 695 15.94 -28.38 -21.65
CA PRO A 695 15.49 -29.38 -22.63
C PRO A 695 14.14 -29.04 -23.26
N MET A 696 13.92 -29.46 -24.52
CA MET A 696 12.66 -29.18 -25.24
C MET A 696 11.44 -29.83 -24.57
N SER A 697 11.58 -31.04 -24.01
CA SER A 697 10.53 -31.67 -23.21
C SER A 697 10.06 -30.80 -22.04
N HIS A 698 10.97 -30.04 -21.42
CA HIS A 698 10.61 -29.10 -20.34
C HIS A 698 9.87 -27.88 -20.85
N THR A 699 10.22 -27.36 -22.03
CA THR A 699 9.59 -26.16 -22.59
C THR A 699 8.18 -26.47 -23.08
N LEU A 700 8.03 -27.58 -23.80
CA LEU A 700 6.75 -28.08 -24.29
C LEU A 700 5.81 -28.42 -23.13
N MET A 701 6.32 -29.00 -22.02
CA MET A 701 5.47 -29.26 -20.84
C MET A 701 5.00 -27.98 -20.13
N ASP A 702 5.78 -26.87 -20.13
CA ASP A 702 5.27 -25.58 -19.63
C ASP A 702 4.15 -25.03 -20.55
N LEU A 703 4.22 -25.29 -21.86
CA LEU A 703 3.16 -24.94 -22.80
C LEU A 703 1.91 -25.78 -22.58
N VAL A 704 2.02 -27.10 -22.38
CA VAL A 704 0.91 -28.01 -22.04
C VAL A 704 0.17 -27.56 -20.76
N ILE A 705 0.90 -27.18 -19.71
CA ILE A 705 0.30 -26.65 -18.46
C ILE A 705 -0.37 -25.28 -18.69
N THR A 706 0.04 -24.54 -19.73
CA THR A 706 -0.55 -23.25 -20.08
C THR A 706 -1.82 -23.43 -20.93
N THR A 707 -1.82 -24.37 -21.90
CA THR A 707 -3.00 -24.70 -22.72
C THR A 707 -4.08 -25.40 -21.92
N SER A 708 -3.73 -26.21 -20.91
CA SER A 708 -4.69 -27.04 -20.18
C SER A 708 -5.83 -26.30 -19.49
N LEU A 709 -5.68 -24.99 -19.23
CA LEU A 709 -6.75 -24.17 -18.65
C LEU A 709 -7.94 -23.99 -19.62
N TYR A 710 -7.66 -23.93 -20.93
CA TYR A 710 -8.62 -23.59 -21.99
C TYR A 710 -9.14 -24.83 -22.75
N LEU A 711 -8.51 -25.99 -22.54
CA LEU A 711 -8.80 -27.22 -23.26
C LEU A 711 -10.22 -27.76 -22.98
N PRO A 712 -10.94 -28.27 -24.01
CA PRO A 712 -12.25 -28.90 -23.84
C PRO A 712 -12.15 -30.30 -23.25
N ARG A 713 -13.26 -30.77 -22.67
CA ARG A 713 -13.34 -32.01 -21.87
C ARG A 713 -12.82 -33.27 -22.59
N ASP A 714 -13.02 -33.34 -23.89
CA ASP A 714 -12.65 -34.50 -24.72
C ASP A 714 -11.14 -34.71 -24.85
N SER A 715 -10.33 -33.65 -24.64
CA SER A 715 -8.86 -33.72 -24.64
C SER A 715 -8.28 -34.30 -23.34
N TYR A 716 -9.01 -34.17 -22.23
CA TYR A 716 -8.51 -34.49 -20.89
C TYR A 716 -8.07 -35.96 -20.72
N PRO A 717 -8.70 -36.99 -21.33
CA PRO A 717 -8.20 -38.36 -21.25
C PRO A 717 -6.77 -38.52 -21.81
N SER A 718 -6.45 -37.85 -22.91
CA SER A 718 -5.10 -37.85 -23.49
C SER A 718 -4.12 -37.06 -22.61
N LEU A 719 -4.57 -35.91 -22.11
CA LEU A 719 -3.81 -35.07 -21.17
C LEU A 719 -3.43 -35.82 -19.88
N PHE A 720 -4.36 -36.60 -19.30
CA PHE A 720 -4.10 -37.41 -18.10
C PHE A 720 -3.18 -38.61 -18.38
N ARG A 721 -3.32 -39.30 -19.52
CA ARG A 721 -2.38 -40.37 -19.92
C ARG A 721 -0.96 -39.82 -20.05
N MET A 722 -0.80 -38.70 -20.75
CA MET A 722 0.48 -38.02 -20.90
C MET A 722 1.05 -37.63 -19.53
N ALA A 723 0.25 -37.01 -18.65
CA ALA A 723 0.67 -36.64 -17.30
C ALA A 723 1.13 -37.84 -16.46
N ALA A 724 0.39 -38.96 -16.49
CA ALA A 724 0.80 -40.21 -15.84
C ALA A 724 2.16 -40.71 -16.36
N THR A 725 2.33 -40.77 -17.69
CA THR A 725 3.60 -41.15 -18.32
C THR A 725 4.79 -40.23 -17.95
N MET A 726 4.55 -38.96 -17.61
CA MET A 726 5.59 -38.05 -17.07
C MET A 726 5.83 -38.23 -15.56
N ILE A 727 4.81 -38.61 -14.79
CA ILE A 727 4.88 -38.85 -13.34
C ILE A 727 5.67 -40.14 -13.05
N ASP A 728 5.49 -41.16 -13.88
CA ASP A 728 6.15 -42.46 -13.79
C ASP A 728 7.65 -42.48 -14.18
N LYS A 729 8.20 -41.34 -14.64
CA LYS A 729 9.60 -41.20 -15.08
C LYS A 729 10.52 -40.67 -13.98
N ASP A 730 11.30 -41.58 -13.40
CA ASP A 730 12.25 -41.29 -12.32
C ASP A 730 13.51 -40.53 -12.80
N ASP A 731 13.86 -40.67 -14.09
CA ASP A 731 15.08 -40.09 -14.68
C ASP A 731 15.06 -38.55 -14.78
N ASP A 732 13.89 -37.90 -14.73
CA ASP A 732 13.76 -36.43 -14.84
C ASP A 732 12.89 -35.80 -13.74
N PRO A 733 13.50 -35.47 -12.58
CA PRO A 733 12.85 -34.75 -11.48
C PRO A 733 12.25 -33.39 -11.84
N GLN A 734 12.63 -32.75 -12.95
CA GLN A 734 12.06 -31.47 -13.37
C GLN A 734 10.82 -31.65 -14.24
N LEU A 735 10.80 -32.67 -15.09
CA LEU A 735 9.62 -33.07 -15.87
C LEU A 735 8.53 -33.65 -14.95
N GLN A 736 8.90 -34.56 -14.04
CA GLN A 736 8.00 -35.11 -13.01
C GLN A 736 7.34 -33.99 -12.18
N LYS A 737 8.14 -33.00 -11.74
CA LYS A 737 7.67 -31.80 -11.03
C LYS A 737 6.69 -30.95 -11.85
N LYS A 738 6.88 -30.83 -13.17
CA LYS A 738 5.96 -30.10 -14.04
C LYS A 738 4.63 -30.84 -14.17
N ALA A 739 4.66 -32.16 -14.34
CA ALA A 739 3.45 -32.98 -14.45
C ALA A 739 2.51 -32.85 -13.24
N TYR A 740 3.03 -32.86 -12.01
CA TYR A 740 2.20 -32.64 -10.81
C TYR A 740 1.47 -31.28 -10.78
N LYS A 741 2.02 -30.21 -11.39
CA LYS A 741 1.34 -28.90 -11.44
C LYS A 741 0.06 -28.89 -12.27
N LEU A 742 -0.10 -29.86 -13.16
CA LEU A 742 -1.24 -29.94 -14.06
C LEU A 742 -2.56 -30.12 -13.29
N ILE A 743 -2.54 -30.89 -12.19
CA ILE A 743 -3.72 -31.18 -11.37
C ILE A 743 -4.24 -29.89 -10.69
N PRO A 744 -3.44 -29.12 -9.93
CA PRO A 744 -3.88 -27.81 -9.43
C PRO A 744 -4.28 -26.82 -10.54
N ARG A 745 -3.60 -26.84 -11.70
CA ARG A 745 -3.89 -25.94 -12.82
C ARG A 745 -5.24 -26.23 -13.48
N LEU A 746 -5.65 -27.50 -13.55
CA LEU A 746 -6.98 -27.88 -14.04
C LEU A 746 -8.09 -27.48 -13.05
N ALA A 747 -7.83 -27.42 -11.74
CA ALA A 747 -8.81 -26.97 -10.76
C ALA A 747 -9.09 -25.45 -10.80
N GLU A 748 -8.38 -24.68 -11.63
CA GLU A 748 -8.69 -23.28 -11.92
C GLU A 748 -9.89 -23.11 -12.85
N SER A 749 -10.22 -24.09 -13.72
CA SER A 749 -11.39 -24.05 -14.61
C SER A 749 -12.51 -24.99 -14.15
N GLU A 750 -13.77 -24.62 -14.41
CA GLU A 750 -14.95 -25.38 -13.99
C GLU A 750 -15.01 -26.76 -14.66
N THR A 751 -14.74 -26.82 -15.97
CA THR A 751 -14.61 -28.07 -16.73
C THR A 751 -13.51 -28.98 -16.18
N GLY A 752 -12.39 -28.39 -15.72
CA GLY A 752 -11.29 -29.13 -15.10
C GLY A 752 -11.66 -29.67 -13.72
N ARG A 753 -12.46 -28.95 -12.91
CA ARG A 753 -13.01 -29.45 -11.65
C ARG A 753 -13.92 -30.67 -11.85
N GLU A 754 -14.85 -30.61 -12.81
CA GLU A 754 -15.69 -31.76 -13.15
C GLU A 754 -14.86 -32.98 -13.60
N ALA A 755 -13.79 -32.74 -14.35
CA ALA A 755 -12.89 -33.80 -14.82
C ALA A 755 -12.10 -34.43 -13.66
N LEU A 756 -11.57 -33.63 -12.75
CA LEU A 756 -10.88 -34.09 -11.54
C LEU A 756 -11.82 -34.86 -10.61
N GLN A 757 -13.06 -34.40 -10.43
CA GLN A 757 -14.06 -35.09 -9.62
C GLN A 757 -14.48 -36.42 -10.25
N SER A 758 -14.74 -36.46 -11.57
CA SER A 758 -15.16 -37.68 -12.26
C SER A 758 -14.05 -38.73 -12.44
N ARG A 759 -12.78 -38.33 -12.45
CA ARG A 759 -11.60 -39.23 -12.48
C ARG A 759 -10.89 -39.39 -11.13
N ASN A 760 -11.49 -38.96 -10.01
CA ASN A 760 -10.82 -38.93 -8.70
C ASN A 760 -10.19 -40.29 -8.32
N GLY A 761 -10.93 -41.40 -8.50
CA GLY A 761 -10.41 -42.75 -8.22
C GLY A 761 -9.21 -43.19 -9.09
N GLU A 762 -9.13 -42.76 -10.35
CA GLU A 762 -7.94 -43.01 -11.19
C GLU A 762 -6.72 -42.21 -10.69
N LEU A 763 -6.96 -40.95 -10.30
CA LEU A 763 -5.92 -40.05 -9.81
C LEU A 763 -5.39 -40.47 -8.44
N GLN A 764 -6.24 -41.01 -7.56
CA GLN A 764 -5.82 -41.64 -6.30
C GLN A 764 -4.87 -42.81 -6.56
N GLN A 765 -5.21 -43.73 -7.48
CA GLN A 765 -4.37 -44.87 -7.82
C GLN A 765 -3.03 -44.43 -8.42
N LEU A 766 -3.05 -43.47 -9.35
CA LEU A 766 -1.84 -42.89 -9.94
C LEU A 766 -0.92 -42.28 -8.86
N LEU A 767 -1.48 -41.55 -7.89
CA LEU A 767 -0.71 -40.95 -6.81
C LEU A 767 -0.11 -42.00 -5.88
N LEU A 768 -0.86 -43.05 -5.50
CA LEU A 768 -0.36 -44.12 -4.66
C LEU A 768 0.78 -44.90 -5.35
N GLN A 769 0.63 -45.25 -6.63
CA GLN A 769 1.66 -45.96 -7.41
C GLN A 769 2.94 -45.12 -7.62
N SER A 770 2.82 -43.80 -7.71
CA SER A 770 3.95 -42.88 -7.90
C SER A 770 4.59 -42.37 -6.60
N ALA A 771 4.19 -42.89 -5.44
CA ALA A 771 4.74 -42.46 -4.14
C ALA A 771 6.23 -42.81 -3.96
N GLU A 772 6.61 -44.07 -4.25
CA GLU A 772 8.01 -44.52 -4.14
C GLU A 772 8.93 -43.83 -5.17
N LYS A 773 8.34 -43.42 -6.30
CA LYS A 773 8.96 -42.70 -7.42
C LYS A 773 9.13 -41.18 -7.19
N ALA A 774 8.56 -40.63 -6.11
CA ALA A 774 8.44 -39.19 -5.94
C ALA A 774 9.78 -38.50 -5.60
N SER A 775 10.42 -37.90 -6.61
CA SER A 775 11.70 -37.20 -6.47
C SER A 775 11.58 -35.98 -5.52
N ALA A 776 12.60 -35.76 -4.69
CA ALA A 776 12.60 -34.67 -3.69
C ALA A 776 12.33 -33.25 -4.28
N PRO A 777 12.81 -32.89 -5.49
CA PRO A 777 12.47 -31.61 -6.12
C PRO A 777 10.99 -31.47 -6.51
N ALA A 778 10.29 -32.59 -6.72
CA ALA A 778 8.89 -32.66 -7.14
C ALA A 778 7.90 -32.73 -5.96
N ARG A 779 8.30 -33.26 -4.79
CA ARG A 779 7.44 -33.45 -3.60
C ARG A 779 6.51 -32.28 -3.28
N ARG A 780 7.00 -31.04 -3.29
CA ARG A 780 6.17 -29.84 -3.06
C ARG A 780 4.97 -29.76 -4.02
N ASP A 781 5.23 -29.95 -5.31
CA ASP A 781 4.24 -29.80 -6.37
C ASP A 781 3.30 -31.04 -6.37
N ARG A 782 3.80 -32.22 -5.97
CA ARG A 782 3.01 -33.43 -5.67
C ARG A 782 2.05 -33.22 -4.48
N LEU A 783 2.52 -32.67 -3.36
CA LEU A 783 1.69 -32.37 -2.18
C LEU A 783 0.55 -31.38 -2.53
N ALA A 784 0.82 -30.42 -3.42
CA ALA A 784 -0.21 -29.51 -3.93
C ALA A 784 -1.24 -30.24 -4.83
N ALA A 785 -0.83 -31.21 -5.64
CA ALA A 785 -1.74 -32.06 -6.41
C ALA A 785 -2.61 -32.95 -5.51
N ILE A 786 -2.01 -33.55 -4.47
CA ILE A 786 -2.71 -34.36 -3.47
C ILE A 786 -3.76 -33.51 -2.73
N ALA A 787 -3.40 -32.29 -2.29
CA ALA A 787 -4.32 -31.34 -1.66
C ALA A 787 -5.56 -31.10 -2.53
N GLN A 788 -5.37 -30.84 -3.82
CA GLN A 788 -6.47 -30.53 -4.72
C GLN A 788 -7.44 -31.71 -4.94
N ILE A 789 -6.97 -32.95 -4.79
CA ILE A 789 -7.79 -34.17 -4.90
C ILE A 789 -8.57 -34.47 -3.61
N ILE A 790 -8.06 -34.02 -2.46
CA ILE A 790 -8.76 -34.08 -1.17
C ILE A 790 -9.94 -33.11 -1.11
N ASP A 791 -9.83 -31.93 -1.72
CA ASP A 791 -10.95 -30.99 -1.85
C ASP A 791 -12.17 -31.63 -2.56
N PHE A 792 -11.91 -32.47 -3.57
CA PHE A 792 -12.93 -33.15 -4.39
C PHE A 792 -13.20 -34.61 -3.98
N LEU A 793 -12.73 -35.06 -2.82
CA LEU A 793 -12.88 -36.44 -2.36
C LEU A 793 -14.34 -36.72 -1.94
N PRO A 794 -14.99 -37.80 -2.44
CA PRO A 794 -16.31 -38.18 -1.95
C PRO A 794 -16.21 -38.80 -0.53
N PRO A 795 -17.26 -38.67 0.31
CA PRO A 795 -17.24 -39.15 1.70
C PRO A 795 -17.16 -40.68 1.84
N THR A 796 -17.27 -41.43 0.73
CA THR A 796 -17.09 -42.88 0.65
C THR A 796 -15.64 -43.33 0.45
N ASP A 797 -14.76 -42.43 -0.03
CA ASP A 797 -13.38 -42.78 -0.39
C ASP A 797 -12.32 -42.14 0.51
N LEU A 798 -12.71 -41.76 1.74
CA LEU A 798 -11.82 -41.26 2.79
C LEU A 798 -10.70 -42.24 3.20
N HIS A 799 -10.77 -43.50 2.75
CA HIS A 799 -9.66 -44.47 2.81
C HIS A 799 -8.37 -43.99 2.10
N PHE A 800 -8.46 -43.02 1.18
CA PHE A 800 -7.28 -42.39 0.58
C PHE A 800 -6.43 -41.63 1.62
N VAL A 801 -7.06 -40.97 2.60
CA VAL A 801 -6.38 -40.16 3.63
C VAL A 801 -5.34 -40.98 4.43
N PRO A 802 -5.67 -42.11 5.09
CA PRO A 802 -4.67 -42.92 5.79
C PRO A 802 -3.64 -43.56 4.84
N ALA A 803 -3.97 -43.79 3.56
CA ALA A 803 -3.05 -44.37 2.58
C ALA A 803 -1.90 -43.42 2.19
N ILE A 804 -2.13 -42.10 2.15
CA ILE A 804 -1.10 -41.07 1.90
C ILE A 804 -0.45 -40.52 3.17
N LEU A 805 -1.05 -40.77 4.35
CA LEU A 805 -0.73 -40.03 5.58
C LEU A 805 0.75 -40.12 5.98
N SER A 806 1.37 -41.29 5.80
CA SER A 806 2.79 -41.51 6.06
C SER A 806 3.70 -40.64 5.19
N GLU A 807 3.39 -40.49 3.89
CA GLU A 807 4.14 -39.64 2.96
C GLU A 807 4.04 -38.16 3.37
N VAL A 808 2.83 -37.69 3.70
CA VAL A 808 2.59 -36.30 4.11
C VAL A 808 3.26 -35.99 5.44
N VAL A 809 3.18 -36.90 6.42
CA VAL A 809 3.83 -36.73 7.73
C VAL A 809 5.35 -36.70 7.58
N ILE A 810 5.97 -37.57 6.77
CA ILE A 810 7.41 -37.48 6.46
C ILE A 810 7.74 -36.13 5.81
N SER A 811 6.93 -35.69 4.85
CA SER A 811 7.11 -34.42 4.14
C SER A 811 7.03 -33.18 5.04
N ALA A 812 6.34 -33.26 6.19
CA ALA A 812 6.36 -32.20 7.21
C ALA A 812 7.76 -31.93 7.79
N LYS A 813 8.74 -32.83 7.54
CA LYS A 813 10.14 -32.70 7.97
C LYS A 813 11.14 -32.55 6.80
N GLU A 814 10.66 -32.25 5.60
CA GLU A 814 11.49 -32.02 4.41
C GLU A 814 12.55 -30.90 4.60
N VAL A 815 13.72 -31.03 3.94
CA VAL A 815 14.76 -29.98 3.97
C VAL A 815 14.26 -28.68 3.31
N ASN A 816 13.37 -28.81 2.31
CA ASN A 816 12.75 -27.69 1.61
C ASN A 816 11.59 -27.10 2.43
N GLU A 817 11.78 -25.87 2.93
CA GLU A 817 10.80 -25.09 3.69
C GLU A 817 9.42 -25.03 3.01
N LYS A 818 9.37 -24.80 1.69
CA LYS A 818 8.11 -24.71 0.94
C LYS A 818 7.42 -26.07 0.72
N ALA A 819 8.14 -27.18 0.90
CA ALA A 819 7.54 -28.51 0.93
C ALA A 819 6.98 -28.84 2.31
N ARG A 820 7.65 -28.43 3.40
CA ARG A 820 7.10 -28.51 4.77
C ARG A 820 5.82 -27.70 4.91
N GLU A 821 5.79 -26.48 4.39
CA GLU A 821 4.59 -25.63 4.36
C GLU A 821 3.43 -26.30 3.59
N ALA A 822 3.71 -26.86 2.41
CA ALA A 822 2.72 -27.62 1.64
C ALA A 822 2.18 -28.84 2.43
N ALA A 823 3.05 -29.59 3.11
CA ALA A 823 2.66 -30.71 3.96
C ALA A 823 1.86 -30.27 5.20
N TYR A 824 2.21 -29.14 5.84
CA TYR A 824 1.44 -28.58 6.95
C TYR A 824 0.03 -28.15 6.54
N ASN A 825 -0.12 -27.53 5.37
CA ASN A 825 -1.43 -27.14 4.85
C ASN A 825 -2.25 -28.38 4.45
N LEU A 826 -1.60 -29.39 3.88
CA LEU A 826 -2.22 -30.68 3.53
C LEU A 826 -2.71 -31.46 4.78
N LEU A 827 -1.94 -31.45 5.88
CA LEU A 827 -2.34 -32.04 7.17
C LEU A 827 -3.58 -31.36 7.78
N VAL A 828 -3.81 -30.08 7.49
CA VAL A 828 -5.03 -29.37 7.90
C VAL A 828 -6.19 -29.68 6.95
N ALA A 829 -5.98 -29.69 5.63
CA ALA A 829 -7.01 -30.03 4.65
C ALA A 829 -7.57 -31.45 4.85
N MET A 830 -6.70 -32.43 5.11
CA MET A 830 -7.13 -33.78 5.49
C MET A 830 -7.92 -33.80 6.81
N GLY A 831 -7.55 -32.95 7.77
CA GLY A 831 -8.25 -32.85 9.07
C GLY A 831 -9.64 -32.23 8.96
N GLU A 832 -9.82 -31.19 8.15
CA GLU A 832 -11.14 -30.61 7.87
C GLU A 832 -12.03 -31.61 7.09
N LYS A 833 -11.49 -32.32 6.08
CA LYS A 833 -12.24 -33.37 5.36
C LYS A 833 -12.63 -34.56 6.24
N MET A 834 -11.79 -34.94 7.20
CA MET A 834 -12.15 -35.93 8.23
C MET A 834 -13.15 -35.39 9.27
N ALA A 835 -13.40 -34.09 9.33
CA ALA A 835 -14.40 -33.45 10.19
C ALA A 835 -15.75 -33.19 9.48
N GLU A 836 -15.79 -33.17 8.14
CA GLU A 836 -17.04 -33.15 7.36
C GLU A 836 -17.86 -34.45 7.50
N GLY A 837 -17.19 -35.57 7.85
CA GLY A 837 -17.81 -36.88 8.09
C GLY A 837 -17.87 -37.78 6.85
N GLY A 838 -17.98 -39.09 7.07
CA GLY A 838 -18.00 -40.12 6.02
C GLY A 838 -17.50 -41.48 6.52
N THR A 839 -17.04 -42.35 5.62
CA THR A 839 -16.60 -43.71 5.96
C THR A 839 -15.18 -44.02 5.49
N VAL A 840 -14.35 -44.51 6.42
CA VAL A 840 -13.00 -45.02 6.14
C VAL A 840 -13.06 -46.53 5.99
N VAL A 841 -13.11 -47.00 4.74
CA VAL A 841 -13.06 -48.42 4.40
C VAL A 841 -11.62 -48.93 4.59
N GLN A 842 -11.28 -49.38 5.80
CA GLN A 842 -9.91 -49.74 6.17
C GLN A 842 -9.33 -50.86 5.30
N SER A 843 -10.15 -51.78 4.78
CA SER A 843 -9.71 -52.87 3.87
C SER A 843 -9.22 -52.41 2.49
N LYS A 844 -9.39 -51.13 2.12
CA LYS A 844 -8.76 -50.52 0.93
C LYS A 844 -7.39 -49.86 1.23
N VAL A 845 -6.97 -49.77 2.50
CA VAL A 845 -5.71 -49.08 2.89
C VAL A 845 -4.52 -50.03 2.70
N PRO A 846 -3.43 -49.64 1.98
CA PRO A 846 -2.31 -50.54 1.64
C PRO A 846 -1.52 -51.19 2.79
N SER A 847 -1.87 -50.91 4.05
CA SER A 847 -1.20 -51.42 5.26
C SER A 847 -2.15 -52.13 6.23
N MET A 848 -3.41 -52.35 5.85
CA MET A 848 -4.42 -53.05 6.65
C MET A 848 -4.77 -54.42 6.05
N GLY A 849 -5.26 -55.33 6.89
CA GLY A 849 -5.79 -56.62 6.45
C GLY A 849 -7.17 -56.48 5.77
N THR A 850 -7.53 -57.44 4.92
CA THR A 850 -8.81 -57.46 4.18
C THR A 850 -10.05 -57.44 5.08
N ASP A 851 -9.90 -57.93 6.31
CA ASP A 851 -11.01 -58.14 7.25
C ASP A 851 -11.17 -56.95 8.23
N ALA A 852 -10.47 -55.83 8.00
CA ALA A 852 -10.54 -54.64 8.83
C ALA A 852 -11.92 -53.94 8.73
N PRO A 853 -12.56 -53.57 9.85
CA PRO A 853 -13.87 -52.94 9.85
C PRO A 853 -13.83 -51.54 9.23
N THR A 854 -14.96 -51.12 8.64
CA THR A 854 -15.14 -49.73 8.21
C THR A 854 -15.42 -48.85 9.43
N VAL A 855 -14.71 -47.74 9.55
CA VAL A 855 -14.81 -46.80 10.67
C VAL A 855 -15.40 -45.48 10.19
N GLU A 856 -16.21 -44.81 11.02
CA GLU A 856 -16.74 -43.47 10.70
C GLU A 856 -15.61 -42.44 10.77
N ALA A 857 -15.50 -41.61 9.72
CA ALA A 857 -14.52 -40.55 9.66
C ALA A 857 -14.85 -39.46 10.70
N SER A 858 -13.92 -39.24 11.62
CA SER A 858 -14.01 -38.19 12.63
C SER A 858 -12.64 -37.55 12.85
N LEU A 859 -12.66 -36.35 13.44
CA LEU A 859 -11.44 -35.65 13.84
C LEU A 859 -10.64 -36.44 14.90
N GLU A 860 -11.30 -37.20 15.77
CA GLU A 860 -10.64 -38.01 16.79
C GLU A 860 -9.98 -39.27 16.20
N GLU A 861 -10.62 -39.91 15.22
CA GLU A 861 -10.02 -40.99 14.43
C GLU A 861 -8.83 -40.47 13.61
N TYR A 862 -8.92 -39.29 13.00
CA TYR A 862 -7.78 -38.68 12.30
C TYR A 862 -6.59 -38.40 13.23
N PHE A 863 -6.83 -37.87 14.44
CA PHE A 863 -5.77 -37.72 15.44
C PHE A 863 -5.19 -39.08 15.90
N THR A 864 -6.01 -40.12 15.95
CA THR A 864 -5.57 -41.50 16.26
C THR A 864 -4.70 -42.07 15.14
N MET A 865 -5.07 -41.89 13.88
CA MET A 865 -4.29 -42.28 12.70
C MET A 865 -2.92 -41.60 12.65
N VAL A 866 -2.84 -40.29 12.89
CA VAL A 866 -1.55 -39.58 12.96
C VAL A 866 -0.74 -40.03 14.18
N SER A 867 -1.39 -40.33 15.30
CA SER A 867 -0.73 -40.84 16.52
C SER A 867 -0.19 -42.26 16.37
N ALA A 868 -0.75 -43.11 15.51
CA ALA A 868 -0.17 -44.41 15.17
C ALA A 868 1.24 -44.27 14.58
N GLY A 869 1.53 -43.16 13.90
CA GLY A 869 2.88 -42.81 13.43
C GLY A 869 3.92 -42.56 14.53
N LEU A 870 3.53 -42.54 15.82
CA LEU A 870 4.43 -42.51 16.97
C LEU A 870 4.93 -43.90 17.39
N ALA A 871 4.24 -44.98 16.98
CA ALA A 871 4.64 -46.36 17.20
C ALA A 871 5.59 -46.90 16.11
N ALA A 872 5.96 -46.06 15.13
CA ALA A 872 6.88 -46.42 14.05
C ALA A 872 8.29 -46.75 14.57
N SER A 873 8.97 -47.70 13.92
CA SER A 873 10.30 -48.16 14.34
C SER A 873 11.45 -47.19 14.06
N THR A 874 11.25 -46.19 13.17
CA THR A 874 12.32 -45.25 12.78
C THR A 874 12.19 -43.92 13.53
N PRO A 875 13.26 -43.41 14.19
CA PRO A 875 13.22 -42.14 14.93
C PRO A 875 12.84 -40.93 14.07
N HIS A 876 13.17 -40.97 12.78
CA HIS A 876 12.79 -39.94 11.82
C HIS A 876 11.27 -39.86 11.64
N MET A 877 10.59 -41.02 11.51
CA MET A 877 9.13 -41.11 11.41
C MET A 877 8.48 -40.64 12.71
N ILE A 878 8.91 -41.13 13.88
CA ILE A 878 8.36 -40.67 15.18
C ILE A 878 8.49 -39.14 15.32
N SER A 879 9.66 -38.58 15.01
CA SER A 879 9.93 -37.14 15.07
C SER A 879 9.10 -36.34 14.06
N ALA A 880 8.85 -36.87 12.86
CA ALA A 880 7.97 -36.27 11.87
C ALA A 880 6.50 -36.32 12.32
N SER A 881 6.03 -37.45 12.87
CA SER A 881 4.70 -37.62 13.47
C SER A 881 4.44 -36.62 14.60
N ILE A 882 5.38 -36.43 15.53
CA ILE A 882 5.29 -35.38 16.57
C ILE A 882 5.12 -34.00 15.93
N THR A 883 5.84 -33.71 14.83
CA THR A 883 5.79 -32.42 14.15
C THR A 883 4.45 -32.21 13.43
N ALA A 884 3.88 -33.26 12.84
CA ALA A 884 2.54 -33.25 12.26
C ALA A 884 1.45 -33.05 13.34
N ILE A 885 1.49 -33.83 14.43
CA ILE A 885 0.60 -33.69 15.60
C ILE A 885 0.65 -32.26 16.16
N THR A 886 1.85 -31.66 16.23
CA THR A 886 2.02 -30.27 16.67
C THR A 886 1.27 -29.28 15.76
N ARG A 887 1.30 -29.47 14.43
CA ARG A 887 0.60 -28.61 13.47
C ARG A 887 -0.92 -28.78 13.52
N ILE A 888 -1.43 -30.02 13.59
CA ILE A 888 -2.88 -30.26 13.66
C ILE A 888 -3.45 -29.86 15.02
N LEU A 889 -2.71 -30.05 16.13
CA LEU A 889 -3.14 -29.57 17.44
C LEU A 889 -3.20 -28.04 17.50
N PHE A 890 -2.26 -27.33 16.86
CA PHE A 890 -2.29 -25.87 16.75
C PHE A 890 -3.59 -25.36 16.10
N GLU A 891 -4.13 -26.07 15.10
CA GLU A 891 -5.38 -25.69 14.42
C GLU A 891 -6.63 -26.13 15.21
N PHE A 892 -6.65 -27.40 15.62
CA PHE A 892 -7.88 -28.08 16.01
C PHE A 892 -8.12 -28.17 17.52
N HIS A 893 -7.25 -27.63 18.39
CA HIS A 893 -7.38 -27.74 19.86
C HIS A 893 -8.68 -27.20 20.46
N THR A 894 -9.50 -26.48 19.70
CA THR A 894 -10.83 -25.99 20.09
C THR A 894 -11.97 -26.95 19.75
N ARG A 895 -11.75 -27.89 18.82
CA ARG A 895 -12.78 -28.81 18.27
C ARG A 895 -12.64 -30.27 18.73
N ILE A 896 -11.56 -30.62 19.43
CA ILE A 896 -11.23 -31.98 19.91
C ILE A 896 -11.66 -32.15 21.37
N SER A 897 -11.97 -33.38 21.81
CA SER A 897 -12.21 -33.66 23.23
C SER A 897 -10.98 -33.36 24.10
N LYS A 898 -11.24 -32.91 25.34
CA LYS A 898 -10.20 -32.61 26.33
C LYS A 898 -9.43 -33.86 26.76
N GLU A 899 -10.03 -35.04 26.60
CA GLU A 899 -9.44 -36.34 26.93
C GLU A 899 -8.40 -36.75 25.88
N THR A 900 -8.73 -36.67 24.59
CA THR A 900 -7.77 -36.87 23.50
C THR A 900 -6.58 -35.91 23.63
N VAL A 901 -6.82 -34.63 23.94
CA VAL A 901 -5.73 -33.67 24.23
C VAL A 901 -4.90 -34.13 25.44
N LYS A 902 -5.51 -34.48 26.57
CA LYS A 902 -4.79 -34.95 27.77
C LYS A 902 -3.93 -36.19 27.49
N ASN A 903 -4.44 -37.14 26.71
CA ASN A 903 -3.74 -38.38 26.34
C ASN A 903 -2.51 -38.08 25.45
N LEU A 904 -2.65 -37.17 24.47
CA LEU A 904 -1.52 -36.70 23.66
C LEU A 904 -0.46 -35.99 24.51
N LEU A 905 -0.87 -35.17 25.48
CA LEU A 905 0.04 -34.47 26.38
C LEU A 905 0.85 -35.43 27.27
N GLU A 906 0.20 -36.44 27.86
CA GLU A 906 0.85 -37.46 28.68
C GLU A 906 1.78 -38.36 27.84
N LEU A 907 1.41 -38.65 26.59
CA LEU A 907 2.29 -39.36 25.64
C LEU A 907 3.54 -38.55 25.29
N MET A 908 3.42 -37.22 25.13
CA MET A 908 4.58 -36.34 24.87
C MET A 908 5.50 -36.17 26.09
N ASP A 909 4.97 -36.24 27.32
CA ASP A 909 5.81 -36.31 28.53
C ASP A 909 6.72 -37.56 28.54
N ILE A 910 6.23 -38.69 28.03
CA ILE A 910 7.03 -39.92 27.85
C ILE A 910 8.07 -39.75 26.74
N PHE A 911 7.70 -39.10 25.62
CA PHE A 911 8.66 -38.82 24.54
C PHE A 911 9.75 -37.80 24.92
N LEU A 912 9.55 -36.94 25.94
CA LEU A 912 10.64 -36.13 26.53
C LEU A 912 11.72 -36.97 27.23
N GLN A 913 11.42 -38.19 27.67
CA GLN A 913 12.37 -39.06 28.39
C GLN A 913 13.15 -40.00 27.46
N ASN A 914 12.88 -39.98 26.15
CA ASN A 914 13.56 -40.83 25.18
C ASN A 914 15.02 -40.39 24.92
N PRO A 915 15.97 -41.33 24.77
CA PRO A 915 17.39 -40.99 24.56
C PRO A 915 17.69 -40.39 23.17
N ASN A 916 16.73 -40.41 22.24
CA ASN A 916 16.95 -39.93 20.87
C ASN A 916 16.69 -38.41 20.73
N ARG A 917 17.80 -37.67 20.63
CA ARG A 917 17.83 -36.22 20.39
C ARG A 917 17.00 -35.72 19.19
N GLU A 918 16.78 -36.54 18.16
CA GLU A 918 15.94 -36.16 17.01
C GLU A 918 14.47 -36.05 17.40
N ILE A 919 13.96 -37.07 18.11
CA ILE A 919 12.60 -37.11 18.66
C ILE A 919 12.42 -35.93 19.63
N VAL A 920 13.31 -35.80 20.61
CA VAL A 920 13.30 -34.75 21.62
C VAL A 920 13.30 -33.34 21.01
N ARG A 921 14.00 -33.10 19.90
CA ARG A 921 13.96 -31.80 19.20
C ARG A 921 12.54 -31.45 18.71
N SER A 922 11.76 -32.43 18.26
CA SER A 922 10.35 -32.24 17.89
C SER A 922 9.44 -32.12 19.11
N VAL A 923 9.65 -32.90 20.18
CA VAL A 923 8.84 -32.77 21.42
C VAL A 923 9.04 -31.38 22.07
N LEU A 924 10.25 -30.82 22.04
CA LEU A 924 10.49 -29.43 22.47
C LEU A 924 9.78 -28.41 21.56
N GLY A 925 9.49 -28.74 20.30
CA GLY A 925 8.62 -27.96 19.43
C GLY A 925 7.15 -28.07 19.85
N PHE A 926 6.68 -29.29 20.11
CA PHE A 926 5.34 -29.58 20.63
C PHE A 926 5.06 -28.83 21.94
N VAL A 927 5.93 -28.98 22.95
CA VAL A 927 5.78 -28.34 24.27
C VAL A 927 5.79 -26.81 24.17
N LYS A 928 6.55 -26.24 23.22
CA LYS A 928 6.52 -24.80 22.95
C LYS A 928 5.14 -24.35 22.44
N VAL A 929 4.53 -25.14 21.55
CA VAL A 929 3.17 -24.89 21.04
C VAL A 929 2.13 -25.11 22.14
N GLU A 930 2.20 -26.20 22.90
CA GLU A 930 1.35 -26.47 24.08
C GLU A 930 1.30 -25.27 25.03
N VAL A 931 2.46 -24.76 25.44
CA VAL A 931 2.60 -23.61 26.34
C VAL A 931 2.00 -22.34 25.74
N ILE A 932 2.03 -22.17 24.41
CA ILE A 932 1.44 -21.01 23.73
C ILE A 932 -0.08 -21.16 23.60
N THR A 933 -0.58 -22.21 22.93
CA THR A 933 -1.98 -22.31 22.48
C THR A 933 -2.95 -22.81 23.55
N LEU A 934 -2.58 -23.79 24.38
CA LEU A 934 -3.57 -24.45 25.24
C LEU A 934 -4.00 -23.56 26.43
N PRO A 935 -5.27 -23.66 26.88
CA PRO A 935 -5.75 -22.98 28.09
C PRO A 935 -4.93 -23.35 29.33
N GLU A 936 -4.75 -22.38 30.24
CA GLU A 936 -3.93 -22.59 31.45
C GLU A 936 -4.43 -23.75 32.32
N SER A 937 -5.73 -24.02 32.32
CA SER A 937 -6.36 -25.09 33.09
C SER A 937 -5.86 -26.50 32.73
N LEU A 938 -5.37 -26.73 31.50
CA LEU A 938 -4.82 -28.02 31.07
C LEU A 938 -3.33 -28.16 31.37
N VAL A 939 -2.56 -27.09 31.25
CA VAL A 939 -1.09 -27.12 31.39
C VAL A 939 -0.64 -26.93 32.85
N ARG A 940 -1.36 -26.09 33.63
CA ARG A 940 -0.98 -25.75 35.01
C ARG A 940 -0.92 -26.96 35.97
N PRO A 941 -1.79 -28.00 35.88
CA PRO A 941 -1.64 -29.21 36.69
C PRO A 941 -0.38 -30.02 36.36
N ARG A 942 0.03 -30.06 35.08
CA ARG A 942 1.22 -30.77 34.59
C ARG A 942 2.52 -29.96 34.64
N LEU A 943 2.48 -28.70 35.11
CA LEU A 943 3.64 -27.80 35.16
C LEU A 943 4.85 -28.40 35.89
N LYS A 944 4.62 -29.14 36.99
CA LYS A 944 5.69 -29.78 37.79
C LYS A 944 6.38 -30.96 37.06
N PRO A 945 5.70 -32.03 36.60
CA PRO A 945 6.35 -33.08 35.83
C PRO A 945 6.97 -32.56 34.52
N LEU A 946 6.28 -31.66 33.81
CA LEU A 946 6.77 -31.07 32.57
C LEU A 946 8.09 -30.31 32.76
N LEU A 947 8.20 -29.44 33.77
CA LEU A 947 9.45 -28.76 34.10
C LEU A 947 10.55 -29.73 34.53
N SER A 948 10.21 -30.78 35.31
CA SER A 948 11.17 -31.81 35.71
C SER A 948 11.77 -32.54 34.50
N ASN A 949 10.94 -32.90 33.51
CA ASN A 949 11.40 -33.54 32.27
C ASN A 949 12.18 -32.56 31.36
N LEU A 950 11.79 -31.29 31.30
CA LEU A 950 12.47 -30.27 30.49
C LEU A 950 13.88 -29.94 31.00
N MET A 951 14.10 -29.86 32.32
CA MET A 951 15.39 -29.43 32.87
C MET A 951 16.53 -30.42 32.61
N VAL A 952 16.25 -31.73 32.44
CA VAL A 952 17.23 -32.73 32.00
C VAL A 952 17.96 -32.29 30.73
N TRP A 953 17.23 -31.73 29.76
CA TRP A 953 17.76 -31.23 28.49
C TRP A 953 18.40 -29.83 28.59
N SER A 954 18.35 -29.20 29.76
CA SER A 954 19.08 -27.95 30.04
C SER A 954 20.53 -28.20 30.51
N HIS A 955 20.80 -29.40 31.06
CA HIS A 955 22.11 -29.86 31.52
C HIS A 955 22.94 -30.54 30.42
N GLU A 956 22.33 -30.94 29.30
CA GLU A 956 23.06 -31.54 28.19
C GLU A 956 24.04 -30.54 27.54
N HIS A 957 25.29 -30.96 27.31
CA HIS A 957 26.40 -30.13 26.79
C HIS A 957 26.19 -29.49 25.39
N LYS A 958 25.03 -29.63 24.74
CA LYS A 958 24.71 -28.95 23.47
C LYS A 958 23.89 -27.68 23.70
N ALA A 959 24.52 -26.52 23.56
CA ALA A 959 23.94 -25.19 23.77
C ALA A 959 22.57 -24.98 23.10
N HIS A 960 22.32 -25.53 21.91
CA HIS A 960 21.02 -25.42 21.21
C HIS A 960 19.83 -26.00 21.99
N PHE A 961 20.00 -27.09 22.76
CA PHE A 961 18.92 -27.63 23.59
C PHE A 961 18.68 -26.77 24.83
N LYS A 962 19.75 -26.34 25.49
CA LYS A 962 19.71 -25.40 26.62
C LYS A 962 19.00 -24.07 26.26
N ALA A 963 19.28 -23.52 25.08
CA ALA A 963 18.60 -22.32 24.56
C ALA A 963 17.10 -22.57 24.28
N LYS A 964 16.74 -23.72 23.69
CA LYS A 964 15.33 -24.12 23.49
C LYS A 964 14.57 -24.20 24.82
N VAL A 965 15.13 -24.88 25.82
CA VAL A 965 14.51 -25.02 27.15
C VAL A 965 14.38 -23.65 27.84
N LYS A 966 15.43 -22.81 27.82
CA LYS A 966 15.39 -21.40 28.27
C LYS A 966 14.22 -20.64 27.64
N HIS A 967 14.03 -20.73 26.32
CA HIS A 967 12.94 -20.02 25.63
C HIS A 967 11.53 -20.57 25.95
N ILE A 968 11.38 -21.87 26.20
CA ILE A 968 10.12 -22.46 26.68
C ILE A 968 9.81 -21.96 28.10
N VAL A 969 10.79 -22.02 29.01
CA VAL A 969 10.66 -21.53 30.39
C VAL A 969 10.36 -20.03 30.42
N GLU A 970 10.97 -19.21 29.55
CA GLU A 970 10.59 -17.81 29.40
C GLU A 970 9.13 -17.59 28.99
N ARG A 971 8.59 -18.43 28.09
CA ARG A 971 7.17 -18.37 27.69
C ARG A 971 6.24 -18.83 28.82
N MET A 972 6.62 -19.89 29.54
CA MET A 972 5.91 -20.32 30.76
C MET A 972 5.86 -19.21 31.82
N VAL A 973 6.99 -18.54 32.10
CA VAL A 973 7.07 -17.43 33.07
C VAL A 973 6.26 -16.21 32.64
N ARG A 974 6.06 -15.99 31.33
CA ARG A 974 5.16 -14.94 30.80
C ARG A 974 3.67 -15.29 30.95
N LYS A 975 3.31 -16.58 30.91
CA LYS A 975 1.91 -17.06 30.98
C LYS A 975 1.46 -17.35 32.42
N PHE A 976 2.16 -18.24 33.13
CA PHE A 976 1.80 -18.70 34.49
C PHE A 976 2.39 -17.85 35.62
N GLY A 977 3.17 -16.81 35.29
CA GLY A 977 3.91 -16.00 36.25
C GLY A 977 5.21 -16.66 36.74
N VAL A 978 6.00 -15.91 37.52
CA VAL A 978 7.30 -16.39 38.04
C VAL A 978 7.10 -17.43 39.14
N GLU A 979 6.22 -17.15 40.09
CA GLU A 979 6.10 -17.89 41.36
C GLU A 979 5.63 -19.33 41.14
N ALA A 980 4.66 -19.55 40.25
CA ALA A 980 4.18 -20.89 39.92
C ALA A 980 5.25 -21.75 39.23
N VAL A 981 6.08 -21.16 38.37
CA VAL A 981 7.18 -21.85 37.68
C VAL A 981 8.35 -22.12 38.64
N GLU A 982 8.68 -21.17 39.51
CA GLU A 982 9.73 -21.27 40.54
C GLU A 982 9.38 -22.33 41.62
N GLN A 983 8.10 -22.44 42.00
CA GLN A 983 7.62 -23.49 42.89
C GLN A 983 7.63 -24.89 42.23
N ALA A 984 7.35 -24.97 40.93
CA ALA A 984 7.27 -26.22 40.19
C ALA A 984 8.64 -26.78 39.74
N THR A 985 9.70 -25.97 39.76
CA THR A 985 11.04 -26.36 39.28
C THR A 985 11.92 -26.98 40.37
N PRO A 986 12.71 -28.03 40.05
CA PRO A 986 13.72 -28.62 40.95
C PRO A 986 14.65 -27.59 41.59
N PRO A 987 15.15 -27.83 42.82
CA PRO A 987 15.94 -26.84 43.57
C PRO A 987 17.25 -26.44 42.88
N GLU A 988 17.85 -27.35 42.12
CA GLU A 988 19.13 -27.16 41.40
C GLU A 988 19.00 -26.10 40.29
N ASP A 989 17.88 -26.11 39.57
CA ASP A 989 17.64 -25.29 38.36
C ASP A 989 17.04 -23.89 38.64
N ARG A 990 16.73 -23.56 39.90
CA ARG A 990 16.22 -22.23 40.29
C ARG A 990 17.17 -21.08 39.91
N LYS A 991 18.46 -21.36 39.71
CA LYS A 991 19.44 -20.41 39.15
C LYS A 991 19.06 -19.94 37.73
N LEU A 992 18.50 -20.82 36.89
CA LEU A 992 18.07 -20.48 35.53
C LEU A 992 16.86 -19.54 35.55
N ILE A 993 15.88 -19.81 36.43
CA ILE A 993 14.68 -18.96 36.60
C ILE A 993 15.04 -17.59 37.19
N THR A 994 15.91 -17.54 38.20
CA THR A 994 16.36 -16.25 38.77
C THR A 994 17.17 -15.42 37.77
N ASN A 995 17.90 -16.04 36.84
CA ASN A 995 18.53 -15.35 35.72
C ASN A 995 17.52 -14.83 34.69
N ILE A 996 16.51 -15.63 34.31
CA ILE A 996 15.39 -15.18 33.47
C ILE A 996 14.66 -13.99 34.12
N ARG A 997 14.40 -14.05 35.42
CA ARG A 997 13.80 -12.95 36.21
C ARG A 997 14.63 -11.68 36.14
N LYS A 998 15.95 -11.76 36.41
CA LYS A 998 16.88 -10.63 36.28
C LYS A 998 16.88 -10.04 34.86
N ALA A 999 16.95 -10.88 33.82
CA ALA A 999 16.96 -10.45 32.42
C ALA A 999 15.64 -9.78 32.01
N ARG A 1000 14.50 -10.36 32.41
CA ARG A 1000 13.17 -9.78 32.21
C ARG A 1000 13.03 -8.43 32.92
N ASP A 1001 13.43 -8.34 34.18
CA ASP A 1001 13.28 -7.13 34.98
C ASP A 1001 14.26 -6.03 34.52
N ALA A 1002 15.40 -6.41 33.93
CA ALA A 1002 16.30 -5.50 33.21
C ALA A 1002 15.72 -5.04 31.86
N ARG A 1003 15.13 -5.92 31.04
CA ARG A 1003 14.38 -5.51 29.82
C ARG A 1003 13.21 -4.59 30.20
N LYS A 1004 12.47 -4.87 31.28
CA LYS A 1004 11.35 -4.04 31.76
C LYS A 1004 11.83 -2.68 32.26
N LYS A 1005 12.94 -2.60 33.02
CA LYS A 1005 13.58 -1.33 33.38
C LYS A 1005 14.07 -0.54 32.16
N LYS A 1006 14.63 -1.20 31.14
CA LYS A 1006 15.00 -0.52 29.87
C LYS A 1006 13.78 0.01 29.10
N LYS A 1007 12.62 -0.67 29.15
CA LYS A 1007 11.38 -0.18 28.54
C LYS A 1007 10.82 1.04 29.29
N LEU A 1008 10.76 0.97 30.63
CA LEU A 1008 10.39 2.08 31.52
C LEU A 1008 11.31 3.30 31.41
N LEU A 1009 12.59 3.12 31.05
CA LEU A 1009 13.54 4.20 30.76
C LEU A 1009 13.44 4.75 29.32
N GLY A 1010 12.68 4.10 28.44
CA GLY A 1010 12.35 4.56 27.09
C GLY A 1010 10.96 5.21 26.97
N GLU A 1011 10.19 5.21 28.06
CA GLU A 1011 8.89 5.85 28.13
C GLU A 1011 9.05 7.38 28.25
N GLU A 1012 9.26 8.03 27.10
CA GLU A 1012 8.64 9.34 26.80
C GLU A 1012 7.95 9.29 25.42
N GLY A 1013 7.31 8.15 25.12
CA GLY A 1013 6.77 7.91 23.79
C GLY A 1013 5.96 6.65 23.57
N ASP A 1014 5.10 6.28 24.51
CA ASP A 1014 4.36 5.03 24.43
C ASP A 1014 3.19 5.07 23.44
N GLU A 1015 3.50 4.94 22.16
CA GLU A 1015 2.72 3.98 21.41
C GLU A 1015 3.33 2.59 21.63
N GLU A 1016 2.64 1.68 22.36
CA GLU A 1016 3.15 0.34 22.72
C GLU A 1016 3.44 -0.55 21.49
N VAL A 1017 4.54 -0.31 20.78
CA VAL A 1017 4.86 -1.09 19.56
C VAL A 1017 4.94 -2.57 19.92
N GLU A 1018 3.95 -3.34 19.45
CA GLU A 1018 4.01 -4.79 19.41
C GLU A 1018 5.30 -5.17 18.71
N GLU A 1019 6.05 -6.11 19.28
CA GLU A 1019 7.33 -6.57 18.75
C GLU A 1019 7.09 -7.37 17.45
N LYS A 1020 6.77 -6.68 16.34
CA LYS A 1020 6.64 -7.27 15.00
C LYS A 1020 7.95 -8.01 14.68
N PRO A 1021 7.98 -9.36 14.69
CA PRO A 1021 9.24 -10.08 14.64
C PRO A 1021 9.91 -9.87 13.28
N LYS A 1022 11.21 -9.57 13.28
CA LYS A 1022 11.99 -9.39 12.04
C LYS A 1022 12.39 -10.74 11.44
N GLY A 1023 11.41 -11.56 11.10
CA GLY A 1023 11.57 -12.81 10.37
C GLY A 1023 10.53 -12.92 9.26
N LYS A 1024 10.95 -13.32 8.06
CA LYS A 1024 10.03 -13.81 7.03
C LYS A 1024 9.72 -15.27 7.32
N PHE A 1025 8.75 -15.52 8.18
CA PHE A 1025 8.06 -16.80 8.25
C PHE A 1025 6.77 -16.67 7.45
N GLU A 1026 6.44 -17.65 6.61
CA GLU A 1026 5.26 -17.58 5.74
C GLU A 1026 3.97 -18.05 6.46
N SER A 1027 4.09 -18.69 7.64
CA SER A 1027 2.99 -19.11 8.52
C SER A 1027 3.17 -18.65 9.99
N GLU A 1028 2.06 -18.38 10.68
CA GLU A 1028 2.03 -18.11 12.13
C GLU A 1028 2.54 -19.31 12.95
N TYR A 1029 2.29 -20.53 12.48
CA TYR A 1029 2.80 -21.76 13.10
C TYR A 1029 4.33 -21.81 13.11
N ASP A 1030 4.97 -21.48 11.99
CA ASP A 1030 6.43 -21.44 11.90
C ASP A 1030 7.02 -20.30 12.76
N GLN A 1031 6.32 -19.18 12.89
CA GLN A 1031 6.70 -18.14 13.86
C GLN A 1031 6.59 -18.65 15.31
N ALA A 1032 5.53 -19.38 15.66
CA ALA A 1032 5.35 -19.98 16.97
C ALA A 1032 6.44 -21.03 17.28
N VAL A 1033 6.79 -21.90 16.33
CA VAL A 1033 7.79 -22.97 16.50
C VAL A 1033 9.24 -22.46 16.39
N TYR A 1034 9.60 -21.80 15.29
CA TYR A 1034 10.99 -21.46 14.95
C TYR A 1034 11.39 -20.01 15.24
N GLY A 1035 10.43 -19.08 15.34
CA GLY A 1035 10.65 -17.62 15.50
C GLY A 1035 11.35 -17.13 16.77
N SER A 1036 12.01 -18.03 17.51
CA SER A 1036 12.88 -17.71 18.65
C SER A 1036 14.26 -18.39 18.59
N GLU A 1037 14.62 -19.08 17.50
CA GLU A 1037 15.97 -19.65 17.32
C GLU A 1037 16.97 -18.61 16.76
N SER A 1038 16.51 -17.41 16.37
CA SER A 1038 17.30 -16.40 15.65
C SER A 1038 17.94 -15.29 16.50
N GLU A 1039 17.80 -15.28 17.84
CA GLU A 1039 18.40 -14.24 18.71
C GLU A 1039 19.72 -14.65 19.41
N ASP A 1040 19.99 -15.95 19.62
CA ASP A 1040 20.91 -16.43 20.67
C ASP A 1040 22.27 -16.97 20.12
N SER A 1041 22.78 -16.37 19.03
CA SER A 1041 23.97 -16.86 18.30
C SER A 1041 25.33 -16.33 18.80
N GLU A 1042 25.38 -15.46 19.81
CA GLU A 1042 26.62 -14.81 20.30
C GLU A 1042 26.73 -14.73 21.84
N GLU A 1043 26.68 -15.86 22.55
CA GLU A 1043 27.22 -15.89 23.92
C GLU A 1043 27.83 -17.25 24.31
N GLY A 1044 29.02 -17.21 24.89
CA GLY A 1044 29.82 -18.36 25.32
C GLY A 1044 30.98 -17.86 26.16
N ASP A 1045 31.19 -18.47 27.32
CA ASP A 1045 32.02 -17.93 28.39
C ASP A 1045 32.53 -19.03 29.34
N SER A 1046 33.80 -18.94 29.73
CA SER A 1046 34.45 -19.68 30.82
C SER A 1046 35.90 -19.18 30.98
N GLU A 1047 36.25 -18.68 32.17
CA GLU A 1047 37.56 -18.11 32.49
C GLU A 1047 38.55 -19.18 32.99
N ASP A 1048 39.84 -19.05 32.66
CA ASP A 1048 40.95 -19.54 33.50
C ASP A 1048 42.29 -18.82 33.14
N GLU A 1049 43.29 -18.85 34.01
CA GLU A 1049 44.29 -17.76 34.11
C GLU A 1049 45.77 -18.06 33.71
N PHE A 1050 46.38 -17.06 33.06
CA PHE A 1050 47.81 -16.65 33.13
C PHE A 1050 48.95 -17.40 32.37
N VAL A 1051 50.05 -16.64 32.16
CA VAL A 1051 51.40 -16.99 31.64
C VAL A 1051 51.59 -17.35 30.13
N ARG A 1052 51.95 -16.30 29.35
CA ARG A 1052 53.03 -16.18 28.33
C ARG A 1052 53.76 -17.48 27.89
N SER A 1053 54.08 -17.77 26.62
CA SER A 1053 54.06 -17.05 25.32
C SER A 1053 54.15 -18.11 24.18
N ARG A 1054 54.12 -17.86 22.85
CA ARG A 1054 54.55 -16.72 22.01
C ARG A 1054 53.88 -16.82 20.61
N GLN A 1055 53.81 -15.71 19.87
CA GLN A 1055 53.41 -15.56 18.45
C GLN A 1055 51.96 -15.91 18.01
N GLN A 1056 51.22 -14.84 17.68
CA GLN A 1056 50.37 -14.68 16.45
C GLN A 1056 49.10 -15.56 16.27
N VAL A 1057 47.98 -15.07 15.73
CA VAL A 1057 47.56 -13.69 15.36
C VAL A 1057 46.01 -13.58 15.32
N ASN A 1058 45.45 -12.42 15.65
CA ASN A 1058 44.03 -11.98 15.51
C ASN A 1058 42.93 -12.86 16.19
N GLY A 1059 41.97 -12.34 16.97
CA GLY A 1059 41.70 -10.95 17.38
C GLY A 1059 40.20 -10.65 17.48
N ARG A 1060 39.56 -10.83 18.66
CA ARG A 1060 38.12 -10.57 18.87
C ARG A 1060 37.80 -10.03 20.28
N ALA A 1061 37.66 -8.71 20.40
CA ALA A 1061 36.92 -8.03 21.49
C ALA A 1061 36.42 -6.68 20.94
N LYS A 1062 35.10 -6.41 20.88
CA LYS A 1062 34.15 -6.03 21.95
C LYS A 1062 34.38 -4.61 22.53
N GLY A 1063 33.48 -3.71 22.13
CA GLY A 1063 33.24 -2.38 22.70
C GLY A 1063 32.00 -1.79 21.99
N GLY A 1064 30.99 -1.24 22.65
CA GLY A 1064 30.99 -0.66 24.01
C GLY A 1064 30.83 0.84 23.87
N GLN A 1065 29.61 1.35 24.05
CA GLN A 1065 29.26 2.70 23.62
C GLN A 1065 29.82 3.77 24.59
N LYS A 1066 31.03 4.27 24.29
CA LYS A 1066 31.46 5.62 24.68
C LYS A 1066 31.17 6.59 23.53
N GLY A 1067 30.93 7.86 23.85
CA GLY A 1067 30.84 8.91 22.84
C GLY A 1067 32.19 9.08 22.15
N GLY A 1068 32.27 8.70 20.88
CA GLY A 1068 33.48 8.82 20.06
C GLY A 1068 33.22 9.74 18.88
N THR A 1069 33.86 10.91 18.92
CA THR A 1069 34.06 11.78 17.76
C THR A 1069 34.93 11.05 16.74
N TYR A 1070 34.43 10.85 15.52
CA TYR A 1070 35.22 10.23 14.45
C TYR A 1070 36.01 11.30 13.71
N ILE A 1071 37.34 11.20 13.77
CA ILE A 1071 38.26 11.89 12.86
C ILE A 1071 38.26 11.12 11.53
N ILE A 1072 38.32 11.84 10.42
CA ILE A 1072 38.53 11.25 9.09
C ILE A 1072 40.03 11.35 8.78
N GLU A 1073 40.66 10.19 8.62
CA GLU A 1073 42.04 10.02 8.15
C GLU A 1073 41.96 9.62 6.67
N ASP A 1074 42.65 10.33 5.78
CA ASP A 1074 42.95 9.87 4.42
C ASP A 1074 44.41 9.34 4.43
N GLU A 1075 44.66 8.17 3.84
CA GLU A 1075 45.82 7.31 4.16
C GLU A 1075 47.20 7.78 3.65
N ASP A 1076 47.34 9.00 3.10
CA ASP A 1076 48.54 9.48 2.38
C ASP A 1076 49.17 10.80 2.92
N GLU A 1077 48.82 11.33 4.10
CA GLU A 1077 49.51 12.48 4.74
C GLU A 1077 49.44 12.49 6.30
N PRO A 1078 50.48 12.97 7.04
CA PRO A 1078 50.54 12.89 8.52
C PRO A 1078 50.14 14.19 9.29
N LEU A 1079 48.86 14.31 9.67
CA LEU A 1079 48.23 15.45 10.36
C LEU A 1079 49.09 16.32 11.33
N ASP A 1080 49.06 17.64 11.10
CA ASP A 1080 49.43 18.69 12.06
C ASP A 1080 48.21 19.17 12.89
N LEU A 1081 48.29 18.94 14.21
CA LEU A 1081 47.21 19.20 15.17
C LEU A 1081 47.16 20.64 15.71
N LEU A 1082 48.02 21.56 15.25
CA LEU A 1082 48.05 22.95 15.71
C LEU A 1082 47.33 23.96 14.79
N SER A 1083 46.78 23.51 13.66
CA SER A 1083 46.05 24.39 12.73
C SER A 1083 44.54 24.50 13.06
N ASN A 1084 43.98 25.71 12.96
CA ASN A 1084 42.56 25.99 13.24
C ASN A 1084 41.55 25.33 12.26
N ARG A 1085 42.00 24.48 11.32
CA ARG A 1085 41.13 23.67 10.46
C ARG A 1085 40.79 22.29 11.03
N ALA A 1086 41.53 21.80 12.03
CA ALA A 1086 41.33 20.46 12.62
C ALA A 1086 39.89 20.22 13.16
N MET A 1087 39.19 21.29 13.57
CA MET A 1087 37.79 21.24 14.03
C MET A 1087 36.78 20.81 12.95
N GLY A 1088 37.13 20.88 11.65
CA GLY A 1088 36.24 20.53 10.55
C GLY A 1088 36.07 19.02 10.31
N ASN A 1089 37.07 18.21 10.66
CA ASN A 1089 37.12 16.78 10.30
C ASN A 1089 36.49 15.85 11.37
N ILE A 1090 35.72 16.41 12.30
CA ILE A 1090 35.10 15.68 13.42
C ILE A 1090 33.61 15.42 13.13
N SER A 1091 33.27 14.17 12.80
CA SER A 1091 31.87 13.73 12.60
C SER A 1091 31.32 12.96 13.81
N SER A 1092 30.06 13.24 14.15
CA SER A 1092 29.27 12.49 15.13
C SER A 1092 28.46 11.33 14.53
N THR A 1093 28.48 11.17 13.19
CA THR A 1093 27.72 10.11 12.49
C THR A 1093 28.64 9.21 11.66
N LYS A 1094 28.36 7.91 11.72
CA LYS A 1094 29.29 6.85 11.30
C LYS A 1094 29.07 6.46 9.82
N PRO A 1095 30.03 6.70 8.92
CA PRO A 1095 29.85 6.42 7.50
C PRO A 1095 29.85 4.91 7.19
N LEU A 1096 28.98 4.49 6.27
CA LEU A 1096 28.98 3.13 5.72
C LEU A 1096 30.07 3.01 4.65
N ARG A 1097 31.08 2.14 4.88
CA ARG A 1097 32.10 1.80 3.88
C ARG A 1097 31.44 1.37 2.57
N GLN A 1098 31.84 1.98 1.45
CA GLN A 1098 31.44 1.50 0.13
C GLN A 1098 32.03 0.10 -0.12
N ARG A 1099 31.17 -0.83 -0.55
CA ARG A 1099 31.60 -2.16 -1.00
C ARG A 1099 32.23 -2.00 -2.39
N GLN A 1100 33.56 -1.98 -2.45
CA GLN A 1100 34.29 -1.94 -3.72
C GLN A 1100 33.89 -3.12 -4.63
N VAL A 1101 33.74 -2.84 -5.92
CA VAL A 1101 33.60 -3.85 -6.96
C VAL A 1101 35.00 -4.35 -7.31
N PRO A 1102 35.26 -5.67 -7.37
CA PRO A 1102 36.60 -6.18 -7.65
C PRO A 1102 37.04 -5.77 -9.06
N LYS A 1103 38.13 -5.00 -9.16
CA LYS A 1103 38.79 -4.70 -10.44
C LYS A 1103 39.32 -6.01 -11.04
N SER A 1104 39.06 -6.24 -12.32
CA SER A 1104 39.61 -7.36 -13.07
C SER A 1104 41.14 -7.25 -13.16
N LEU A 1105 41.85 -8.34 -12.89
CA LEU A 1105 43.31 -8.42 -12.97
C LEU A 1105 43.81 -8.05 -14.37
N THR A 1106 44.56 -6.96 -14.49
CA THR A 1106 45.31 -6.62 -15.70
C THR A 1106 46.45 -7.61 -15.92
N LYS A 1107 46.48 -8.27 -17.08
CA LYS A 1107 47.58 -9.18 -17.45
C LYS A 1107 48.90 -8.41 -17.51
N ALA A 1108 49.95 -8.95 -16.88
CA ALA A 1108 51.31 -8.46 -17.10
C ALA A 1108 51.72 -8.70 -18.57
N LYS A 1109 52.38 -7.71 -19.18
CA LYS A 1109 52.92 -7.88 -20.54
C LYS A 1109 54.05 -8.91 -20.56
N ARG A 1110 54.11 -9.70 -21.63
CA ARG A 1110 55.27 -10.47 -22.07
C ARG A 1110 55.61 -10.01 -23.49
N ASP A 1111 56.86 -10.12 -23.88
CA ASP A 1111 57.27 -9.87 -25.25
C ASP A 1111 57.00 -11.10 -26.12
N GLU A 1112 56.45 -10.89 -27.32
CA GLU A 1112 55.68 -11.95 -28.02
C GLU A 1112 56.55 -13.02 -28.71
N GLU A 1113 57.85 -12.77 -28.89
CA GLU A 1113 58.77 -13.71 -29.58
C GLU A 1113 59.67 -14.52 -28.63
N SER A 1114 59.78 -14.17 -27.33
CA SER A 1114 60.69 -14.89 -26.39
C SER A 1114 60.16 -15.13 -24.97
N GLY A 1115 59.01 -14.56 -24.59
CA GLY A 1115 58.17 -15.10 -23.49
C GLY A 1115 58.66 -14.96 -22.04
N LYS A 1116 59.76 -14.24 -21.75
CA LYS A 1116 60.20 -13.90 -20.38
C LYS A 1116 59.61 -12.57 -19.88
N LEU A 1117 59.72 -12.34 -18.56
CA LEU A 1117 59.20 -11.17 -17.83
C LEU A 1117 60.36 -10.33 -17.25
N ILE A 1118 60.18 -9.02 -17.13
CA ILE A 1118 61.19 -8.03 -16.71
C ILE A 1118 60.66 -7.23 -15.51
N LEU A 1119 61.49 -7.02 -14.47
CA LEU A 1119 61.19 -6.23 -13.25
C LEU A 1119 62.47 -5.59 -12.64
N GLY A 1120 62.33 -4.41 -12.01
CA GLY A 1120 63.38 -3.66 -11.27
C GLY A 1120 64.05 -2.53 -12.08
N ALA A 1121 64.64 -1.47 -11.50
CA ALA A 1121 64.63 -0.94 -10.11
C ALA A 1121 65.20 0.53 -10.09
N SER A 1122 65.06 1.25 -8.95
CA SER A 1122 65.93 2.32 -8.35
C SER A 1122 66.91 3.19 -9.20
N ASP A 1123 67.20 4.48 -8.95
CA ASP A 1123 66.77 5.52 -7.94
C ASP A 1123 67.34 6.95 -8.37
N ASP A 1124 67.14 7.99 -7.53
CA ASP A 1124 67.92 9.26 -7.31
C ASP A 1124 67.85 10.55 -8.21
N ASP A 1125 67.53 11.68 -7.52
CA ASP A 1125 68.14 13.06 -7.41
C ASP A 1125 68.18 14.21 -8.48
N GLU A 1126 67.72 15.41 -8.00
CA GLU A 1126 68.25 16.82 -8.00
C GLU A 1126 68.85 17.52 -9.28
N GLU A 1127 68.90 18.87 -9.50
CA GLU A 1127 68.48 20.13 -8.79
C GLU A 1127 68.14 21.30 -9.83
N PRO A 1128 68.13 22.66 -9.60
CA PRO A 1128 67.17 23.61 -10.24
C PRO A 1128 67.82 24.83 -11.01
N THR A 1129 67.10 25.84 -11.55
CA THR A 1129 66.64 27.07 -10.85
C THR A 1129 66.01 28.14 -11.77
N THR A 1130 64.96 28.86 -11.29
CA THR A 1130 64.52 30.27 -11.60
C THR A 1130 64.38 30.78 -13.07
N SER A 1131 63.63 31.85 -13.43
CA SER A 1131 63.04 32.99 -12.68
C SER A 1131 61.68 33.50 -13.27
N LYS A 1132 61.34 34.80 -13.18
CA LYS A 1132 60.00 35.43 -13.38
C LYS A 1132 60.04 36.41 -14.61
N SER A 1133 58.99 37.02 -15.18
CA SER A 1133 57.74 37.57 -14.61
C SER A 1133 56.68 38.10 -15.64
N LYS A 1134 55.43 38.30 -15.16
CA LYS A 1134 54.32 39.25 -15.55
C LYS A 1134 54.03 39.70 -17.01
N LYS A 1135 52.83 39.33 -17.48
CA LYS A 1135 51.76 40.09 -18.19
C LYS A 1135 52.09 41.28 -19.13
N GLY A 1136 51.63 41.17 -20.38
CA GLY A 1136 51.31 42.26 -21.33
C GLY A 1136 49.98 41.99 -22.07
N ARG A 1137 49.42 42.95 -22.84
CA ARG A 1137 48.05 42.89 -23.41
C ARG A 1137 47.91 43.67 -24.73
N ARG A 1138 47.63 43.01 -25.88
CA ARG A 1138 46.75 43.49 -26.98
C ARG A 1138 46.59 42.46 -28.13
N GLN A 1139 45.90 42.87 -29.19
CA GLN A 1139 45.14 42.09 -30.19
C GLN A 1139 45.17 42.83 -31.54
N VAL A 1140 45.51 42.12 -32.63
CA VAL A 1140 45.50 42.45 -34.08
C VAL A 1140 45.46 41.06 -34.76
N GLU A 1141 44.44 40.68 -35.53
CA GLU A 1141 44.31 40.80 -37.01
C GLU A 1141 45.48 40.07 -37.75
N ASP A 1142 45.24 39.01 -38.54
CA ASP A 1142 44.75 38.97 -39.95
C ASP A 1142 45.95 38.69 -40.90
N ASP A 1143 45.99 37.79 -41.90
CA ASP A 1143 45.14 36.62 -42.28
C ASP A 1143 46.10 35.39 -42.60
N GLY A 1144 45.92 34.39 -43.49
CA GLY A 1144 44.91 34.05 -44.51
C GLY A 1144 45.24 32.80 -45.36
N ASP A 1145 44.63 32.70 -46.55
CA ASP A 1145 44.82 31.74 -47.67
C ASP A 1145 44.57 30.21 -47.46
N VAL A 1146 43.26 29.88 -47.56
CA VAL A 1146 42.59 28.75 -48.26
C VAL A 1146 43.39 27.67 -49.01
N LEU A 1147 42.85 26.43 -48.94
CA LEU A 1147 42.53 25.62 -50.14
C LEU A 1147 41.49 24.48 -49.87
N MET A 1148 40.24 24.71 -50.33
CA MET A 1148 39.09 23.80 -50.59
C MET A 1148 38.72 22.64 -49.63
N ASP A 1149 37.64 22.87 -48.86
CA ASP A 1149 36.36 22.13 -48.83
C ASP A 1149 36.26 20.62 -49.20
N VAL A 1150 35.66 19.86 -48.29
CA VAL A 1150 34.32 19.26 -48.51
C VAL A 1150 33.47 19.53 -47.27
N ASP A 1151 32.20 19.89 -47.48
CA ASP A 1151 31.26 20.31 -46.42
C ASP A 1151 30.76 19.14 -45.54
N ASP A 1152 30.56 19.39 -44.25
CA ASP A 1152 30.06 18.40 -43.26
C ASP A 1152 29.38 19.11 -42.07
N ASN A 1153 28.43 20.00 -42.39
CA ASN A 1153 27.74 20.85 -41.41
C ASN A 1153 26.44 20.28 -40.79
N ASP A 1154 25.99 19.08 -41.19
CA ASP A 1154 24.75 18.46 -40.70
C ASP A 1154 24.88 17.56 -39.48
N THR A 1155 25.94 16.74 -39.31
CA THR A 1155 25.94 15.70 -38.24
C THR A 1155 25.78 16.30 -36.86
N THR A 1156 26.47 17.41 -36.60
CA THR A 1156 26.35 18.13 -35.34
C THR A 1156 25.10 19.00 -35.26
N THR A 1157 24.05 18.68 -36.02
CA THR A 1157 22.64 18.92 -35.64
C THR A 1157 22.01 17.72 -34.92
N LEU A 1158 22.78 16.64 -34.62
CA LEU A 1158 22.31 15.36 -34.09
C LEU A 1158 22.90 14.91 -32.73
N GLU A 1159 24.06 15.37 -32.21
CA GLU A 1159 24.70 14.78 -30.99
C GLU A 1159 24.73 15.53 -29.62
N ALA A 1160 24.00 16.62 -29.35
CA ALA A 1160 24.02 17.37 -28.07
C ALA A 1160 22.65 17.71 -27.44
N GLY A 1161 21.57 17.48 -28.16
CA GLY A 1161 20.23 17.27 -27.63
C GLY A 1161 20.07 15.78 -27.34
N ILE A 1162 20.84 14.92 -28.05
CA ILE A 1162 21.36 13.68 -27.46
C ILE A 1162 21.94 13.98 -26.07
N ASN A 1163 22.82 14.97 -25.92
CA ASN A 1163 23.37 15.33 -24.60
C ASN A 1163 22.29 15.90 -23.66
N ALA A 1164 21.43 16.84 -24.06
CA ALA A 1164 20.35 17.35 -23.19
C ALA A 1164 19.37 16.24 -22.75
N TYR A 1165 19.11 15.24 -23.61
CA TYR A 1165 18.35 14.03 -23.28
C TYR A 1165 19.13 13.09 -22.34
N VAL A 1166 20.41 12.89 -22.59
CA VAL A 1166 21.32 12.12 -21.74
C VAL A 1166 21.47 12.78 -20.37
N ASP A 1167 21.46 14.10 -20.28
CA ASP A 1167 21.55 14.89 -19.04
C ASP A 1167 20.19 14.99 -18.34
N ALA A 1168 19.07 14.91 -19.08
CA ALA A 1168 17.75 14.71 -18.47
C ALA A 1168 17.62 13.30 -17.85
N ILE A 1169 18.15 12.26 -18.50
CA ILE A 1169 18.11 10.86 -18.03
C ILE A 1169 19.20 10.51 -17.01
N ARG A 1170 20.35 11.18 -17.04
CA ARG A 1170 21.40 11.10 -16.01
C ARG A 1170 21.24 12.19 -14.93
N GLY A 1171 20.25 13.07 -15.10
CA GLY A 1171 19.91 14.15 -14.19
C GLY A 1171 19.59 13.63 -12.78
N ARG A 1172 19.83 14.48 -11.78
CA ARG A 1172 19.87 14.08 -10.35
C ARG A 1172 18.55 13.50 -9.80
N ASP A 1173 17.45 13.79 -10.48
CA ASP A 1173 16.09 13.35 -10.14
C ASP A 1173 15.63 12.12 -10.93
N ALA A 1174 16.39 11.67 -11.93
CA ALA A 1174 15.99 10.57 -12.83
C ALA A 1174 16.02 9.20 -12.11
N ALA A 1175 14.93 8.46 -12.23
CA ALA A 1175 14.73 7.20 -11.51
C ALA A 1175 15.46 6.01 -12.16
N GLN A 1176 16.63 5.65 -11.66
CA GLN A 1176 17.35 4.48 -12.15
C GLN A 1176 16.63 3.17 -11.79
N ARG A 1177 16.41 2.32 -12.81
CA ARG A 1177 15.96 0.93 -12.64
C ARG A 1177 17.11 0.05 -12.18
N GLY A 1178 16.99 -0.56 -11.00
CA GLY A 1178 17.88 -1.64 -10.59
C GLY A 1178 17.60 -2.94 -11.35
N GLN A 1179 18.53 -3.89 -11.28
CA GLN A 1179 18.54 -5.21 -11.96
C GLN A 1179 17.37 -6.18 -11.62
N ARG A 1180 16.29 -5.67 -11.00
CA ARG A 1180 15.03 -6.37 -10.67
C ARG A 1180 13.80 -5.47 -10.89
N GLY A 1181 13.86 -4.55 -11.85
CA GLY A 1181 12.73 -3.69 -12.25
C GLY A 1181 12.30 -2.60 -11.27
N LYS A 1182 12.79 -2.60 -10.03
CA LYS A 1182 12.48 -1.55 -9.05
C LYS A 1182 13.26 -0.26 -9.34
N LEU A 1183 12.52 0.84 -9.44
CA LEU A 1183 13.04 2.21 -9.49
C LEU A 1183 13.65 2.60 -8.14
N LYS A 1184 14.69 3.44 -8.18
CA LYS A 1184 15.24 4.15 -7.02
C LYS A 1184 15.34 5.65 -7.31
N PHE A 1185 14.94 6.46 -6.33
CA PHE A 1185 15.10 7.92 -6.33
C PHE A 1185 16.20 8.34 -5.36
N SER A 1186 16.87 9.46 -5.65
CA SER A 1186 17.99 9.99 -4.85
C SER A 1186 17.50 11.00 -3.81
N ASN A 1187 17.09 10.54 -2.62
CA ASN A 1187 16.71 11.43 -1.51
C ASN A 1187 17.92 12.19 -0.95
N LYS A 1188 18.21 13.38 -1.47
CA LYS A 1188 19.09 14.37 -0.84
C LYS A 1188 18.53 15.78 -1.03
N LYS A 1189 17.88 16.33 0.01
CA LYS A 1189 17.43 17.73 0.01
C LYS A 1189 18.63 18.68 -0.19
N ARG A 1190 18.42 19.76 -0.94
CA ARG A 1190 19.29 20.93 -0.98
C ARG A 1190 18.84 21.88 0.14
N GLY A 1191 19.74 22.22 1.06
CA GLY A 1191 19.61 23.46 1.85
C GLY A 1191 19.93 24.63 0.92
N GLY A 1192 19.18 25.72 1.03
CA GLY A 1192 19.40 26.93 0.25
C GLY A 1192 20.08 27.99 1.10
N GLU A 1193 21.19 28.50 0.60
CA GLU A 1193 21.88 29.73 1.00
C GLU A 1193 22.73 30.14 -0.21
N ASP A 1194 22.66 31.43 -0.54
CA ASP A 1194 23.68 32.28 -1.18
C ASP A 1194 22.97 33.61 -1.48
N ASP A 1195 23.34 34.66 -0.74
CA ASP A 1195 22.67 35.96 -0.74
C ASP A 1195 23.07 36.88 -1.91
N MET A 1196 22.31 37.97 -2.07
CA MET A 1196 22.76 39.20 -2.74
C MET A 1196 22.34 40.38 -1.86
N ASP A 1197 23.30 40.99 -1.17
CA ASP A 1197 23.08 42.08 -0.22
C ASP A 1197 22.54 43.37 -0.87
N VAL A 1198 21.73 44.12 -0.11
CA VAL A 1198 21.54 45.56 -0.27
C VAL A 1198 21.48 46.21 1.12
N ASP A 1199 22.41 47.12 1.41
CA ASP A 1199 22.56 47.77 2.72
C ASP A 1199 21.39 48.71 3.09
N SER A 1200 20.93 48.64 4.35
CA SER A 1200 20.84 49.81 5.23
C SER A 1200 20.63 49.40 6.70
N ASP A 1201 21.56 49.76 7.58
CA ASP A 1201 21.34 49.74 9.04
C ASP A 1201 20.28 50.80 9.43
N ASP A 1202 19.42 50.52 10.41
CA ASP A 1202 19.59 51.12 11.75
C ASP A 1202 18.76 50.42 12.87
N GLU A 1203 19.07 50.82 14.11
CA GLU A 1203 18.44 50.52 15.41
C GLU A 1203 18.51 49.08 15.98
N LYS A 1204 18.72 49.00 17.30
CA LYS A 1204 19.12 47.76 18.00
C LYS A 1204 18.84 47.82 19.50
N LYS A 1205 18.32 46.71 20.05
CA LYS A 1205 18.16 46.41 21.51
C LYS A 1205 16.98 47.18 22.16
N ALA A 1206 16.46 46.81 23.34
CA ALA A 1206 16.96 45.88 24.35
C ALA A 1206 15.85 45.24 25.21
N ARG A 1207 16.05 44.00 25.67
CA ARG A 1207 16.43 43.69 27.08
C ARG A 1207 16.66 42.18 27.32
N LYS A 1208 17.46 41.86 28.35
CA LYS A 1208 17.66 40.51 28.90
C LYS A 1208 16.88 40.38 30.21
N ALA A 1209 16.47 39.14 30.50
CA ALA A 1209 16.24 38.53 31.82
C ALA A 1209 15.34 39.25 32.85
N ASN A 1210 14.35 38.51 33.37
CA ASN A 1210 14.55 37.98 34.73
C ASN A 1210 13.81 36.66 35.00
N SER A 1211 14.17 36.04 36.12
CA SER A 1211 13.77 34.71 36.60
C SER A 1211 12.37 34.56 37.20
N GLY A 1212 11.84 33.33 37.17
CA GLY A 1212 11.48 32.65 38.43
C GLY A 1212 10.03 32.17 38.62
N SER A 1213 9.90 30.96 39.19
CA SER A 1213 8.65 30.27 39.59
C SER A 1213 7.68 29.88 38.45
N GLY A 1214 6.83 28.85 38.58
CA GLY A 1214 6.74 27.82 39.62
C GLY A 1214 5.44 27.00 39.52
N MET A 1215 5.54 25.66 39.48
CA MET A 1215 4.47 24.69 39.14
C MET A 1215 3.84 24.84 37.72
N GLY A 1216 3.51 23.76 36.99
CA GLY A 1216 3.82 22.34 37.22
C GLY A 1216 3.03 21.37 36.34
N ARG A 1217 3.46 20.08 36.33
CA ARG A 1217 2.77 18.87 35.80
C ARG A 1217 2.55 18.71 34.27
N GLY A 1218 3.42 17.89 33.65
CA GLY A 1218 2.98 16.64 33.00
C GLY A 1218 2.95 16.53 31.46
N GLY A 1219 3.59 15.46 30.92
CA GLY A 1219 3.25 14.88 29.60
C GLY A 1219 2.01 13.95 29.67
N PHE A 1220 1.70 13.06 28.72
CA PHE A 1220 2.55 12.12 27.97
C PHE A 1220 1.84 11.54 26.72
N LYS A 1221 2.52 10.68 25.92
CA LYS A 1221 2.01 9.82 24.80
C LYS A 1221 1.53 8.43 25.34
N ALA A 1222 0.76 7.52 24.68
CA ALA A 1222 -0.17 7.47 23.52
C ALA A 1222 -0.94 6.08 23.48
N ARG A 1223 -1.26 5.48 22.30
CA ARG A 1223 -2.02 4.19 21.98
C ARG A 1223 -3.50 4.08 22.48
N SER A 1224 -4.50 3.39 21.87
CA SER A 1224 -4.74 2.12 21.09
C SER A 1224 -5.00 0.86 21.95
N GLY A 1225 -5.89 -0.11 21.65
CA GLY A 1225 -6.96 -0.27 20.63
C GLY A 1225 -8.38 -0.41 21.25
N GLY A 1226 -9.41 -1.14 20.76
CA GLY A 1226 -9.69 -2.08 19.65
C GLY A 1226 -11.02 -2.86 19.97
N GLY A 1227 -11.74 -3.61 19.11
CA GLY A 1227 -11.69 -3.88 17.64
C GLY A 1227 -12.73 -4.98 17.21
N GLY A 1228 -13.21 -4.99 15.95
CA GLY A 1228 -14.11 -6.03 15.33
C GLY A 1228 -15.63 -5.92 15.60
N GLY A 1229 -16.57 -6.10 14.64
CA GLY A 1229 -16.46 -6.24 13.16
C GLY A 1229 -17.81 -6.21 12.41
N PHE A 1230 -17.83 -5.58 11.21
CA PHE A 1230 -18.79 -5.66 10.08
C PHE A 1230 -20.34 -5.69 10.28
N LYS A 1231 -21.06 -4.64 9.83
CA LYS A 1231 -21.99 -4.69 8.65
C LYS A 1231 -22.75 -3.36 8.34
N THR A 1232 -22.73 -2.99 7.06
CA THR A 1232 -23.78 -2.31 6.25
C THR A 1232 -24.59 -1.13 6.82
N GLN A 1233 -23.95 0.04 6.89
CA GLN A 1233 -24.45 1.28 6.26
C GLN A 1233 -23.33 1.69 5.27
N ARG A 1234 -23.54 2.19 4.04
CA ARG A 1234 -23.90 3.57 3.62
C ARG A 1234 -23.94 3.66 2.08
N LYS A 1235 -24.47 4.76 1.52
CA LYS A 1235 -24.28 5.17 0.10
C LYS A 1235 -22.79 5.46 -0.20
N GLY A 1236 -22.40 5.43 -1.48
CA GLY A 1236 -21.06 5.75 -2.00
C GLY A 1236 -20.16 4.51 -2.08
N LEU A 1237 -19.73 4.00 -3.24
CA LEU A 1237 -18.98 4.61 -4.35
C LEU A 1237 -17.56 5.06 -3.92
N GLY A 1238 -16.56 4.79 -4.77
CA GLY A 1238 -15.14 4.94 -4.47
C GLY A 1238 -14.48 3.73 -3.77
N ALA A 1239 -14.57 2.48 -4.22
CA ALA A 1239 -14.62 1.95 -5.59
C ALA A 1239 -13.47 2.49 -6.50
N VAL A 1240 -12.56 1.68 -7.03
CA VAL A 1240 -12.40 0.23 -6.85
C VAL A 1240 -10.96 -0.22 -7.19
N LYS A 1241 -10.71 -1.53 -7.13
CA LYS A 1241 -9.59 -2.31 -7.72
C LYS A 1241 -8.36 -1.50 -8.21
N GLN A 1242 -7.18 -1.62 -7.59
CA GLN A 1242 -6.20 -2.72 -7.76
C GLN A 1242 -4.84 -2.13 -8.22
N ARG A 1243 -3.70 -2.73 -7.85
CA ARG A 1243 -2.74 -3.54 -8.65
C ARG A 1243 -2.12 -2.87 -9.91
N ASN A 1244 -1.13 -3.57 -10.49
CA ASN A 1244 -0.92 -3.72 -11.94
C ASN A 1244 -0.70 -2.46 -12.81
N GLY A 1245 0.36 -1.71 -12.48
CA GLY A 1245 1.16 -0.95 -13.45
C GLY A 1245 2.64 -1.20 -13.14
N ALA A 1246 3.45 -1.97 -13.88
CA ALA A 1246 3.35 -2.41 -15.27
C ALA A 1246 3.36 -1.25 -16.28
N SER A 1247 4.44 -0.47 -16.28
CA SER A 1247 4.99 0.02 -17.54
C SER A 1247 6.51 0.08 -17.48
N GLY A 1248 7.11 0.15 -18.68
CA GLY A 1248 8.46 0.54 -18.96
C GLY A 1248 8.69 2.05 -18.73
N GLY A 1249 9.77 2.68 -19.20
CA GLY A 1249 10.79 2.17 -20.12
C GLY A 1249 10.31 2.10 -21.57
N GLY A 1250 10.88 2.80 -22.54
CA GLY A 1250 11.72 4.01 -22.46
C GLY A 1250 10.90 5.26 -22.19
N GLY A 1251 11.48 6.37 -21.76
CA GLY A 1251 12.36 7.08 -22.67
C GLY A 1251 11.50 7.60 -23.83
N ARG A 1252 11.79 8.77 -24.37
CA ARG A 1252 13.10 9.08 -24.88
C ARG A 1252 12.97 10.37 -25.69
N VAL A 1253 14.09 10.99 -26.01
CA VAL A 1253 14.60 11.25 -27.38
C VAL A 1253 15.44 12.57 -27.28
N GLU A 1254 16.44 12.74 -28.17
CA GLU A 1254 17.37 13.87 -28.44
C GLU A 1254 16.79 15.36 -28.47
N LYS A 1255 17.13 16.39 -29.29
CA LYS A 1255 18.00 16.68 -30.48
C LYS A 1255 18.20 18.23 -30.64
N SER A 1256 19.26 18.88 -31.15
CA SER A 1256 20.71 18.62 -31.07
C SER A 1256 21.63 19.84 -31.44
N PRO A 1257 22.99 19.76 -31.61
CA PRO A 1257 23.94 20.91 -31.50
C PRO A 1257 23.96 21.86 -32.72
N ARG A 1258 24.95 22.79 -32.84
CA ARG A 1258 26.24 22.60 -33.56
C ARG A 1258 27.40 23.40 -32.91
N GLY A 1259 28.64 22.92 -32.71
CA GLY A 1259 29.24 21.57 -32.82
C GLY A 1259 30.48 21.48 -33.75
N LYS A 1260 31.66 21.09 -33.22
CA LYS A 1260 33.05 21.20 -33.78
C LYS A 1260 33.67 22.61 -33.66
N GLY A 1261 35.00 22.69 -33.43
CA GLY A 1261 35.71 23.99 -33.21
C GLY A 1261 37.21 24.00 -32.83
N GLY A 1262 37.92 22.85 -32.83
CA GLY A 1262 39.39 22.80 -32.59
C GLY A 1262 39.84 22.93 -31.11
N GLY A 1263 41.13 22.73 -30.77
CA GLY A 1263 42.22 22.23 -31.63
C GLY A 1263 43.65 22.29 -31.04
N LYS A 1264 44.11 21.21 -30.37
CA LYS A 1264 45.52 20.84 -30.05
C LYS A 1264 46.40 21.78 -29.17
N LYS A 1265 47.05 21.17 -28.16
CA LYS A 1265 48.26 21.61 -27.39
C LYS A 1265 48.13 22.96 -26.63
N GLY A 1266 48.43 23.09 -25.33
CA GLY A 1266 49.23 22.27 -24.41
C GLY A 1266 50.69 22.76 -24.37
N GLY A 1267 51.31 23.08 -23.23
CA GLY A 1267 50.76 23.18 -21.86
C GLY A 1267 51.85 23.44 -20.81
N ASN A 1268 51.51 24.07 -19.69
CA ASN A 1268 52.30 24.14 -18.44
C ASN A 1268 51.35 24.54 -17.30
N PHE A 1269 51.12 23.70 -16.29
CA PHE A 1269 51.90 23.61 -15.04
C PHE A 1269 51.95 24.91 -14.21
N GLY A 1270 51.00 25.03 -13.28
CA GLY A 1270 51.17 25.81 -12.05
C GLY A 1270 51.45 24.84 -10.88
N ARG A 1271 52.43 25.17 -10.04
CA ARG A 1271 52.80 24.37 -8.84
C ARG A 1271 51.78 24.56 -7.71
N GLY A 1272 51.56 23.53 -6.89
CA GLY A 1272 50.83 23.70 -5.62
C GLY A 1272 50.61 22.40 -4.83
N ALA A 1273 51.51 22.13 -3.87
CA ALA A 1273 51.39 21.22 -2.72
C ALA A 1273 50.97 19.74 -2.94
N TRP A 1274 51.88 18.85 -2.55
CA TRP A 1274 51.61 17.50 -2.05
C TRP A 1274 52.61 17.23 -0.91
N HIS A 1275 52.26 16.39 0.06
CA HIS A 1275 52.99 16.08 1.30
C HIS A 1275 53.05 17.20 2.35
N GLY A 1276 52.14 17.12 3.33
CA GLY A 1276 52.24 17.74 4.64
C GLY A 1276 51.47 17.01 5.76
N ALA A 1277 50.13 17.06 5.74
CA ALA A 1277 49.29 16.87 6.94
C ALA A 1277 47.78 16.70 6.68
#